data_AF-A0A921T4Y9-F1
#
_entry.id   AF-A0A921T4Y9-F1
#
_cell.length_a   1.000
_cell.length_b   1.000
_cell.length_c   1.000
_cell.angle_alpha   90.00
_cell.angle_beta   90.00
_cell.angle_gamma   90.00
#
_symmetry.space_group_name_H-M   'P 1'
#
loop_
_entity.id
_entity.type
_entity.pdbx_description
1 polymer ?
#
loop_
_entity_poly.entity_id
_entity_poly.type
_entity_poly.pdbx_seq_one_letter_code
_entity_poly.pdbx_strand_id
1 'polypeptide(L)'
;TQATMSTDPLVLKQQLITLVHGLTELSPREQITLAQSYITANELDTLGFTSQELTIIKAKVTYINDYFNYRDEIQKLGQKIAPLLFTHSNLVDAYTTSEVQKEYEKLNEEIKQTNETYKTIVDNATPALVDQFVGNALQYGNSEVNQKKFFVDQGANIPHLERVTQVVEKIRPTIEDLKAFYSQTNITEKEKLATKIRQQYNNASKEGQTAIASFTMPGEGTPVFATLVQTEQLTGEAEKVQVMIEELATRDYKTAADYIRAVKATETAYYKLTPEGQALIKKEELDAFVSEVTFIEGVTQLRPSTKPEYRETLAALDALGKTITAPRNPKEVDVAKDAIDAYLKVMKDVEAVENAIVAITTIDKAKEAREQYDKLDKDAQRLVNNSKDLTTWERQIKALEKLDDQLEALHPADKSFATKTLSAKKSLDKYTEAERGLLTYAKRLETFVPLAELEQAVKKLKPTHYDYANELQKLRAMHTALKNTIQEPNLQAATAKRITQLDNQISVMEDEKKVAADVVKLIDALDTLVKGDKATYINTMVEARAKFNDLPTNARKAVTNSKDLTAHEKDYKAVLRVIDMIDNIDEGAKNFTSKVNSAKKAYDKLPSMQQAYVTNYPFIEEALQYSDLIEQLNKLRPTAKTYRADVLALRTAYNALQSSQQQKIFNYENLLEAENFIKEADALDEQIMALAATPPEKMVEEVAKLGTAYKAMDSGVKRLVQNAKILTDFERENKAVIKVVQLIQNLDPGYRDYAKRVAAARKAYDKLTPIAKARVTNYKDLESVEPVAYLIGDIAALRPTSKTFAKDVATLRSTYEALSEREKALITNIKVLVEAEEQLGEVGEVVALIETAIEDVKHEAYMQRLTDARIAFDRLTPQQKRLVSNQKELMNHEKAVKPVLTTMVLIDRIDPEMTNFVKDTLAARAAYGKLDRNQRPLVTNYERLAYYEPVAEVTGLIDKIKPTSKSYHDDVEKAREIYNSLDEERQALVPNLPNLLEAEKNIAGAADIDEFIASLPNAPAEDFLKNVQQARNIYNGLTAERKRAVKNYPLLQQQEKIAKPVQDVVNKIDGIFTARDMAKQYQIVMKAYDKLDATQRKYVYNAKVFLTLTDVIKVHDKIEALKPSDPNYFGLVQLVRKEYNQLSSADKQRVSNYDKLLEAEAQRATLDKVMETIARISPTSADYFTMVDDAQAAYVSLPAALRKHVINYDKLDKANKDVTAARKVINAIATIDEQSLNFEKQVIAAQKAFDALTSDQRRLIHNAFMLEDYSKQI
;
A
#
# COMPACT_ATOMS: atom_id res chain seq x y z
N THR A 1 44.56 96.00 33.69
CA THR A 1 44.92 97.44 33.64
C THR A 1 44.16 98.16 34.73
N GLN A 2 44.88 98.60 35.76
CA GLN A 2 44.31 99.21 36.97
C GLN A 2 43.72 100.59 36.64
N ALA A 3 42.39 100.70 36.66
CA ALA A 3 41.75 101.98 36.90
C ALA A 3 41.99 102.28 38.39
N THR A 4 43.02 103.07 38.69
CA THR A 4 43.24 103.59 40.04
C THR A 4 41.99 104.33 40.48
N MET A 5 41.31 103.79 41.49
CA MET A 5 40.15 104.47 42.06
C MET A 5 40.57 105.83 42.61
N SER A 6 39.67 106.80 42.51
CA SER A 6 39.93 108.19 42.88
C SER A 6 40.31 108.30 44.36
N THR A 7 41.18 109.25 44.70
CA THR A 7 41.48 109.60 46.11
C THR A 7 40.46 110.60 46.69
N ASP A 8 39.55 111.13 45.87
CA ASP A 8 38.43 111.96 46.32
C ASP A 8 37.36 111.07 46.98
N PRO A 9 37.00 111.29 48.26
CA PRO A 9 36.03 110.48 48.99
C PRO A 9 34.68 110.31 48.29
N LEU A 10 34.15 111.35 47.64
CA LEU A 10 32.82 111.31 47.04
C LEU A 10 32.82 110.51 45.73
N VAL A 11 33.88 110.69 44.92
CA VAL A 11 34.07 109.95 43.67
C VAL A 11 34.43 108.49 43.94
N LEU A 12 35.25 108.25 44.97
CA LEU A 12 35.62 106.91 45.44
C LEU A 12 34.38 106.15 45.93
N LYS A 13 33.48 106.79 46.69
CA LYS A 13 32.20 106.21 47.12
C LYS A 13 31.40 105.71 45.91
N GLN A 14 31.25 106.54 44.88
CA GLN A 14 30.48 106.18 43.68
C GLN A 14 31.15 105.09 42.83
N GLN A 15 32.48 105.11 42.73
CA GLN A 15 33.25 104.06 42.05
C GLN A 15 33.14 102.72 42.78
N LEU A 16 33.14 102.73 44.11
CA LEU A 16 32.94 101.53 44.93
C LEU A 16 31.50 100.98 44.77
N ILE A 17 30.48 101.85 44.79
CA ILE A 17 29.08 101.47 44.51
C ILE A 17 29.01 100.77 43.15
N THR A 18 29.62 101.34 42.12
CA THR A 18 29.61 100.78 40.75
C THR A 18 30.33 99.44 40.68
N LEU A 19 31.50 99.33 41.33
CA LEU A 19 32.27 98.08 41.41
C LEU A 19 31.45 96.98 42.08
N VAL A 20 30.90 97.26 43.28
CA VAL A 20 30.10 96.31 44.05
C VAL A 20 28.82 95.94 43.31
N HIS A 21 28.11 96.90 42.70
CA HIS A 21 26.92 96.65 41.89
C HIS A 21 27.21 95.69 40.73
N GLY A 22 28.35 95.86 40.04
CA GLY A 22 28.77 95.02 38.91
C GLY A 22 29.30 93.63 39.27
N LEU A 23 29.54 93.33 40.55
CA LEU A 23 29.94 91.98 40.96
C LEU A 23 28.80 90.97 40.79
N THR A 24 29.13 89.84 40.17
CA THR A 24 28.25 88.69 39.92
C THR A 24 28.95 87.40 40.34
N GLU A 25 28.21 86.30 40.46
CA GLU A 25 28.76 84.99 40.86
C GLU A 25 29.81 84.44 39.90
N LEU A 26 29.97 85.05 38.72
CA LEU A 26 30.97 84.74 37.70
C LEU A 26 32.15 85.74 37.66
N SER A 27 32.14 86.78 38.50
CA SER A 27 33.20 87.78 38.53
C SER A 27 34.60 87.16 38.75
N PRO A 28 35.65 87.72 38.13
CA PRO A 28 37.02 87.23 38.27
C PRO A 28 37.62 87.59 39.63
N ARG A 29 38.57 86.78 40.12
CA ARG A 29 39.21 86.94 41.44
C ARG A 29 39.76 88.34 41.69
N GLU A 30 40.28 88.96 40.65
CA GLU A 30 40.88 90.30 40.69
C GLU A 30 39.88 91.37 41.11
N GLN A 31 38.65 91.34 40.57
CA GLN A 31 37.59 92.31 40.92
C GLN A 31 37.04 92.07 42.33
N ILE A 32 36.94 90.79 42.73
CA ILE A 32 36.48 90.40 44.07
C ILE A 32 37.49 90.83 45.13
N THR A 33 38.77 90.54 44.90
CA THR A 33 39.87 90.91 45.82
C THR A 33 40.03 92.42 45.91
N LEU A 34 39.82 93.14 44.80
CA LEU A 34 39.81 94.60 44.79
C LEU A 34 38.64 95.15 45.64
N ALA A 35 37.42 94.62 45.48
CA ALA A 35 36.29 95.05 46.29
C ALA A 35 36.50 94.72 47.78
N GLN A 36 37.09 93.56 48.08
CA GLN A 36 37.32 93.10 49.44
C GLN A 36 38.46 93.85 50.14
N SER A 37 39.51 94.26 49.42
CA SER A 37 40.58 95.08 49.98
C SER A 37 40.06 96.45 50.42
N TYR A 38 39.16 97.08 49.66
CA TYR A 38 38.52 98.33 50.07
C TYR A 38 37.53 98.17 51.23
N ILE A 39 36.95 96.98 51.42
CA ILE A 39 36.11 96.66 52.58
C ILE A 39 36.95 96.42 53.85
N THR A 40 38.17 95.90 53.70
CA THR A 40 39.02 95.46 54.82
C THR A 40 40.07 96.50 55.23
N ALA A 41 40.57 97.31 54.29
CA ALA A 41 41.72 98.21 54.52
C ALA A 41 41.35 99.67 54.81
N ASN A 42 40.10 100.11 54.56
CA ASN A 42 39.67 101.49 54.79
C ASN A 42 38.41 101.52 55.63
N GLU A 43 38.37 102.41 56.62
CA GLU A 43 37.22 102.74 57.46
C GLU A 43 36.05 103.21 56.57
N LEU A 44 35.28 102.29 55.96
CA LEU A 44 34.19 102.63 55.02
C LEU A 44 33.16 103.60 55.62
N ASP A 45 33.08 103.64 56.96
CA ASP A 45 32.30 104.60 57.74
C ASP A 45 32.73 106.07 57.47
N THR A 46 34.02 106.30 57.20
CA THR A 46 34.59 107.63 56.88
C THR A 46 34.27 108.12 55.47
N LEU A 47 33.82 107.23 54.57
CA LEU A 47 33.35 107.57 53.21
C LEU A 47 31.86 107.93 53.18
N GLY A 48 31.19 107.97 54.34
CA GLY A 48 29.80 108.39 54.46
C GLY A 48 28.79 107.34 53.99
N PHE A 49 29.13 106.04 54.04
CA PHE A 49 28.14 104.96 53.88
C PHE A 49 27.32 104.78 55.16
N THR A 50 26.03 104.48 55.03
CA THR A 50 25.17 104.16 56.17
C THR A 50 25.42 102.72 56.65
N SER A 51 25.09 102.42 57.91
CA SER A 51 25.23 101.06 58.45
C SER A 51 24.45 100.01 57.65
N GLN A 52 23.32 100.39 57.03
CA GLN A 52 22.53 99.51 56.17
C GLN A 52 23.22 99.27 54.81
N GLU A 53 23.81 100.30 54.19
CA GLU A 53 24.60 100.17 52.96
C GLU A 53 25.81 99.25 53.18
N LEU A 54 26.53 99.43 54.30
CA LEU A 54 27.70 98.62 54.63
C LEU A 54 27.37 97.14 54.86
N THR A 55 26.20 96.86 55.44
CA THR A 55 25.73 95.50 55.67
C THR A 55 25.51 94.77 54.34
N ILE A 56 24.84 95.42 53.39
CA ILE A 56 24.58 94.83 52.06
C ILE A 56 25.86 94.71 51.23
N ILE A 57 26.74 95.72 51.27
CA ILE A 57 28.02 95.68 50.55
C ILE A 57 28.89 94.53 51.06
N LYS A 58 29.07 94.40 52.39
CA LYS A 58 29.87 93.32 52.99
C LYS A 58 29.27 91.96 52.67
N ALA A 59 27.94 91.82 52.81
CA ALA A 59 27.25 90.56 52.52
C ALA A 59 27.39 90.16 51.04
N LYS A 60 27.28 91.11 50.10
CA LYS A 60 27.43 90.84 48.67
C LYS A 60 28.85 90.41 48.32
N VAL A 61 29.87 91.12 48.80
CA VAL A 61 31.26 90.76 48.47
C VAL A 61 31.64 89.40 49.07
N THR A 62 31.19 89.09 50.30
CA THR A 62 31.37 87.76 50.89
C THR A 62 30.68 86.68 50.05
N TYR A 63 29.40 86.87 49.71
CA TYR A 63 28.64 85.96 48.86
C TYR A 63 29.34 85.67 47.52
N ILE A 64 29.82 86.71 46.84
CA ILE A 64 30.54 86.56 45.56
C ILE A 64 31.89 85.86 45.74
N ASN A 65 32.60 86.11 46.85
CA ASN A 65 33.85 85.45 47.16
C ASN A 65 33.66 83.94 47.44
N ASP A 66 32.60 83.57 48.14
CA ASP A 66 32.28 82.15 48.40
C ASP A 66 31.92 81.43 47.10
N TYR A 67 31.13 82.06 46.24
CA TYR A 67 30.84 81.55 44.88
C TYR A 67 32.09 81.37 44.01
N PHE A 68 33.12 82.20 44.19
CA PHE A 68 34.40 81.99 43.52
C PHE A 68 35.10 80.72 44.03
N ASN A 69 35.13 80.50 45.34
CA ASN A 69 35.79 79.34 45.96
C ASN A 69 35.08 78.02 45.59
N TYR A 70 33.75 78.02 45.52
CA TYR A 70 32.99 76.84 45.11
C TYR A 70 33.35 76.35 43.70
N ARG A 71 33.80 77.22 42.78
CA ARG A 71 34.15 76.80 41.40
C ARG A 71 35.25 75.73 41.38
N ASP A 72 36.30 75.88 42.19
CA ASP A 72 37.42 74.93 42.23
C ASP A 72 36.98 73.57 42.79
N GLU A 73 36.09 73.58 43.79
CA GLU A 73 35.51 72.36 44.37
C GLU A 73 34.55 71.68 43.40
N ILE A 74 33.73 72.45 42.68
CA ILE A 74 32.85 71.94 41.62
C ILE A 74 33.67 71.33 40.47
N GLN A 75 34.79 71.93 40.07
CA GLN A 75 35.63 71.35 39.02
C GLN A 75 36.25 70.01 39.45
N LYS A 76 36.72 69.89 40.70
CA LYS A 76 37.21 68.62 41.26
C LYS A 76 36.10 67.56 41.30
N LEU A 77 34.89 67.96 41.68
CA LEU A 77 33.71 67.11 41.62
C LEU A 77 33.44 66.64 40.18
N GLY A 78 33.51 67.54 39.20
CA GLY A 78 33.35 67.22 37.78
C GLY A 78 34.36 66.19 37.26
N GLN A 79 35.62 66.27 37.70
CA GLN A 79 36.66 65.28 37.35
C GLN A 79 36.36 63.88 37.89
N LYS A 80 35.72 63.77 39.06
CA LYS A 80 35.27 62.48 39.62
C LYS A 80 34.01 61.94 38.94
N ILE A 81 33.14 62.81 38.42
CA ILE A 81 31.94 62.41 37.66
C ILE A 81 32.32 61.88 36.27
N ALA A 82 33.31 62.48 35.61
CA ALA A 82 33.69 62.18 34.22
C ALA A 82 33.93 60.68 33.89
N PRO A 83 34.66 59.88 34.71
CA PRO A 83 34.90 58.47 34.39
C PRO A 83 33.69 57.54 34.63
N LEU A 84 32.61 58.03 35.25
CA LEU A 84 31.44 57.23 35.59
C LEU A 84 30.49 57.09 34.39
N LEU A 85 31.00 56.47 33.32
CA LEU A 85 30.24 56.17 32.11
C LEU A 85 29.47 54.86 32.28
N PHE A 86 28.30 54.73 31.63
CA PHE A 86 27.54 53.47 31.64
C PHE A 86 28.25 52.30 30.96
N THR A 87 29.36 52.55 30.25
CA THR A 87 30.24 51.52 29.67
C THR A 87 31.45 51.20 30.55
N HIS A 88 31.54 51.77 31.76
CA HIS A 88 32.62 51.48 32.67
C HIS A 88 32.56 50.02 33.12
N SER A 89 33.67 49.30 32.99
CA SER A 89 33.73 47.84 33.19
C SER A 89 33.37 47.40 34.61
N ASN A 90 33.47 48.30 35.58
CA ASN A 90 32.95 48.11 36.92
C ASN A 90 32.32 49.39 37.49
N LEU A 91 31.24 49.86 36.86
CA LEU A 91 30.60 51.13 37.22
C LEU A 91 30.10 51.18 38.66
N VAL A 92 29.48 50.10 39.16
CA VAL A 92 28.88 50.07 40.50
C VAL A 92 29.96 50.24 41.58
N ASP A 93 31.08 49.52 41.47
CA ASP A 93 32.16 49.64 42.43
C ASP A 93 32.90 50.98 42.27
N ALA A 94 33.11 51.47 41.03
CA ALA A 94 33.74 52.77 40.75
C ALA A 94 32.91 53.95 41.30
N TYR A 95 31.59 53.93 41.13
CA TYR A 95 30.68 54.92 41.69
C TYR A 95 30.71 54.89 43.22
N THR A 96 30.59 53.69 43.81
CA THR A 96 30.53 53.51 45.28
C THR A 96 31.83 53.96 45.96
N THR A 97 32.98 53.68 45.35
CA THR A 97 34.30 54.04 45.90
C THR A 97 34.67 55.51 45.69
N SER A 98 34.09 56.19 44.70
CA SER A 98 34.40 57.59 44.40
C SER A 98 33.87 58.60 45.43
N GLU A 99 32.87 58.21 46.24
CA GLU A 99 32.09 59.06 47.16
C GLU A 99 31.50 60.34 46.51
N VAL A 100 31.44 60.39 45.18
CA VAL A 100 31.14 61.61 44.41
C VAL A 100 29.76 62.20 44.72
N GLN A 101 28.76 61.36 45.02
CA GLN A 101 27.42 61.80 45.38
C GLN A 101 27.39 62.52 46.72
N LYS A 102 28.13 62.01 47.70
CA LYS A 102 28.24 62.60 49.04
C LYS A 102 28.97 63.94 48.99
N GLU A 103 30.01 64.04 48.14
CA GLU A 103 30.71 65.31 47.90
C GLU A 103 29.81 66.35 47.21
N TYR A 104 29.00 65.93 46.23
CA TYR A 104 28.00 66.79 45.62
C TYR A 104 26.97 67.30 46.62
N GLU A 105 26.37 66.41 47.43
CA GLU A 105 25.36 66.78 48.41
C GLU A 105 25.89 67.78 49.44
N LYS A 106 27.12 67.56 49.93
CA LYS A 106 27.80 68.48 50.84
C LYS A 106 27.96 69.87 50.21
N LEU A 107 28.53 69.93 49.00
CA LEU A 107 28.82 71.19 48.32
C LEU A 107 27.53 71.93 47.91
N ASN A 108 26.49 71.20 47.51
CA ASN A 108 25.18 71.74 47.18
C ASN A 108 24.50 72.38 48.40
N GLU A 109 24.62 71.76 49.57
CA GLU A 109 24.09 72.30 50.82
C GLU A 109 24.89 73.54 51.29
N GLU A 110 26.22 73.53 51.16
CA GLU A 110 27.06 74.70 51.47
C GLU A 110 26.69 75.91 50.59
N ILE A 111 26.52 75.72 49.28
CA ILE A 111 26.09 76.79 48.36
C ILE A 111 24.68 77.28 48.71
N LYS A 112 23.77 76.37 49.06
CA LYS A 112 22.40 76.72 49.43
C LYS A 112 22.36 77.59 50.69
N GLN A 113 23.13 77.25 51.73
CA GLN A 113 23.24 78.06 52.94
C GLN A 113 23.82 79.45 52.65
N THR A 114 24.83 79.54 51.77
CA THR A 114 25.38 80.81 51.29
C THR A 114 24.32 81.66 50.56
N ASN A 115 23.50 81.04 49.72
CA ASN A 115 22.37 81.69 49.05
C ASN A 115 21.32 82.23 50.02
N GLU A 116 20.85 81.40 50.96
CA GLU A 116 19.83 81.76 51.94
C GLU A 116 20.30 82.90 52.86
N THR A 117 21.57 82.84 53.28
CA THR A 117 22.17 83.88 54.13
C THR A 117 22.19 85.23 53.42
N TYR A 118 22.68 85.28 52.18
CA TYR A 118 22.73 86.53 51.43
C TYR A 118 21.32 87.02 51.02
N LYS A 119 20.45 86.11 50.58
CA LYS A 119 19.06 86.42 50.23
C LYS A 119 18.28 87.02 51.40
N THR A 120 18.45 86.50 52.62
CA THR A 120 17.80 87.05 53.82
C THR A 120 18.23 88.50 54.08
N ILE A 121 19.50 88.84 53.82
CA ILE A 121 19.99 90.21 53.95
C ILE A 121 19.39 91.12 52.86
N VAL A 122 19.25 90.61 51.63
CA VAL A 122 18.63 91.32 50.51
C VAL A 122 17.13 91.54 50.72
N ASP A 123 16.38 90.53 51.18
CA ASP A 123 14.93 90.60 51.39
C ASP A 123 14.56 91.57 52.55
N ASN A 124 15.48 91.79 53.49
CA ASN A 124 15.33 92.75 54.59
C ASN A 124 15.82 94.17 54.24
N ALA A 125 16.41 94.38 53.06
CA ALA A 125 16.87 95.68 52.59
C ALA A 125 15.74 96.50 51.96
N THR A 126 15.87 97.83 51.95
CA THR A 126 14.90 98.67 51.24
C THR A 126 15.06 98.54 49.72
N PRO A 127 13.99 98.71 48.91
CA PRO A 127 14.08 98.58 47.46
C PRO A 127 15.16 99.46 46.81
N ALA A 128 15.37 100.67 47.34
CA ALA A 128 16.42 101.58 46.86
C ALA A 128 17.84 101.01 47.09
N LEU A 129 18.08 100.33 48.22
CA LEU A 129 19.37 99.70 48.50
C LEU A 129 19.59 98.43 47.66
N VAL A 130 18.52 97.69 47.39
CA VAL A 130 18.57 96.52 46.50
C VAL A 130 18.96 96.93 45.09
N ASP A 131 18.26 97.91 44.51
CA ASP A 131 18.55 98.43 43.17
C ASP A 131 19.98 98.99 43.07
N GLN A 132 20.45 99.65 44.14
CA GLN A 132 21.77 100.28 44.14
C GLN A 132 22.92 99.28 44.27
N PHE A 133 22.79 98.24 45.09
CA PHE A 133 23.93 97.38 45.45
C PHE A 133 23.83 95.93 44.96
N VAL A 134 22.64 95.35 44.80
CA VAL A 134 22.48 93.91 44.53
C VAL A 134 22.73 93.58 43.05
N GLY A 135 22.31 94.42 42.12
CA GLY A 135 22.57 94.22 40.69
C GLY A 135 22.14 92.83 40.19
N ASN A 136 22.98 92.18 39.37
CA ASN A 136 22.73 90.82 38.87
C ASN A 136 23.19 89.70 39.83
N ALA A 137 23.57 90.02 41.07
CA ALA A 137 23.87 88.98 42.06
C ALA A 137 22.60 88.20 42.44
N LEU A 138 22.77 86.97 42.91
CA LEU A 138 21.73 85.94 43.09
C LEU A 138 21.21 85.34 41.77
N GLN A 139 21.85 85.57 40.63
CA GLN A 139 21.50 84.91 39.36
C GLN A 139 21.43 83.39 39.53
N TYR A 140 22.39 82.81 40.25
CA TYR A 140 22.44 81.37 40.51
C TYR A 140 21.80 80.97 41.84
N GLY A 141 21.68 81.90 42.80
CA GLY A 141 21.09 81.66 44.11
C GLY A 141 19.56 81.83 44.22
N ASN A 142 18.88 82.28 43.15
CA ASN A 142 17.44 82.54 43.16
C ASN A 142 16.54 81.30 43.05
N SER A 143 17.08 80.15 42.61
CA SER A 143 16.35 78.88 42.56
C SER A 143 17.30 77.69 42.53
N GLU A 144 16.81 76.52 42.96
CA GLU A 144 17.55 75.27 42.87
C GLU A 144 17.96 74.92 41.42
N VAL A 145 17.13 75.27 40.44
CA VAL A 145 17.41 75.06 39.01
C VAL A 145 18.62 75.87 38.55
N ASN A 146 18.69 77.15 38.96
CA ASN A 146 19.83 77.98 38.62
C ASN A 146 21.09 77.55 39.38
N GLN A 147 20.96 77.11 40.64
CA GLN A 147 22.07 76.56 41.39
C GLN A 147 22.66 75.33 40.70
N LYS A 148 21.83 74.36 40.26
CA LYS A 148 22.30 73.21 39.47
C LYS A 148 22.94 73.63 38.14
N LYS A 149 22.39 74.67 37.49
CA LYS A 149 22.99 75.26 36.29
C LYS A 149 24.40 75.80 36.57
N PHE A 150 24.65 76.40 37.73
CA PHE A 150 25.99 76.83 38.12
C PHE A 150 26.97 75.65 38.19
N PHE A 151 26.59 74.53 38.82
CA PHE A 151 27.43 73.33 38.85
C PHE A 151 27.83 72.85 37.46
N VAL A 152 26.86 72.80 36.54
CA VAL A 152 27.08 72.39 35.15
C VAL A 152 27.97 73.38 34.40
N ASP A 153 27.69 74.68 34.53
CA ASP A 153 28.48 75.74 33.89
C ASP A 153 29.93 75.77 34.40
N GLN A 154 30.18 75.30 35.63
CA GLN A 154 31.52 75.15 36.22
C GLN A 154 32.16 73.76 35.99
N GLY A 155 31.53 72.87 35.20
CA GLY A 155 32.14 71.62 34.74
C GLY A 155 31.75 70.35 35.51
N ALA A 156 30.82 70.41 36.47
CA ALA A 156 30.25 69.23 37.11
C ALA A 156 28.91 68.85 36.46
N ASN A 157 28.87 67.74 35.73
CA ASN A 157 27.67 67.27 35.06
C ASN A 157 26.71 66.58 36.05
N ILE A 158 26.03 67.38 36.88
CA ILE A 158 25.08 66.91 37.88
C ILE A 158 23.93 66.09 37.29
N PRO A 159 23.32 66.47 36.14
CA PRO A 159 22.31 65.63 35.51
C PRO A 159 22.83 64.24 35.13
N HIS A 160 24.11 64.11 34.77
CA HIS A 160 24.73 62.80 34.54
C HIS A 160 24.95 62.03 35.84
N LEU A 161 25.47 62.70 36.88
CA LEU A 161 25.64 62.10 38.20
C LEU A 161 24.32 61.56 38.76
N GLU A 162 23.24 62.35 38.72
CA GLU A 162 21.90 61.93 39.19
C GLU A 162 21.40 60.68 38.43
N ARG A 163 21.61 60.62 37.10
CA ARG A 163 21.28 59.43 36.30
C ARG A 163 22.14 58.23 36.69
N VAL A 164 23.44 58.41 36.87
CA VAL A 164 24.35 57.33 37.30
C VAL A 164 23.93 56.80 38.67
N THR A 165 23.65 57.68 39.63
CA THR A 165 23.15 57.33 40.97
C THR A 165 21.91 56.43 40.89
N GLN A 166 20.87 56.86 40.16
CA GLN A 166 19.63 56.10 40.01
C GLN A 166 19.83 54.74 39.32
N VAL A 167 20.68 54.68 38.30
CA VAL A 167 20.96 53.44 37.58
C VAL A 167 21.76 52.48 38.45
N VAL A 168 22.82 52.95 39.11
CA VAL A 168 23.68 52.15 39.98
C VAL A 168 22.89 51.54 41.15
N GLU A 169 22.01 52.30 41.79
CA GLU A 169 21.14 51.77 42.86
C GLU A 169 20.26 50.62 42.39
N LYS A 170 19.71 50.71 41.17
CA LYS A 170 18.82 49.69 40.61
C LYS A 170 19.56 48.45 40.13
N ILE A 171 20.74 48.59 39.52
CA ILE A 171 21.48 47.46 38.95
C ILE A 171 22.40 46.76 39.94
N ARG A 172 22.67 47.35 41.12
CA ARG A 172 23.57 46.77 42.12
C ARG A 172 23.25 45.30 42.48
N PRO A 173 21.99 44.91 42.74
CA PRO A 173 21.67 43.49 43.00
C PRO A 173 22.01 42.57 41.82
N THR A 174 21.85 43.05 40.59
CA THR A 174 22.15 42.30 39.37
C THR A 174 23.65 42.12 39.16
N ILE A 175 24.46 43.13 39.52
CA ILE A 175 25.92 43.01 39.50
C ILE A 175 26.40 41.99 40.55
N GLU A 176 25.78 41.92 41.72
CA GLU A 176 26.09 40.90 42.72
C GLU A 176 25.66 39.49 42.27
N ASP A 177 24.48 39.35 41.65
CA ASP A 177 24.06 38.10 41.04
C ASP A 177 25.03 37.67 39.90
N LEU A 178 25.55 38.61 39.09
CA LEU A 178 26.58 38.34 38.09
C LEU A 178 27.90 37.86 38.71
N LYS A 179 28.35 38.45 39.82
CA LYS A 179 29.52 37.98 40.57
C LYS A 179 29.30 36.54 41.07
N ALA A 180 28.11 36.25 41.61
CA ALA A 180 27.74 34.90 42.05
C ALA A 180 27.66 33.89 40.89
N PHE A 181 27.12 34.29 39.74
CA PHE A 181 27.08 33.50 38.52
C PHE A 181 28.48 33.13 38.03
N TYR A 182 29.42 34.07 38.07
CA TYR A 182 30.82 33.82 37.68
C TYR A 182 31.47 32.74 38.56
N SER A 183 31.22 32.77 39.87
CA SER A 183 31.80 31.83 40.83
C SER A 183 31.11 30.47 40.92
N GLN A 184 29.94 30.27 40.28
CA GLN A 184 29.18 29.03 40.36
C GLN A 184 29.74 27.94 39.41
N THR A 185 29.88 26.71 39.92
CA THR A 185 30.40 25.54 39.19
C THR A 185 29.33 24.50 38.85
N ASN A 186 28.23 24.45 39.59
CA ASN A 186 27.09 23.58 39.27
C ASN A 186 26.27 24.18 38.13
N ILE A 187 26.20 23.51 36.98
CA ILE A 187 25.57 24.05 35.76
C ILE A 187 24.08 24.35 35.95
N THR A 188 23.33 23.52 36.70
CA THR A 188 21.91 23.74 36.95
C THR A 188 21.66 24.98 37.83
N GLU A 189 22.45 25.15 38.89
CA GLU A 189 22.36 26.35 39.74
C GLU A 189 22.89 27.60 39.03
N LYS A 190 23.89 27.43 38.14
CA LYS A 190 24.44 28.49 37.29
C LYS A 190 23.39 28.98 36.27
N GLU A 191 22.58 28.09 35.71
CA GLU A 191 21.50 28.45 34.79
C GLU A 191 20.33 29.16 35.51
N LYS A 192 19.97 28.75 36.73
CA LYS A 192 18.98 29.47 37.54
C LYS A 192 19.41 30.92 37.79
N LEU A 193 20.69 31.11 38.13
CA LEU A 193 21.30 32.43 38.25
C LEU A 193 21.29 33.18 36.92
N ALA A 194 21.65 32.54 35.80
CA ALA A 194 21.61 33.14 34.46
C ALA A 194 20.21 33.66 34.10
N THR A 195 19.17 32.85 34.31
CA THR A 195 17.77 33.20 34.04
C THR A 195 17.34 34.40 34.89
N LYS A 196 17.64 34.38 36.19
CA LYS A 196 17.34 35.48 37.11
C LYS A 196 18.03 36.78 36.65
N ILE A 197 19.31 36.71 36.30
CA ILE A 197 20.10 37.86 35.84
C ILE A 197 19.57 38.39 34.50
N ARG A 198 19.16 37.54 33.55
CA ARG A 198 18.55 37.98 32.29
C ARG A 198 17.23 38.72 32.50
N GLN A 199 16.38 38.22 33.39
CA GLN A 199 15.13 38.92 33.74
C GLN A 199 15.43 40.30 34.34
N GLN A 200 16.39 40.36 35.27
CA GLN A 200 16.82 41.62 35.86
C GLN A 200 17.45 42.57 34.82
N TYR A 201 18.26 42.05 33.90
CA TYR A 201 18.85 42.80 32.78
C TYR A 201 17.76 43.37 31.86
N ASN A 202 16.80 42.56 31.43
CA ASN A 202 15.71 42.99 30.55
C ASN A 202 14.80 44.03 31.23
N ASN A 203 14.64 43.95 32.55
CA ASN A 203 13.87 44.91 33.33
C ASN A 203 14.66 46.19 33.68
N ALA A 204 15.98 46.21 33.47
CA ALA A 204 16.81 47.40 33.69
C ALA A 204 16.60 48.43 32.57
N SER A 205 16.88 49.71 32.87
CA SER A 205 16.87 50.75 31.84
C SER A 205 17.96 50.49 30.79
N LYS A 206 17.91 51.18 29.65
CA LYS A 206 18.90 51.02 28.57
C LYS A 206 20.33 51.31 29.04
N GLU A 207 20.50 52.32 29.89
CA GLU A 207 21.77 52.63 30.55
C GLU A 207 22.19 51.54 31.56
N GLY A 208 21.24 51.01 32.33
CA GLY A 208 21.47 49.90 33.25
C GLY A 208 21.88 48.61 32.53
N GLN A 209 21.23 48.28 31.43
CA GLN A 209 21.62 47.20 30.52
C GLN A 209 23.03 47.40 29.99
N THR A 210 23.37 48.62 29.55
CA THR A 210 24.73 48.93 29.10
C THR A 210 25.76 48.67 30.21
N ALA A 211 25.47 49.08 31.45
CA ALA A 211 26.38 48.87 32.57
C ALA A 211 26.49 47.40 32.99
N ILE A 212 25.39 46.65 33.01
CA ILE A 212 25.37 45.22 33.30
C ILE A 212 26.12 44.42 32.22
N ALA A 213 25.87 44.72 30.94
CA ALA A 213 26.54 44.07 29.81
C ALA A 213 28.06 44.37 29.77
N SER A 214 28.48 45.55 30.23
CA SER A 214 29.90 45.94 30.26
C SER A 214 30.64 45.38 31.48
N PHE A 215 29.94 44.79 32.45
CA PHE A 215 30.55 44.37 33.72
C PHE A 215 31.61 43.26 33.52
N THR A 216 32.84 43.53 33.96
CA THR A 216 33.93 42.56 34.01
C THR A 216 34.42 42.38 35.45
N MET A 217 34.86 41.16 35.78
CA MET A 217 35.56 40.92 37.05
C MET A 217 36.95 41.58 37.04
N PRO A 218 37.50 41.96 38.21
CA PRO A 218 38.85 42.54 38.28
C PRO A 218 39.90 41.60 37.65
N GLY A 219 40.66 42.11 36.67
CA GLY A 219 41.70 41.35 35.96
C GLY A 219 41.22 40.55 34.75
N GLU A 220 39.91 40.48 34.50
CA GLU A 220 39.32 39.74 33.38
C GLU A 220 39.06 40.65 32.17
N GLY A 221 39.35 40.14 30.97
CA GLY A 221 39.13 40.85 29.70
C GLY A 221 37.73 40.68 29.11
N THR A 222 36.95 39.69 29.58
CA THR A 222 35.64 39.33 29.01
C THR A 222 34.52 39.70 29.98
N PRO A 223 33.45 40.37 29.50
CA PRO A 223 32.29 40.66 30.34
C PRO A 223 31.60 39.40 30.85
N VAL A 224 31.21 39.39 32.13
CA VAL A 224 30.55 38.22 32.75
C VAL A 224 29.20 37.94 32.11
N PHE A 225 28.51 38.98 31.63
CA PHE A 225 27.26 38.81 30.89
C PHE A 225 27.45 38.05 29.56
N ALA A 226 28.63 38.13 28.93
CA ALA A 226 28.92 37.37 27.71
C ALA A 226 29.09 35.86 27.98
N THR A 227 29.67 35.48 29.11
CA THR A 227 29.79 34.06 29.51
C THR A 227 28.44 33.46 29.93
N LEU A 228 27.53 34.31 30.42
CA LEU A 228 26.13 33.98 30.66
C LEU A 228 25.38 33.70 29.36
N VAL A 229 25.60 34.49 28.31
CA VAL A 229 25.05 34.25 26.96
C VAL A 229 25.49 32.90 26.40
N GLN A 230 26.76 32.55 26.56
CA GLN A 230 27.31 31.27 26.11
C GLN A 230 26.71 30.07 26.86
N THR A 231 26.37 30.23 28.15
CA THR A 231 25.79 29.14 28.97
C THR A 231 24.37 28.79 28.51
N GLU A 232 23.54 29.78 28.14
CA GLU A 232 22.19 29.53 27.57
C GLU A 232 22.26 28.86 26.20
N GLN A 233 23.25 29.21 25.38
CA GLN A 233 23.41 28.54 24.09
C GLN A 233 23.67 27.05 24.28
N LEU A 234 24.52 26.68 25.24
CA LEU A 234 24.82 25.29 25.58
C LEU A 234 23.60 24.55 26.17
N THR A 235 22.86 25.17 27.09
CA THR A 235 21.66 24.56 27.68
C THR A 235 20.52 24.45 26.68
N GLY A 236 20.31 25.45 25.80
CA GLY A 236 19.31 25.40 24.74
C GLY A 236 19.62 24.40 23.63
N GLU A 237 20.90 24.15 23.32
CA GLU A 237 21.31 23.07 22.41
C GLU A 237 21.09 21.69 23.04
N ALA A 238 21.42 21.52 24.32
CA ALA A 238 21.11 20.30 25.07
C ALA A 238 19.60 20.06 25.20
N GLU A 239 18.80 21.09 25.53
CA GLU A 239 17.35 20.99 25.65
C GLU A 239 16.69 20.55 24.33
N LYS A 240 17.18 21.03 23.18
CA LYS A 240 16.71 20.53 21.87
C LYS A 240 16.96 19.03 21.70
N VAL A 241 18.12 18.52 22.14
CA VAL A 241 18.41 17.08 22.10
C VAL A 241 17.55 16.32 23.10
N GLN A 242 17.31 16.86 24.29
CA GLN A 242 16.41 16.26 25.28
C GLN A 242 14.96 16.20 24.77
N VAL A 243 14.46 17.26 24.14
CA VAL A 243 13.14 17.27 23.49
C VAL A 243 13.08 16.24 22.37
N MET A 244 14.15 16.10 21.57
CA MET A 244 14.21 15.03 20.57
C MET A 244 14.13 13.64 21.22
N ILE A 245 14.78 13.39 22.36
CA ILE A 245 14.69 12.13 23.12
C ILE A 245 13.27 11.91 23.67
N GLU A 246 12.60 12.94 24.16
CA GLU A 246 11.21 12.88 24.64
C GLU A 246 10.21 12.65 23.48
N GLU A 247 10.45 13.27 22.33
CA GLU A 247 9.70 13.02 21.10
C GLU A 247 9.86 11.56 20.64
N LEU A 248 11.05 10.97 20.75
CA LEU A 248 11.25 9.54 20.46
C LEU A 248 10.35 8.64 21.32
N ALA A 249 10.04 9.05 22.56
CA ALA A 249 9.20 8.27 23.48
C ALA A 249 7.69 8.45 23.25
N THR A 250 7.28 9.59 22.69
CA THR A 250 5.86 10.01 22.65
C THR A 250 5.26 10.02 21.25
N ARG A 251 6.10 10.11 20.21
CA ARG A 251 5.66 10.21 18.83
C ARG A 251 5.18 8.85 18.28
N ASP A 252 4.04 8.87 17.61
CA ASP A 252 3.53 7.72 16.87
C ASP A 252 4.22 7.57 15.50
N TYR A 253 5.14 6.62 15.39
CA TYR A 253 5.88 6.34 14.17
C TYR A 253 5.10 5.40 13.26
N LYS A 254 4.71 5.88 12.07
CA LYS A 254 3.95 5.10 11.10
C LYS A 254 4.73 3.94 10.49
N THR A 255 6.06 4.06 10.42
CA THR A 255 6.94 3.04 9.85
C THR A 255 8.22 2.87 10.67
N ALA A 256 8.81 1.67 10.68
CA ALA A 256 10.12 1.43 11.27
C ALA A 256 11.22 2.34 10.70
N ALA A 257 11.15 2.68 9.40
CA ALA A 257 12.13 3.56 8.78
C ALA A 257 12.07 4.99 9.33
N ASP A 258 10.89 5.48 9.69
CA ASP A 258 10.72 6.79 10.31
C ASP A 258 11.25 6.79 11.75
N TYR A 259 11.03 5.71 12.50
CA TYR A 259 11.57 5.52 13.84
C TYR A 259 13.11 5.44 13.83
N ILE A 260 13.69 4.59 12.97
CA ILE A 260 15.14 4.45 12.78
C ILE A 260 15.77 5.79 12.41
N ARG A 261 15.16 6.55 11.48
CA ARG A 261 15.68 7.86 11.07
C ARG A 261 15.62 8.87 12.21
N ALA A 262 14.56 8.87 12.99
CA ALA A 262 14.43 9.76 14.13
C ALA A 262 15.49 9.47 15.20
N VAL A 263 15.67 8.20 15.59
CA VAL A 263 16.69 7.82 16.59
C VAL A 263 18.11 8.17 16.11
N LYS A 264 18.46 7.86 14.85
CA LYS A 264 19.77 8.22 14.29
C LYS A 264 19.98 9.73 14.19
N ALA A 265 18.93 10.49 13.90
CA ALA A 265 19.00 11.95 13.88
C ALA A 265 19.24 12.52 15.30
N THR A 266 18.55 11.99 16.31
CA THR A 266 18.75 12.35 17.72
C THR A 266 20.14 11.97 18.21
N GLU A 267 20.64 10.78 17.86
CA GLU A 267 22.00 10.34 18.18
C GLU A 267 23.06 11.23 17.52
N THR A 268 22.85 11.59 16.25
CA THR A 268 23.73 12.54 15.55
C THR A 268 23.68 13.93 16.19
N ALA A 269 22.52 14.38 16.67
CA ALA A 269 22.37 15.66 17.34
C ALA A 269 23.08 15.67 18.70
N TYR A 270 22.98 14.58 19.47
CA TYR A 270 23.74 14.39 20.72
C TYR A 270 25.25 14.50 20.50
N TYR A 271 25.80 13.80 19.50
CA TYR A 271 27.24 13.84 19.22
C TYR A 271 27.75 15.17 18.63
N LYS A 272 26.84 16.07 18.22
CA LYS A 272 27.19 17.44 17.82
C LYS A 272 27.31 18.41 18.99
N LEU A 273 26.78 18.06 20.16
CA LEU A 273 26.97 18.84 21.39
C LEU A 273 28.44 18.79 21.82
N THR A 274 28.93 19.86 22.46
CA THR A 274 30.24 19.85 23.11
C THR A 274 30.24 18.85 24.29
N PRO A 275 31.41 18.41 24.80
CA PRO A 275 31.48 17.49 25.95
C PRO A 275 30.67 17.97 27.16
N GLU A 276 30.63 19.28 27.40
CA GLU A 276 29.85 19.92 28.47
C GLU A 276 28.35 19.85 28.19
N GLY A 277 27.91 20.03 26.95
CA GLY A 277 26.50 19.88 26.55
C GLY A 277 26.04 18.42 26.57
N GLN A 278 26.92 17.47 26.22
CA GLN A 278 26.64 16.03 26.31
C GLN A 278 26.41 15.58 27.76
N ALA A 279 27.18 16.12 28.72
CA ALA A 279 27.04 15.81 30.14
C ALA A 279 25.68 16.24 30.75
N LEU A 280 24.92 17.09 30.06
CA LEU A 280 23.56 17.51 30.45
C LEU A 280 22.48 16.53 30.01
N ILE A 281 22.79 15.57 29.14
CA ILE A 281 21.86 14.58 28.63
C ILE A 281 22.14 13.23 29.28
N LYS A 282 21.10 12.57 29.79
CA LYS A 282 21.20 11.20 30.30
C LYS A 282 21.35 10.24 29.13
N LYS A 283 22.58 9.91 28.79
CA LYS A 283 22.89 9.07 27.63
C LYS A 283 22.19 7.71 27.69
N GLU A 284 21.95 7.18 28.89
CA GLU A 284 21.25 5.91 29.10
C GLU A 284 19.83 5.91 28.50
N GLU A 285 19.16 7.07 28.46
CA GLU A 285 17.84 7.20 27.85
C GLU A 285 17.91 7.12 26.33
N LEU A 286 18.96 7.64 25.70
CA LEU A 286 19.18 7.55 24.26
C LEU A 286 19.68 6.15 23.84
N ASP A 287 20.59 5.55 24.62
CA ASP A 287 21.19 4.24 24.34
C ASP A 287 20.13 3.12 24.27
N ALA A 288 19.04 3.24 25.03
CA ALA A 288 17.89 2.33 24.94
C ALA A 288 17.22 2.36 23.55
N PHE A 289 16.98 3.57 23.00
CA PHE A 289 16.43 3.75 21.65
C PHE A 289 17.39 3.26 20.57
N VAL A 290 18.69 3.54 20.72
CA VAL A 290 19.73 3.10 19.78
C VAL A 290 19.82 1.58 19.74
N SER A 291 19.70 0.91 20.90
CA SER A 291 19.70 -0.56 20.99
C SER A 291 18.48 -1.18 20.28
N GLU A 292 17.28 -0.59 20.44
CA GLU A 292 16.08 -1.01 19.72
C GLU A 292 16.24 -0.87 18.21
N VAL A 293 16.73 0.28 17.74
CA VAL A 293 16.93 0.55 16.32
C VAL A 293 18.02 -0.34 15.72
N THR A 294 19.10 -0.60 16.46
CA THR A 294 20.17 -1.51 16.04
C THR A 294 19.64 -2.93 15.87
N PHE A 295 18.79 -3.39 16.80
CA PHE A 295 18.12 -4.68 16.68
C PHE A 295 17.20 -4.71 15.45
N ILE A 296 16.26 -3.77 15.31
CA ILE A 296 15.33 -3.71 14.18
C ILE A 296 16.09 -3.64 12.84
N GLU A 297 17.10 -2.77 12.74
CA GLU A 297 17.90 -2.64 11.53
C GLU A 297 18.66 -3.94 11.22
N GLY A 298 19.29 -4.56 12.21
CA GLY A 298 19.97 -5.84 12.08
C GLY A 298 19.04 -6.95 11.58
N VAL A 299 17.83 -7.05 12.12
CA VAL A 299 16.82 -8.01 11.66
C VAL A 299 16.37 -7.72 10.22
N THR A 300 16.13 -6.46 9.87
CA THR A 300 15.69 -6.08 8.50
C THR A 300 16.78 -6.28 7.43
N GLN A 301 18.05 -6.18 7.80
CA GLN A 301 19.20 -6.39 6.91
C GLN A 301 19.63 -7.86 6.84
N LEU A 302 19.15 -8.71 7.76
CA LEU A 302 19.46 -10.12 7.76
C LEU A 302 19.01 -10.77 6.44
N ARG A 303 19.91 -11.54 5.81
CA ARG A 303 19.64 -12.27 4.57
C ARG A 303 19.97 -13.75 4.77
N PRO A 304 19.01 -14.67 4.55
CA PRO A 304 19.23 -16.09 4.66
C PRO A 304 20.44 -16.56 3.82
N SER A 305 21.33 -17.32 4.44
CA SER A 305 22.56 -17.82 3.81
C SER A 305 22.97 -19.15 4.44
N THR A 306 23.59 -20.01 3.62
CA THR A 306 24.17 -21.30 4.03
C THR A 306 25.47 -21.18 4.82
N LYS A 307 26.08 -19.99 4.82
CA LYS A 307 27.38 -19.78 5.46
C LYS A 307 27.26 -19.71 6.99
N PRO A 308 28.32 -20.11 7.74
CA PRO A 308 28.31 -20.07 9.21
C PRO A 308 28.00 -18.70 9.82
N GLU A 309 28.45 -17.61 9.17
CA GLU A 309 28.30 -16.24 9.69
C GLU A 309 26.83 -15.82 9.81
N TYR A 310 25.93 -16.40 9.01
CA TYR A 310 24.49 -16.14 9.13
C TYR A 310 23.92 -16.67 10.44
N ARG A 311 24.32 -17.89 10.85
CA ARG A 311 23.88 -18.51 12.11
C ARG A 311 24.44 -17.77 13.32
N GLU A 312 25.70 -17.32 13.25
CA GLU A 312 26.33 -16.48 14.27
C GLU A 312 25.64 -15.12 14.41
N THR A 313 25.35 -14.46 13.29
CA THR A 313 24.64 -13.15 13.27
C THR A 313 23.22 -13.29 13.81
N LEU A 314 22.50 -14.36 13.43
CA LEU A 314 21.17 -14.66 13.93
C LEU A 314 21.16 -14.87 15.46
N ALA A 315 22.14 -15.60 16.00
CA ALA A 315 22.30 -15.79 17.44
C ALA A 315 22.65 -14.49 18.18
N ALA A 316 23.49 -13.64 17.60
CA ALA A 316 23.84 -12.34 18.16
C ALA A 316 22.63 -11.38 18.20
N LEU A 317 21.80 -11.38 17.14
CA LEU A 317 20.56 -10.60 17.10
C LEU A 317 19.51 -11.11 18.09
N ASP A 318 19.36 -12.43 18.25
CA ASP A 318 18.51 -13.03 19.30
C ASP A 318 18.95 -12.62 20.71
N ALA A 319 20.27 -12.66 20.99
CA ALA A 319 20.81 -12.19 22.26
C ALA A 319 20.53 -10.69 22.49
N LEU A 320 20.71 -9.84 21.47
CA LEU A 320 20.40 -8.41 21.53
C LEU A 320 18.88 -8.16 21.72
N GLY A 321 18.02 -8.91 21.04
CA GLY A 321 16.57 -8.82 21.23
C GLY A 321 16.13 -9.13 22.66
N LYS A 322 16.80 -10.09 23.31
CA LYS A 322 16.52 -10.49 24.71
C LYS A 322 16.94 -9.46 25.76
N THR A 323 17.91 -8.58 25.46
CA THR A 323 18.27 -7.49 26.38
C THR A 323 17.23 -6.36 26.37
N ILE A 324 16.39 -6.26 25.34
CA ILE A 324 15.32 -5.28 25.21
C ILE A 324 14.07 -5.80 25.95
N THR A 325 13.93 -5.45 27.23
CA THR A 325 12.83 -5.91 28.12
C THR A 325 11.64 -4.96 28.21
N ALA A 326 11.82 -3.68 27.88
CA ALA A 326 10.77 -2.65 27.89
C ALA A 326 10.88 -1.77 26.63
N PRO A 327 10.47 -2.29 25.45
CA PRO A 327 10.63 -1.56 24.19
C PRO A 327 9.75 -0.31 24.13
N ARG A 328 10.32 0.80 23.69
CA ARG A 328 9.66 2.09 23.54
C ARG A 328 8.83 2.16 22.26
N ASN A 329 9.21 1.41 21.23
CA ASN A 329 8.34 1.08 20.10
C ASN A 329 8.00 -0.42 20.09
N PRO A 330 7.07 -0.88 20.94
CA PRO A 330 6.76 -2.30 21.11
C PRO A 330 6.32 -2.94 19.80
N LYS A 331 5.54 -2.22 18.98
CA LYS A 331 5.02 -2.74 17.72
C LYS A 331 6.13 -3.21 16.77
N GLU A 332 7.15 -2.40 16.53
CA GLU A 332 8.21 -2.74 15.57
C GLU A 332 9.27 -3.65 16.19
N VAL A 333 9.54 -3.53 17.50
CA VAL A 333 10.46 -4.43 18.21
C VAL A 333 9.89 -5.85 18.29
N ASP A 334 8.59 -5.99 18.59
CA ASP A 334 7.93 -7.30 18.65
C ASP A 334 7.88 -7.94 17.26
N VAL A 335 7.62 -7.16 16.19
CA VAL A 335 7.73 -7.66 14.80
C VAL A 335 9.15 -8.16 14.49
N ALA A 336 10.19 -7.46 14.94
CA ALA A 336 11.57 -7.89 14.75
C ALA A 336 11.92 -9.14 15.59
N LYS A 337 11.38 -9.26 16.82
CA LYS A 337 11.51 -10.46 17.66
C LYS A 337 10.80 -11.66 17.03
N ASP A 338 9.56 -11.48 16.58
CA ASP A 338 8.78 -12.51 15.88
C ASP A 338 9.50 -12.97 14.60
N ALA A 339 10.11 -12.04 13.86
CA ALA A 339 10.91 -12.37 12.67
C ALA A 339 12.15 -13.19 13.03
N ILE A 340 12.86 -12.85 14.11
CA ILE A 340 14.00 -13.63 14.60
C ILE A 340 13.57 -15.02 15.06
N ASP A 341 12.48 -15.13 15.82
CA ASP A 341 11.92 -16.41 16.26
C ASP A 341 11.51 -17.28 15.06
N ALA A 342 10.93 -16.67 14.03
CA ALA A 342 10.64 -17.35 12.78
C ALA A 342 11.90 -17.84 12.07
N TYR A 343 12.95 -17.01 11.97
CA TYR A 343 14.24 -17.42 11.40
C TYR A 343 14.90 -18.54 12.20
N LEU A 344 14.89 -18.48 13.53
CA LEU A 344 15.43 -19.52 14.42
C LEU A 344 14.67 -20.84 14.28
N LYS A 345 13.34 -20.78 14.17
CA LYS A 345 12.51 -21.97 13.93
C LYS A 345 12.85 -22.61 12.58
N VAL A 346 12.93 -21.81 11.51
CA VAL A 346 13.35 -22.29 10.18
C VAL A 346 14.73 -22.93 10.25
N MET A 347 15.69 -22.32 10.95
CA MET A 347 17.04 -22.88 11.07
C MET A 347 17.09 -24.19 11.85
N LYS A 348 16.25 -24.36 12.87
CA LYS A 348 16.10 -25.61 13.60
C LYS A 348 15.53 -26.72 12.70
N ASP A 349 14.55 -26.39 11.86
CA ASP A 349 13.96 -27.31 10.90
C ASP A 349 14.98 -27.70 9.80
N VAL A 350 15.78 -26.74 9.33
CA VAL A 350 16.91 -26.98 8.39
C VAL A 350 17.94 -27.91 9.03
N GLU A 351 18.35 -27.67 10.28
CA GLU A 351 19.34 -28.50 10.98
C GLU A 351 18.83 -29.93 11.22
N ALA A 352 17.54 -30.11 11.51
CA ALA A 352 16.91 -31.43 11.60
C ALA A 352 17.02 -32.20 10.28
N VAL A 353 16.79 -31.54 9.15
CA VAL A 353 16.95 -32.13 7.81
C VAL A 353 18.41 -32.45 7.51
N GLU A 354 19.34 -31.55 7.82
CA GLU A 354 20.78 -31.79 7.66
C GLU A 354 21.21 -33.06 8.42
N ASN A 355 20.74 -33.23 9.66
CA ASN A 355 21.00 -34.42 10.48
C ASN A 355 20.34 -35.69 9.92
N ALA A 356 19.11 -35.59 9.40
CA ALA A 356 18.41 -36.72 8.79
C ALA A 356 19.14 -37.24 7.54
N ILE A 357 19.72 -36.35 6.74
CA ILE A 357 20.53 -36.70 5.56
C ILE A 357 21.79 -37.47 5.97
N VAL A 358 22.44 -37.08 7.07
CA VAL A 358 23.63 -37.78 7.60
C VAL A 358 23.28 -39.18 8.12
N ALA A 359 22.06 -39.40 8.62
CA ALA A 359 21.63 -40.64 9.24
C ALA A 359 21.09 -41.72 8.27
N ILE A 360 21.21 -41.52 6.95
CA ILE A 360 20.69 -42.44 5.92
C ILE A 360 21.45 -43.78 5.95
N THR A 361 20.74 -44.84 6.33
CA THR A 361 21.26 -46.23 6.36
C THR A 361 20.33 -47.26 5.70
N THR A 362 19.13 -46.85 5.28
CA THR A 362 18.11 -47.67 4.60
C THR A 362 17.38 -46.81 3.57
N ILE A 363 16.68 -47.43 2.63
CA ILE A 363 15.83 -46.73 1.64
C ILE A 363 14.77 -45.87 2.35
N ASP A 364 14.16 -46.36 3.43
CA ASP A 364 13.11 -45.63 4.15
C ASP A 364 13.65 -44.39 4.89
N LYS A 365 14.83 -44.46 5.51
CA LYS A 365 15.44 -43.28 6.15
C LYS A 365 15.77 -42.17 5.15
N ALA A 366 16.11 -42.53 3.92
CA ALA A 366 16.31 -41.54 2.86
C ALA A 366 15.00 -40.93 2.38
N LYS A 367 13.90 -41.69 2.33
CA LYS A 367 12.55 -41.16 2.08
C LYS A 367 12.12 -40.23 3.20
N GLU A 368 12.36 -40.59 4.47
CA GLU A 368 12.07 -39.74 5.62
C GLU A 368 12.88 -38.44 5.56
N ALA A 369 14.19 -38.50 5.28
CA ALA A 369 15.03 -37.33 5.09
C ALA A 369 14.52 -36.44 3.94
N ARG A 370 14.03 -37.06 2.85
CA ARG A 370 13.40 -36.33 1.74
C ARG A 370 12.06 -35.71 2.11
N GLU A 371 11.22 -36.42 2.84
CA GLU A 371 9.93 -35.91 3.29
C GLU A 371 10.11 -34.73 4.25
N GLN A 372 11.11 -34.80 5.14
CA GLN A 372 11.49 -33.67 6.00
C GLN A 372 12.05 -32.50 5.18
N TYR A 373 12.88 -32.76 4.17
CA TYR A 373 13.35 -31.75 3.23
C TYR A 373 12.21 -31.10 2.41
N ASP A 374 11.20 -31.87 2.01
CA ASP A 374 10.05 -31.39 1.24
C ASP A 374 9.03 -30.62 2.09
N LYS A 375 9.01 -30.83 3.41
CA LYS A 375 8.24 -30.03 4.37
C LYS A 375 8.83 -28.62 4.57
N LEU A 376 10.12 -28.42 4.27
CA LEU A 376 10.72 -27.10 4.24
C LEU A 376 10.19 -26.30 3.04
N ASP A 377 9.94 -25.01 3.24
CA ASP A 377 9.65 -24.10 2.12
C ASP A 377 10.87 -23.93 1.19
N LYS A 378 10.66 -23.30 0.04
CA LYS A 378 11.71 -23.17 -0.99
C LYS A 378 12.95 -22.40 -0.54
N ASP A 379 12.81 -21.49 0.43
CA ASP A 379 13.92 -20.70 0.93
C ASP A 379 14.66 -21.45 2.04
N ALA A 380 13.96 -22.12 2.93
CA ALA A 380 14.52 -23.05 3.91
C ALA A 380 15.27 -24.22 3.24
N GLN A 381 14.74 -24.78 2.15
CA GLN A 381 15.40 -25.81 1.34
C GLN A 381 16.78 -25.39 0.81
N ARG A 382 16.98 -24.10 0.53
CA ARG A 382 18.26 -23.55 0.05
C ARG A 382 19.31 -23.41 1.15
N LEU A 383 18.89 -23.41 2.42
CA LEU A 383 19.76 -23.29 3.58
C LEU A 383 20.35 -24.62 4.05
N VAL A 384 19.82 -25.76 3.56
CA VAL A 384 20.31 -27.10 3.88
C VAL A 384 21.65 -27.36 3.18
N ASN A 385 22.73 -27.40 3.95
CA ASN A 385 24.11 -27.44 3.44
C ASN A 385 24.45 -28.74 2.70
N ASN A 386 23.95 -29.88 3.17
CA ASN A 386 24.19 -31.21 2.60
C ASN A 386 23.05 -31.69 1.67
N SER A 387 22.24 -30.77 1.14
CA SER A 387 21.15 -31.09 0.19
C SER A 387 21.63 -31.81 -1.09
N LYS A 388 22.90 -31.63 -1.48
CA LYS A 388 23.53 -32.37 -2.59
C LYS A 388 23.70 -33.86 -2.29
N ASP A 389 23.93 -34.22 -1.03
CA ASP A 389 24.10 -35.61 -0.62
C ASP A 389 22.75 -36.33 -0.70
N LEU A 390 21.67 -35.67 -0.26
CA LEU A 390 20.30 -36.15 -0.46
C LEU A 390 19.97 -36.33 -1.95
N THR A 391 20.34 -35.37 -2.81
CA THR A 391 20.14 -35.48 -4.27
C THR A 391 20.93 -36.65 -4.88
N THR A 392 22.09 -36.98 -4.31
CA THR A 392 22.92 -38.11 -4.75
C THR A 392 22.27 -39.43 -4.36
N TRP A 393 21.82 -39.55 -3.10
CA TRP A 393 21.03 -40.67 -2.61
C TRP A 393 19.75 -40.88 -3.43
N GLU A 394 19.00 -39.82 -3.74
CA GLU A 394 17.76 -39.89 -4.55
C GLU A 394 17.97 -40.52 -5.94
N ARG A 395 19.10 -40.24 -6.59
CA ARG A 395 19.42 -40.83 -7.91
C ARG A 395 19.69 -42.32 -7.81
N GLN A 396 20.35 -42.76 -6.74
CA GLN A 396 20.70 -44.16 -6.51
C GLN A 396 19.50 -44.96 -5.99
N ILE A 397 18.70 -44.36 -5.11
CA ILE A 397 17.55 -44.98 -4.45
C ILE A 397 16.45 -45.32 -5.44
N LYS A 398 16.10 -44.49 -6.43
CA LYS A 398 15.04 -44.87 -7.40
C LYS A 398 15.36 -46.16 -8.17
N ALA A 399 16.64 -46.43 -8.42
CA ALA A 399 17.07 -47.64 -9.09
C ALA A 399 17.08 -48.84 -8.12
N LEU A 400 17.47 -48.61 -6.85
CA LEU A 400 17.45 -49.60 -5.78
C LEU A 400 16.03 -49.93 -5.32
N GLU A 401 15.14 -48.96 -5.15
CA GLU A 401 13.69 -49.10 -4.90
C GLU A 401 13.05 -49.92 -6.00
N LYS A 402 13.25 -49.54 -7.27
CA LYS A 402 12.69 -50.31 -8.38
C LYS A 402 13.18 -51.76 -8.36
N LEU A 403 14.41 -52.00 -7.92
CA LEU A 403 14.95 -53.34 -7.77
C LEU A 403 14.38 -54.05 -6.54
N ASP A 404 14.24 -53.38 -5.39
CA ASP A 404 13.68 -53.95 -4.16
C ASP A 404 12.19 -54.24 -4.31
N ASP A 405 11.42 -53.37 -4.95
CA ASP A 405 10.02 -53.60 -5.36
C ASP A 405 9.93 -54.78 -6.33
N GLN A 406 10.89 -54.89 -7.27
CA GLN A 406 10.97 -56.02 -8.18
C GLN A 406 11.21 -57.33 -7.43
N LEU A 407 12.06 -57.31 -6.39
CA LEU A 407 12.38 -58.44 -5.51
C LEU A 407 11.23 -58.76 -4.55
N GLU A 408 10.53 -57.74 -4.05
CA GLU A 408 9.36 -57.85 -3.19
C GLU A 408 8.21 -58.51 -3.94
N ALA A 409 7.99 -58.07 -5.18
CA ALA A 409 6.95 -58.57 -6.07
C ALA A 409 7.28 -59.94 -6.68
N LEU A 410 8.47 -60.51 -6.42
CA LEU A 410 8.75 -61.89 -6.83
C LEU A 410 7.88 -62.83 -5.99
N HIS A 411 6.83 -63.33 -6.63
CA HIS A 411 5.96 -64.32 -6.05
C HIS A 411 6.00 -65.60 -6.89
N PRO A 412 6.28 -66.79 -6.31
CA PRO A 412 6.34 -68.06 -7.05
C PRO A 412 5.07 -68.44 -7.81
N ALA A 413 3.92 -67.87 -7.43
CA ALA A 413 2.67 -68.06 -8.16
C ALA A 413 2.56 -67.23 -9.46
N ASP A 414 3.49 -66.29 -9.70
CA ASP A 414 3.46 -65.43 -10.90
C ASP A 414 3.76 -66.23 -12.18
N LYS A 415 2.96 -66.00 -13.23
CA LYS A 415 3.21 -66.60 -14.57
C LYS A 415 4.55 -66.17 -15.20
N SER A 416 5.08 -65.03 -14.78
CA SER A 416 6.36 -64.47 -15.23
C SER A 416 7.48 -64.65 -14.21
N PHE A 417 7.23 -65.41 -13.13
CA PHE A 417 8.17 -65.60 -12.02
C PHE A 417 9.57 -65.91 -12.53
N ALA A 418 9.72 -66.92 -13.40
CA ALA A 418 11.01 -67.32 -13.92
C ALA A 418 11.80 -66.18 -14.60
N THR A 419 11.14 -65.44 -15.49
CA THR A 419 11.78 -64.34 -16.23
C THR A 419 12.07 -63.15 -15.33
N LYS A 420 11.14 -62.80 -14.41
CA LYS A 420 11.33 -61.70 -13.46
C LYS A 420 12.47 -61.99 -12.49
N THR A 421 12.54 -63.21 -11.94
CA THR A 421 13.59 -63.63 -11.00
C THR A 421 14.97 -63.60 -11.64
N LEU A 422 15.14 -64.16 -12.84
CA LEU A 422 16.44 -64.13 -13.55
C LEU A 422 16.84 -62.72 -13.98
N SER A 423 15.86 -61.88 -14.35
CA SER A 423 16.10 -60.47 -14.63
C SER A 423 16.51 -59.70 -13.37
N ALA A 424 15.85 -59.94 -12.23
CA ALA A 424 16.16 -59.32 -10.95
C ALA A 424 17.56 -59.71 -10.48
N LYS A 425 17.96 -60.98 -10.63
CA LYS A 425 19.34 -61.43 -10.37
C LYS A 425 20.37 -60.67 -11.21
N LYS A 426 20.14 -60.54 -12.51
CA LYS A 426 21.03 -59.78 -13.41
C LYS A 426 21.08 -58.29 -13.10
N SER A 427 19.99 -57.71 -12.58
CA SER A 427 19.95 -56.33 -12.12
C SER A 427 20.70 -56.14 -10.80
N LEU A 428 20.56 -57.08 -9.85
CA LEU A 428 21.25 -57.07 -8.56
C LEU A 428 22.78 -57.13 -8.71
N ASP A 429 23.27 -57.92 -9.68
CA ASP A 429 24.70 -58.10 -9.93
C ASP A 429 25.43 -56.82 -10.39
N LYS A 430 24.69 -55.76 -10.73
CA LYS A 430 25.25 -54.46 -11.15
C LYS A 430 25.65 -53.54 -10.00
N TYR A 431 25.20 -53.83 -8.78
CA TYR A 431 25.43 -52.99 -7.60
C TYR A 431 26.54 -53.54 -6.72
N THR A 432 27.18 -52.69 -5.93
CA THR A 432 28.23 -53.06 -4.97
C THR A 432 27.66 -53.79 -3.75
N GLU A 433 28.51 -54.44 -2.94
CA GLU A 433 28.07 -55.17 -1.75
C GLU A 433 27.40 -54.27 -0.70
N ALA A 434 27.88 -53.04 -0.52
CA ALA A 434 27.26 -52.04 0.35
C ALA A 434 25.87 -51.60 -0.14
N GLU A 435 25.70 -51.42 -1.46
CA GLU A 435 24.41 -51.04 -2.06
C GLU A 435 23.41 -52.21 -2.06
N ARG A 436 23.88 -53.45 -2.27
CA ARG A 436 23.05 -54.66 -2.16
C ARG A 436 22.56 -54.88 -0.73
N GLY A 437 23.36 -54.49 0.26
CA GLY A 437 23.00 -54.55 1.69
C GLY A 437 21.83 -53.63 2.07
N LEU A 438 21.46 -52.67 1.22
CA LEU A 438 20.31 -51.78 1.42
C LEU A 438 18.98 -52.39 0.94
N LEU A 439 19.00 -53.52 0.22
CA LEU A 439 17.83 -54.16 -0.37
C LEU A 439 17.24 -55.20 0.59
N THR A 440 15.99 -54.98 0.99
CA THR A 440 15.29 -55.76 2.00
C THR A 440 15.06 -57.21 1.55
N TYR A 441 14.75 -57.42 0.27
CA TYR A 441 14.25 -58.71 -0.24
C TYR A 441 15.29 -59.51 -1.04
N ALA A 442 16.54 -59.06 -1.13
CA ALA A 442 17.57 -59.67 -1.96
C ALA A 442 17.83 -61.15 -1.65
N LYS A 443 17.69 -61.58 -0.38
CA LYS A 443 17.89 -62.97 0.05
C LYS A 443 16.92 -63.97 -0.59
N ARG A 444 15.74 -63.54 -1.06
CA ARG A 444 14.76 -64.43 -1.71
C ARG A 444 15.31 -65.11 -2.97
N LEU A 445 16.26 -64.45 -3.66
CA LEU A 445 16.83 -64.97 -4.90
C LEU A 445 17.61 -66.27 -4.74
N GLU A 446 18.11 -66.60 -3.54
CA GLU A 446 18.84 -67.85 -3.28
C GLU A 446 17.98 -69.09 -3.55
N THR A 447 16.68 -69.04 -3.22
CA THR A 447 15.71 -70.10 -3.54
C THR A 447 15.04 -69.87 -4.89
N PHE A 448 14.73 -68.62 -5.25
CA PHE A 448 13.92 -68.35 -6.43
C PHE A 448 14.65 -68.56 -7.75
N VAL A 449 15.96 -68.30 -7.83
CA VAL A 449 16.74 -68.43 -9.08
C VAL A 449 16.78 -69.89 -9.57
N PRO A 450 17.16 -70.89 -8.76
CA PRO A 450 17.11 -72.29 -9.20
C PRO A 450 15.71 -72.75 -9.65
N LEU A 451 14.66 -72.31 -8.94
CA LEU A 451 13.26 -72.63 -9.30
C LEU A 451 12.86 -72.00 -10.64
N ALA A 452 13.29 -70.77 -10.90
CA ALA A 452 13.05 -70.06 -12.14
C ALA A 452 13.69 -70.75 -13.36
N GLU A 453 14.90 -71.29 -13.19
CA GLU A 453 15.62 -71.99 -14.26
C GLU A 453 14.91 -73.29 -14.66
N LEU A 454 14.44 -74.08 -13.68
CA LEU A 454 13.61 -75.26 -13.95
C LEU A 454 12.33 -74.89 -14.71
N GLU A 455 11.60 -73.87 -14.25
CA GLU A 455 10.37 -73.42 -14.90
C GLU A 455 10.61 -73.01 -16.36
N GLN A 456 11.72 -72.31 -16.64
CA GLN A 456 12.07 -71.92 -18.00
C GLN A 456 12.38 -73.15 -18.88
N ALA A 457 13.05 -74.16 -18.33
CA ALA A 457 13.37 -75.39 -19.04
C ALA A 457 12.09 -76.19 -19.36
N VAL A 458 11.18 -76.37 -18.39
CA VAL A 458 9.87 -77.03 -18.57
C VAL A 458 9.06 -76.36 -19.68
N LYS A 459 9.04 -75.03 -19.71
CA LYS A 459 8.31 -74.25 -20.71
C LYS A 459 8.90 -74.32 -22.12
N LYS A 460 10.20 -74.54 -22.25
CA LYS A 460 10.88 -74.58 -23.56
C LYS A 460 10.67 -75.91 -24.28
N LEU A 461 10.49 -76.99 -23.54
CA LEU A 461 10.33 -78.33 -24.10
C LEU A 461 8.97 -78.47 -24.80
N LYS A 462 8.97 -78.73 -26.12
CA LYS A 462 7.75 -78.86 -26.93
C LYS A 462 7.50 -80.31 -27.33
N PRO A 463 6.24 -80.78 -27.39
CA PRO A 463 5.91 -82.14 -27.82
C PRO A 463 6.45 -82.55 -29.22
N THR A 464 6.77 -81.56 -30.06
CA THR A 464 7.34 -81.74 -31.40
C THR A 464 8.88 -81.77 -31.40
N HIS A 465 9.53 -81.70 -30.24
CA HIS A 465 10.98 -81.74 -30.14
C HIS A 465 11.48 -83.11 -30.59
N TYR A 466 12.51 -83.15 -31.44
CA TYR A 466 12.97 -84.40 -32.05
C TYR A 466 13.46 -85.41 -31.01
N ASP A 467 13.99 -84.93 -29.88
CA ASP A 467 14.40 -85.72 -28.72
C ASP A 467 13.59 -85.34 -27.47
N TYR A 468 12.27 -85.32 -27.60
CA TYR A 468 11.36 -84.92 -26.51
C TYR A 468 11.52 -85.78 -25.25
N ALA A 469 11.91 -87.06 -25.40
CA ALA A 469 12.03 -88.01 -24.30
C ALA A 469 13.23 -87.73 -23.37
N ASN A 470 14.42 -87.51 -23.92
CA ASN A 470 15.62 -87.27 -23.09
C ASN A 470 15.59 -85.90 -22.41
N GLU A 471 15.05 -84.88 -23.08
CA GLU A 471 14.87 -83.57 -22.48
C GLU A 471 13.85 -83.59 -21.33
N LEU A 472 12.79 -84.42 -21.41
CA LEU A 472 11.84 -84.60 -20.31
C LEU A 472 12.52 -85.22 -19.07
N GLN A 473 13.50 -86.11 -19.25
CA GLN A 473 14.30 -86.69 -18.16
C GLN A 473 15.21 -85.67 -17.47
N LYS A 474 15.80 -84.73 -18.23
CA LYS A 474 16.63 -83.64 -17.66
C LYS A 474 15.81 -82.71 -16.77
N LEU A 475 14.57 -82.40 -17.16
CA LEU A 475 13.66 -81.59 -16.34
C LEU A 475 13.38 -82.24 -14.99
N ARG A 476 13.23 -83.57 -14.94
CA ARG A 476 13.03 -84.30 -13.69
C ARG A 476 14.26 -84.21 -12.77
N ALA A 477 15.48 -84.27 -13.32
CA ALA A 477 16.71 -84.14 -12.53
C ALA A 477 16.88 -82.73 -11.91
N MET A 478 16.56 -81.67 -12.66
CA MET A 478 16.57 -80.29 -12.17
C MET A 478 15.57 -80.07 -11.02
N HIS A 479 14.40 -80.72 -11.09
CA HIS A 479 13.40 -80.67 -10.03
C HIS A 479 13.89 -81.28 -8.72
N THR A 480 14.49 -82.46 -8.78
CA THR A 480 15.01 -83.17 -7.58
C THR A 480 16.06 -82.37 -6.81
N ALA A 481 16.78 -81.45 -7.46
CA ALA A 481 17.85 -80.65 -6.83
C ALA A 481 17.34 -79.40 -6.08
N LEU A 482 16.06 -79.04 -6.19
CA LEU A 482 15.51 -77.82 -5.58
C LEU A 482 15.39 -77.92 -4.05
N LYS A 483 15.73 -76.82 -3.36
CA LYS A 483 15.55 -76.64 -1.91
C LYS A 483 14.75 -75.37 -1.63
N ASN A 484 13.77 -75.44 -0.73
CA ASN A 484 12.94 -74.29 -0.34
C ASN A 484 13.38 -73.75 1.03
N THR A 485 14.23 -72.72 1.05
CA THR A 485 14.77 -72.11 2.29
C THR A 485 14.09 -70.78 2.66
N ILE A 486 12.99 -70.41 1.99
CA ILE A 486 12.23 -69.18 2.25
C ILE A 486 11.56 -69.23 3.63
N GLN A 487 11.75 -68.18 4.42
CA GLN A 487 11.22 -68.05 5.79
C GLN A 487 9.80 -67.48 5.85
N GLU A 488 9.40 -66.73 4.82
CA GLU A 488 8.10 -66.05 4.78
C GLU A 488 6.98 -67.07 4.51
N PRO A 489 6.01 -67.29 5.43
CA PRO A 489 5.10 -68.44 5.37
C PRO A 489 4.29 -68.52 4.08
N ASN A 490 3.80 -67.37 3.59
CA ASN A 490 3.00 -67.30 2.37
C ASN A 490 3.83 -67.62 1.11
N LEU A 491 5.06 -67.12 1.04
CA LEU A 491 5.97 -67.40 -0.07
C LEU A 491 6.53 -68.82 0.03
N GLN A 492 6.78 -69.33 1.23
CA GLN A 492 7.26 -70.69 1.44
C GLN A 492 6.23 -71.71 0.95
N ALA A 493 4.95 -71.53 1.32
CA ALA A 493 3.85 -72.36 0.83
C ALA A 493 3.63 -72.20 -0.69
N ALA A 494 3.71 -70.98 -1.21
CA ALA A 494 3.60 -70.74 -2.65
C ALA A 494 4.77 -71.37 -3.45
N THR A 495 5.99 -71.31 -2.93
CA THR A 495 7.19 -71.92 -3.52
C THR A 495 7.03 -73.43 -3.54
N ALA A 496 6.63 -74.04 -2.42
CA ALA A 496 6.36 -75.47 -2.35
C ALA A 496 5.28 -75.88 -3.36
N LYS A 497 4.17 -75.12 -3.42
CA LYS A 497 3.09 -75.35 -4.38
C LYS A 497 3.57 -75.22 -5.84
N ARG A 498 4.44 -74.26 -6.15
CA ARG A 498 4.99 -74.06 -7.51
C ARG A 498 5.91 -75.22 -7.90
N ILE A 499 6.74 -75.68 -6.97
CA ILE A 499 7.59 -76.88 -7.16
C ILE A 499 6.70 -78.10 -7.48
N THR A 500 5.63 -78.32 -6.72
CA THR A 500 4.66 -79.40 -6.99
C THR A 500 3.91 -79.21 -8.31
N GLN A 501 3.58 -77.98 -8.70
CA GLN A 501 2.93 -77.70 -10.00
C GLN A 501 3.84 -78.05 -11.18
N LEU A 502 5.12 -77.71 -11.11
CA LEU A 502 6.08 -78.07 -12.15
C LEU A 502 6.29 -79.58 -12.22
N ASP A 503 6.31 -80.26 -11.06
CA ASP A 503 6.32 -81.73 -10.99
C ASP A 503 5.11 -82.36 -11.68
N ASN A 504 3.92 -81.82 -11.41
CA ASN A 504 2.68 -82.24 -12.05
C ASN A 504 2.68 -81.92 -13.55
N GLN A 505 3.23 -80.77 -13.99
CA GLN A 505 3.32 -80.44 -15.41
C GLN A 505 4.27 -81.38 -16.16
N ILE A 506 5.41 -81.70 -15.56
CA ILE A 506 6.33 -82.72 -16.09
C ILE A 506 5.58 -84.05 -16.24
N SER A 507 4.76 -84.42 -15.25
CA SER A 507 3.95 -85.65 -15.27
C SER A 507 2.78 -85.60 -16.29
N VAL A 508 2.10 -84.45 -16.46
CA VAL A 508 1.03 -84.26 -17.46
C VAL A 508 1.59 -84.29 -18.88
N MET A 509 2.79 -83.77 -19.11
CA MET A 509 3.48 -83.91 -20.40
C MET A 509 3.79 -85.38 -20.74
N GLU A 510 3.94 -86.23 -19.72
CA GLU A 510 4.03 -87.69 -19.90
C GLU A 510 2.66 -88.29 -20.32
N ASP A 511 1.54 -87.77 -19.82
CA ASP A 511 0.16 -88.23 -20.08
C ASP A 511 -0.50 -87.68 -21.36
N GLU A 512 -0.33 -86.40 -21.72
CA GLU A 512 -0.96 -85.74 -22.89
C GLU A 512 -0.62 -86.43 -24.21
N LYS A 513 0.56 -87.05 -24.28
CA LYS A 513 1.01 -87.90 -25.39
C LYS A 513 0.00 -89.03 -25.70
N LYS A 514 -0.77 -89.48 -24.71
CA LYS A 514 -1.67 -90.64 -24.80
C LYS A 514 -3.06 -90.30 -25.38
N VAL A 515 -3.59 -89.09 -25.15
CA VAL A 515 -5.01 -88.72 -25.41
C VAL A 515 -5.26 -88.09 -26.79
N ALA A 516 -4.28 -87.37 -27.36
CA ALA A 516 -4.42 -86.74 -28.68
C ALA A 516 -4.73 -87.72 -29.83
N ALA A 517 -4.40 -89.00 -29.64
CA ALA A 517 -4.66 -90.07 -30.59
C ALA A 517 -6.16 -90.39 -30.79
N ASP A 518 -7.05 -89.99 -29.87
CA ASP A 518 -8.47 -90.38 -29.92
C ASP A 518 -9.37 -89.37 -30.66
N VAL A 519 -9.08 -88.07 -30.66
CA VAL A 519 -9.91 -87.04 -31.35
C VAL A 519 -9.70 -87.03 -32.87
N VAL A 520 -8.50 -87.39 -33.33
CA VAL A 520 -8.22 -87.58 -34.76
C VAL A 520 -9.28 -88.51 -35.37
N LYS A 521 -9.68 -89.58 -34.66
CA LYS A 521 -10.68 -90.55 -35.12
C LYS A 521 -12.11 -89.97 -35.28
N LEU A 522 -12.49 -88.92 -34.54
CA LEU A 522 -13.85 -88.34 -34.59
C LEU A 522 -14.05 -87.37 -35.75
N ILE A 523 -13.01 -86.60 -36.08
CA ILE A 523 -13.06 -85.62 -37.18
C ILE A 523 -13.09 -86.35 -38.52
N ASP A 524 -12.34 -87.46 -38.65
CA ASP A 524 -12.38 -88.32 -39.84
C ASP A 524 -13.80 -88.88 -40.15
N ALA A 525 -14.71 -88.89 -39.17
CA ALA A 525 -16.08 -89.38 -39.37
C ALA A 525 -17.02 -88.36 -40.04
N LEU A 526 -16.79 -87.04 -39.92
CA LEU A 526 -17.65 -85.97 -40.48
C LEU A 526 -17.70 -85.99 -42.01
N ASP A 527 -16.61 -86.42 -42.66
CA ASP A 527 -16.51 -86.50 -44.12
C ASP A 527 -17.37 -87.62 -44.72
N THR A 528 -17.81 -88.59 -43.90
CA THR A 528 -18.60 -89.74 -44.35
C THR A 528 -20.12 -89.56 -44.20
N LEU A 529 -20.59 -88.45 -43.59
CA LEU A 529 -22.01 -88.15 -43.36
C LEU A 529 -22.65 -87.38 -44.55
N VAL A 530 -23.69 -87.94 -45.16
CA VAL A 530 -24.39 -87.33 -46.32
C VAL A 530 -25.24 -86.10 -45.89
N LYS A 531 -25.09 -84.95 -46.58
CA LYS A 531 -25.71 -83.62 -46.34
C LYS A 531 -27.26 -83.52 -46.31
N GLY A 532 -27.98 -84.64 -46.33
CA GLY A 532 -29.45 -84.67 -46.38
C GLY A 532 -30.15 -84.39 -45.04
N ASP A 533 -29.48 -84.66 -43.91
CA ASP A 533 -30.04 -84.43 -42.57
C ASP A 533 -29.36 -83.23 -41.88
N LYS A 534 -29.91 -82.02 -42.11
CA LYS A 534 -29.31 -80.74 -41.69
C LYS A 534 -29.36 -80.49 -40.17
N ALA A 535 -30.21 -81.19 -39.43
CA ALA A 535 -30.27 -81.11 -37.97
C ALA A 535 -29.17 -81.96 -37.33
N THR A 536 -28.98 -83.21 -37.79
CA THR A 536 -27.89 -84.09 -37.33
C THR A 536 -26.52 -83.52 -37.68
N TYR A 537 -26.40 -82.84 -38.82
CA TYR A 537 -25.18 -82.14 -39.23
C TYR A 537 -24.80 -80.96 -38.31
N ILE A 538 -25.76 -80.09 -37.95
CA ILE A 538 -25.50 -78.99 -37.00
C ILE A 538 -25.17 -79.54 -35.60
N ASN A 539 -25.76 -80.67 -35.19
CA ASN A 539 -25.49 -81.29 -33.89
C ASN A 539 -24.13 -82.03 -33.81
N THR A 540 -23.74 -82.84 -34.81
CA THR A 540 -22.41 -83.50 -34.82
C THR A 540 -21.27 -82.50 -35.02
N MET A 541 -21.51 -81.40 -35.76
CA MET A 541 -20.59 -80.26 -35.85
C MET A 541 -20.40 -79.61 -34.47
N VAL A 542 -21.47 -79.46 -33.70
CA VAL A 542 -21.41 -78.98 -32.32
C VAL A 542 -20.69 -79.97 -31.39
N GLU A 543 -20.81 -81.30 -31.54
CA GLU A 543 -20.12 -82.29 -30.68
C GLU A 543 -18.63 -82.48 -31.02
N ALA A 544 -18.27 -82.62 -32.30
CA ALA A 544 -16.87 -82.69 -32.71
C ALA A 544 -16.13 -81.39 -32.35
N ARG A 545 -16.82 -80.25 -32.48
CA ARG A 545 -16.34 -78.97 -31.94
C ARG A 545 -16.25 -79.01 -30.43
N ALA A 546 -17.20 -79.57 -29.69
CA ALA A 546 -17.11 -79.73 -28.24
C ALA A 546 -15.89 -80.57 -27.80
N LYS A 547 -15.65 -81.77 -28.37
CA LYS A 547 -14.52 -82.64 -27.98
C LYS A 547 -13.15 -82.15 -28.45
N PHE A 548 -13.06 -81.57 -29.65
CA PHE A 548 -11.84 -80.86 -30.08
C PHE A 548 -11.58 -79.64 -29.22
N ASN A 549 -12.64 -78.96 -28.77
CA ASN A 549 -12.53 -77.85 -27.83
C ASN A 549 -12.16 -78.32 -26.41
N ASP A 550 -12.52 -79.54 -26.02
CA ASP A 550 -12.15 -80.13 -24.72
C ASP A 550 -10.70 -80.60 -24.65
N LEU A 551 -10.03 -80.86 -25.79
CA LEU A 551 -8.61 -81.20 -25.76
C LEU A 551 -7.76 -80.03 -25.24
N PRO A 552 -6.67 -80.31 -24.50
CA PRO A 552 -5.65 -79.31 -24.24
C PRO A 552 -5.01 -78.80 -25.53
N THR A 553 -4.70 -77.51 -25.61
CA THR A 553 -4.22 -76.84 -26.83
C THR A 553 -2.97 -77.48 -27.45
N ASN A 554 -2.11 -78.08 -26.64
CA ASN A 554 -0.90 -78.76 -27.11
C ASN A 554 -1.21 -80.16 -27.68
N ALA A 555 -2.15 -80.88 -27.06
CA ALA A 555 -2.70 -82.11 -27.60
C ALA A 555 -3.47 -81.87 -28.92
N ARG A 556 -4.21 -80.74 -29.06
CA ARG A 556 -4.86 -80.35 -30.33
C ARG A 556 -3.89 -80.15 -31.49
N LYS A 557 -2.65 -79.72 -31.23
CA LYS A 557 -1.60 -79.58 -32.28
C LYS A 557 -1.11 -80.93 -32.78
N ALA A 558 -1.28 -81.98 -31.98
CA ALA A 558 -1.05 -83.35 -32.39
C ALA A 558 -2.27 -83.97 -33.12
N VAL A 559 -3.43 -83.28 -33.16
CA VAL A 559 -4.62 -83.67 -33.96
C VAL A 559 -4.47 -83.12 -35.38
N THR A 560 -4.08 -83.99 -36.30
CA THR A 560 -3.59 -83.61 -37.63
C THR A 560 -4.67 -83.13 -38.61
N ASN A 561 -5.96 -83.37 -38.35
CA ASN A 561 -7.11 -83.13 -39.25
C ASN A 561 -8.07 -81.99 -38.81
N SER A 562 -7.66 -81.07 -37.92
CA SER A 562 -8.55 -80.02 -37.35
C SER A 562 -9.10 -78.94 -38.29
N LYS A 563 -8.55 -78.80 -39.50
CA LYS A 563 -8.97 -77.75 -40.45
C LYS A 563 -10.35 -78.03 -41.04
N ASP A 564 -10.73 -79.29 -41.12
CA ASP A 564 -11.94 -79.73 -41.83
C ASP A 564 -13.21 -79.32 -41.06
N LEU A 565 -13.16 -79.28 -39.72
CA LEU A 565 -14.27 -78.84 -38.86
C LEU A 565 -14.68 -77.36 -39.04
N THR A 566 -13.73 -76.46 -39.32
CA THR A 566 -14.00 -75.01 -39.34
C THR A 566 -14.67 -74.55 -40.63
N ALA A 567 -14.52 -75.31 -41.72
CA ALA A 567 -15.19 -75.03 -42.98
C ALA A 567 -16.73 -75.09 -42.86
N HIS A 568 -17.25 -75.77 -41.83
CA HIS A 568 -18.67 -76.00 -41.67
C HIS A 568 -19.49 -74.87 -40.97
N GLU A 569 -18.88 -73.86 -40.31
CA GLU A 569 -19.58 -72.94 -39.34
C GLU A 569 -19.95 -71.49 -39.82
N LYS A 570 -19.53 -71.02 -40.99
CA LYS A 570 -19.36 -69.57 -41.30
C LYS A 570 -20.63 -68.72 -41.54
N ASP A 571 -21.83 -69.27 -41.67
CA ASP A 571 -22.90 -68.61 -42.44
C ASP A 571 -24.00 -67.79 -41.67
N TYR A 572 -23.95 -67.59 -40.32
CA TYR A 572 -25.13 -67.12 -39.53
C TYR A 572 -24.95 -66.06 -38.38
N LYS A 573 -24.14 -64.99 -38.52
CA LYS A 573 -23.69 -64.14 -37.36
C LYS A 573 -24.50 -62.87 -36.96
N ALA A 574 -25.12 -62.12 -37.88
CA ALA A 574 -25.63 -60.76 -37.61
C ALA A 574 -26.99 -60.69 -36.87
N VAL A 575 -27.80 -61.74 -37.03
CA VAL A 575 -29.14 -61.89 -36.45
C VAL A 575 -29.11 -61.86 -34.92
N LEU A 576 -28.06 -62.41 -34.31
CA LEU A 576 -27.95 -62.59 -32.86
C LEU A 576 -27.83 -61.28 -32.05
N ARG A 577 -27.65 -60.09 -32.66
CA ARG A 577 -27.38 -58.82 -31.95
C ARG A 577 -28.58 -57.90 -31.70
N VAL A 578 -29.53 -57.81 -32.62
CA VAL A 578 -30.65 -56.84 -32.51
C VAL A 578 -31.67 -57.28 -31.46
N ILE A 579 -31.82 -58.59 -31.27
CA ILE A 579 -32.69 -59.19 -30.24
C ILE A 579 -32.36 -58.61 -28.85
N ASP A 580 -31.08 -58.50 -28.50
CA ASP A 580 -30.62 -58.07 -27.18
C ASP A 580 -30.94 -56.59 -26.82
N MET A 581 -31.05 -55.68 -27.81
CA MET A 581 -31.27 -54.25 -27.53
C MET A 581 -32.70 -53.91 -27.12
N ILE A 582 -33.68 -54.65 -27.63
CA ILE A 582 -35.10 -54.37 -27.43
C ILE A 582 -35.57 -54.90 -26.07
N ASP A 583 -34.97 -55.98 -25.58
CA ASP A 583 -35.33 -56.62 -24.31
C ASP A 583 -35.00 -55.78 -23.05
N ASN A 584 -34.36 -54.62 -23.20
CA ASN A 584 -33.75 -53.85 -22.11
C ASN A 584 -34.34 -52.42 -21.87
N ILE A 585 -35.58 -52.10 -22.30
CA ILE A 585 -36.24 -50.78 -22.10
C ILE A 585 -37.18 -50.77 -20.87
N ASP A 586 -37.19 -49.66 -20.09
CA ASP A 586 -37.99 -49.48 -18.85
C ASP A 586 -39.02 -48.34 -18.99
N GLU A 587 -40.30 -48.65 -18.79
CA GLU A 587 -41.46 -47.76 -18.98
C GLU A 587 -41.72 -46.76 -17.84
N GLY A 588 -41.19 -47.00 -16.63
CA GLY A 588 -41.41 -46.12 -15.47
C GLY A 588 -40.40 -44.98 -15.33
N ALA A 589 -39.38 -44.95 -16.19
CA ALA A 589 -38.24 -44.07 -16.06
C ALA A 589 -38.53 -42.65 -16.58
N LYS A 590 -37.99 -41.62 -15.92
CA LYS A 590 -38.09 -40.22 -16.39
C LYS A 590 -37.48 -39.98 -17.79
N ASN A 591 -36.61 -40.88 -18.26
CA ASN A 591 -35.99 -40.85 -19.60
C ASN A 591 -36.65 -41.84 -20.59
N PHE A 592 -37.80 -42.40 -20.25
CA PHE A 592 -38.53 -43.38 -21.06
C PHE A 592 -38.65 -42.96 -22.53
N THR A 593 -39.07 -41.72 -22.79
CA THR A 593 -39.25 -41.15 -24.14
C THR A 593 -37.97 -41.20 -24.99
N SER A 594 -36.77 -41.12 -24.41
CA SER A 594 -35.52 -41.08 -25.17
C SER A 594 -34.97 -42.47 -25.53
N LYS A 595 -35.20 -43.50 -24.71
CA LYS A 595 -34.73 -44.87 -24.96
C LYS A 595 -35.53 -45.57 -26.06
N VAL A 596 -36.85 -45.40 -26.07
CA VAL A 596 -37.76 -45.95 -27.10
C VAL A 596 -37.34 -45.51 -28.50
N ASN A 597 -36.98 -44.23 -28.65
CA ASN A 597 -36.53 -43.66 -29.93
C ASN A 597 -35.17 -44.20 -30.43
N SER A 598 -34.36 -44.85 -29.58
CA SER A 598 -33.03 -45.35 -29.93
C SER A 598 -33.04 -46.79 -30.48
N ALA A 599 -33.81 -47.70 -29.86
CA ALA A 599 -33.92 -49.09 -30.31
C ALA A 599 -34.56 -49.21 -31.69
N LYS A 600 -35.55 -48.35 -31.98
CA LYS A 600 -36.17 -48.25 -33.31
C LYS A 600 -35.13 -48.11 -34.44
N LYS A 601 -34.16 -47.21 -34.25
CA LYS A 601 -33.13 -46.91 -35.25
C LYS A 601 -32.16 -48.06 -35.54
N ALA A 602 -32.03 -49.06 -34.66
CA ALA A 602 -31.09 -50.18 -34.84
C ALA A 602 -31.70 -51.34 -35.65
N TYR A 603 -32.97 -51.66 -35.41
CA TYR A 603 -33.72 -52.66 -36.15
C TYR A 603 -33.92 -52.26 -37.63
N ASP A 604 -34.18 -50.97 -37.87
CA ASP A 604 -34.38 -50.40 -39.22
C ASP A 604 -33.13 -50.57 -40.14
N LYS A 605 -31.99 -51.08 -39.63
CA LYS A 605 -30.73 -51.31 -40.36
C LYS A 605 -30.45 -52.76 -40.81
N LEU A 606 -31.27 -53.76 -40.45
CA LEU A 606 -31.03 -55.17 -40.82
C LEU A 606 -31.57 -55.53 -42.23
N PRO A 607 -30.96 -56.50 -42.96
CA PRO A 607 -31.52 -57.03 -44.22
C PRO A 607 -32.84 -57.79 -44.01
N SER A 608 -33.75 -57.74 -44.98
CA SER A 608 -35.15 -58.23 -44.85
C SER A 608 -35.28 -59.71 -44.45
N MET A 609 -34.43 -60.59 -44.99
CA MET A 609 -34.39 -62.02 -44.61
C MET A 609 -33.87 -62.24 -43.18
N GLN A 610 -33.07 -61.31 -42.66
CA GLN A 610 -32.51 -61.37 -41.31
C GLN A 610 -33.40 -60.69 -40.27
N GLN A 611 -34.18 -59.68 -40.66
CA GLN A 611 -35.23 -59.08 -39.84
C GLN A 611 -36.29 -60.11 -39.41
N ALA A 612 -36.60 -61.09 -40.26
CA ALA A 612 -37.51 -62.19 -39.95
C ALA A 612 -37.03 -63.11 -38.82
N TYR A 613 -35.73 -63.06 -38.50
CA TYR A 613 -35.15 -63.81 -37.39
C TYR A 613 -35.05 -62.97 -36.09
N VAL A 614 -35.54 -61.72 -36.06
CA VAL A 614 -35.63 -60.83 -34.88
C VAL A 614 -37.08 -60.65 -34.45
N THR A 615 -37.48 -61.33 -33.38
CA THR A 615 -38.90 -61.57 -33.06
C THR A 615 -39.54 -60.58 -32.07
N ASN A 616 -38.81 -59.63 -31.49
CA ASN A 616 -39.25 -58.78 -30.36
C ASN A 616 -39.53 -57.29 -30.67
N TYR A 617 -39.48 -56.84 -31.92
CA TYR A 617 -39.67 -55.42 -32.32
C TYR A 617 -41.03 -54.74 -32.01
N PRO A 618 -42.19 -55.43 -32.00
CA PRO A 618 -43.50 -54.79 -31.81
C PRO A 618 -43.66 -53.90 -30.56
N PHE A 619 -42.87 -54.12 -29.51
CA PHE A 619 -42.87 -53.31 -28.28
C PHE A 619 -42.62 -51.80 -28.54
N ILE A 620 -41.80 -51.45 -29.53
CA ILE A 620 -41.39 -50.06 -29.79
C ILE A 620 -42.52 -49.22 -30.41
N GLU A 621 -43.41 -49.84 -31.19
CA GLU A 621 -44.49 -49.13 -31.90
C GLU A 621 -45.60 -48.64 -30.94
N GLU A 622 -45.82 -49.36 -29.84
CA GLU A 622 -46.82 -49.03 -28.83
C GLU A 622 -46.40 -47.87 -27.91
N ALA A 623 -45.11 -47.84 -27.53
CA ALA A 623 -44.57 -46.90 -26.55
C ALA A 623 -44.58 -45.42 -26.98
N LEU A 624 -44.61 -45.12 -28.28
CA LEU A 624 -44.55 -43.76 -28.81
C LEU A 624 -45.87 -42.96 -28.67
N GLN A 625 -46.98 -43.61 -28.32
CA GLN A 625 -48.31 -42.99 -28.40
C GLN A 625 -48.68 -42.14 -27.16
N TYR A 626 -47.98 -42.28 -26.03
CA TYR A 626 -48.34 -41.63 -24.75
C TYR A 626 -47.22 -40.77 -24.12
N SER A 627 -46.01 -40.78 -24.68
CA SER A 627 -44.85 -40.11 -24.09
C SER A 627 -44.93 -38.57 -24.10
N ASP A 628 -45.63 -37.97 -25.07
CA ASP A 628 -45.64 -36.50 -25.26
C ASP A 628 -46.58 -35.78 -24.29
N LEU A 629 -47.71 -36.40 -23.91
CA LEU A 629 -48.68 -35.80 -23.00
C LEU A 629 -48.14 -35.71 -21.56
N ILE A 630 -47.32 -36.69 -21.14
CA ILE A 630 -46.64 -36.69 -19.84
C ILE A 630 -45.76 -35.44 -19.69
N GLU A 631 -45.12 -34.97 -20.76
CA GLU A 631 -44.26 -33.78 -20.69
C GLU A 631 -45.06 -32.49 -20.50
N GLN A 632 -46.23 -32.37 -21.15
CA GLN A 632 -47.02 -31.14 -21.13
C GLN A 632 -47.74 -30.92 -19.78
N LEU A 633 -48.23 -31.98 -19.15
CA LEU A 633 -48.86 -31.92 -17.81
C LEU A 633 -47.92 -31.40 -16.72
N ASN A 634 -46.61 -31.61 -16.85
CA ASN A 634 -45.62 -31.12 -15.88
C ASN A 634 -45.40 -29.60 -15.92
N LYS A 635 -45.95 -28.87 -16.91
CA LYS A 635 -45.67 -27.44 -17.14
C LYS A 635 -46.79 -26.48 -16.70
N LEU A 636 -47.91 -26.98 -16.15
CA LEU A 636 -49.14 -26.21 -15.84
C LEU A 636 -49.04 -25.30 -14.59
N ARG A 637 -49.57 -24.05 -14.61
CA ARG A 637 -49.49 -23.07 -13.48
C ARG A 637 -50.68 -22.09 -13.35
N PRO A 638 -51.32 -21.91 -12.17
CA PRO A 638 -52.49 -21.01 -11.96
C PRO A 638 -52.27 -19.52 -12.22
N THR A 639 -51.01 -19.08 -12.28
CA THR A 639 -50.65 -17.68 -12.58
C THR A 639 -50.64 -17.36 -14.07
N ALA A 640 -50.78 -18.37 -14.94
CA ALA A 640 -50.82 -18.16 -16.37
C ALA A 640 -52.13 -17.47 -16.79
N LYS A 641 -52.03 -16.47 -17.66
CA LYS A 641 -53.21 -15.80 -18.24
C LYS A 641 -54.05 -16.77 -19.11
N THR A 642 -53.42 -17.79 -19.66
CA THR A 642 -54.03 -18.86 -20.46
C THR A 642 -54.50 -20.05 -19.62
N TYR A 643 -54.38 -20.00 -18.28
CA TYR A 643 -54.57 -21.17 -17.42
C TYR A 643 -55.89 -21.92 -17.67
N ARG A 644 -57.02 -21.22 -17.78
CA ARG A 644 -58.32 -21.84 -18.11
C ARG A 644 -58.32 -22.55 -19.47
N ALA A 645 -57.64 -21.99 -20.47
CA ALA A 645 -57.54 -22.56 -21.81
C ALA A 645 -56.56 -23.75 -21.88
N ASP A 646 -55.43 -23.66 -21.18
CA ASP A 646 -54.40 -24.71 -21.14
C ASP A 646 -54.91 -25.98 -20.45
N VAL A 647 -55.65 -25.82 -19.34
CA VAL A 647 -56.31 -26.92 -18.62
C VAL A 647 -57.29 -27.66 -19.56
N LEU A 648 -58.12 -26.93 -20.29
CA LEU A 648 -59.09 -27.50 -21.23
C LEU A 648 -58.40 -28.26 -22.37
N ALA A 649 -57.30 -27.74 -22.91
CA ALA A 649 -56.54 -28.38 -23.97
C ALA A 649 -55.91 -29.70 -23.50
N LEU A 650 -55.30 -29.73 -22.31
CA LEU A 650 -54.70 -30.93 -21.74
C LEU A 650 -55.75 -32.01 -21.39
N ARG A 651 -56.90 -31.61 -20.88
CA ARG A 651 -58.05 -32.51 -20.67
C ARG A 651 -58.50 -33.17 -21.97
N THR A 652 -58.55 -32.40 -23.06
CA THR A 652 -58.91 -32.92 -24.38
C THR A 652 -57.87 -33.94 -24.87
N ALA A 653 -56.58 -33.63 -24.75
CA ALA A 653 -55.50 -34.52 -25.16
C ALA A 653 -55.45 -35.83 -24.35
N TYR A 654 -55.71 -35.76 -23.02
CA TYR A 654 -55.78 -36.93 -22.16
C TYR A 654 -56.95 -37.86 -22.53
N ASN A 655 -58.12 -37.29 -22.82
CA ASN A 655 -59.30 -38.06 -23.20
C ASN A 655 -59.15 -38.78 -24.55
N ALA A 656 -58.21 -38.35 -25.40
CA ALA A 656 -57.97 -38.96 -26.71
C ALA A 656 -57.12 -40.24 -26.68
N LEU A 657 -56.47 -40.57 -25.54
CA LEU A 657 -55.64 -41.76 -25.38
C LEU A 657 -56.46 -43.01 -25.02
N GLN A 658 -55.94 -44.20 -25.34
CA GLN A 658 -56.56 -45.46 -24.91
C GLN A 658 -56.39 -45.68 -23.40
N SER A 659 -57.31 -46.43 -22.78
CA SER A 659 -57.31 -46.62 -21.32
C SER A 659 -56.03 -47.26 -20.77
N SER A 660 -55.39 -48.16 -21.51
CA SER A 660 -54.08 -48.75 -21.16
C SER A 660 -52.94 -47.73 -21.22
N GLN A 661 -53.07 -46.70 -22.06
CA GLN A 661 -52.09 -45.62 -22.22
C GLN A 661 -52.30 -44.50 -21.19
N GLN A 662 -53.56 -44.20 -20.85
CA GLN A 662 -53.92 -43.25 -19.79
C GLN A 662 -53.37 -43.67 -18.43
N GLN A 663 -53.35 -44.98 -18.12
CA GLN A 663 -52.76 -45.52 -16.89
C GLN A 663 -51.24 -45.33 -16.80
N LYS A 664 -50.56 -45.15 -17.94
CA LYS A 664 -49.11 -44.91 -18.02
C LYS A 664 -48.76 -43.43 -17.81
N ILE A 665 -49.74 -42.53 -17.69
CA ILE A 665 -49.55 -41.10 -17.40
C ILE A 665 -49.53 -40.88 -15.88
N PHE A 666 -48.34 -40.91 -15.31
CA PHE A 666 -48.15 -40.85 -13.85
C PHE A 666 -48.43 -39.47 -13.22
N ASN A 667 -48.60 -38.40 -14.00
CA ASN A 667 -48.76 -37.02 -13.52
C ASN A 667 -50.15 -36.40 -13.79
N TYR A 668 -51.18 -37.24 -13.89
CA TYR A 668 -52.55 -36.83 -14.19
C TYR A 668 -53.23 -35.99 -13.09
N GLU A 669 -52.89 -36.20 -11.81
CA GLU A 669 -53.48 -35.47 -10.67
C GLU A 669 -53.39 -33.94 -10.81
N ASN A 670 -52.32 -33.44 -11.43
CA ASN A 670 -52.12 -32.01 -11.67
C ASN A 670 -53.23 -31.37 -12.53
N LEU A 671 -53.89 -32.17 -13.37
CA LEU A 671 -54.99 -31.70 -14.22
C LEU A 671 -56.30 -31.57 -13.42
N LEU A 672 -56.56 -32.49 -12.49
CA LEU A 672 -57.78 -32.48 -11.66
C LEU A 672 -57.79 -31.31 -10.68
N GLU A 673 -56.66 -31.02 -10.06
CA GLU A 673 -56.50 -29.88 -9.15
C GLU A 673 -56.82 -28.55 -9.86
N ALA A 674 -56.33 -28.41 -11.10
CA ALA A 674 -56.52 -27.21 -11.89
C ALA A 674 -57.99 -26.93 -12.27
N GLU A 675 -58.76 -27.99 -12.55
CA GLU A 675 -60.19 -27.87 -12.87
C GLU A 675 -61.03 -27.48 -11.65
N ASN A 676 -60.68 -27.97 -10.46
CA ASN A 676 -61.40 -27.66 -9.23
C ASN A 676 -61.27 -26.18 -8.85
N PHE A 677 -60.08 -25.58 -8.97
CA PHE A 677 -59.89 -24.15 -8.68
C PHE A 677 -60.76 -23.24 -9.54
N ILE A 678 -60.95 -23.60 -10.80
CA ILE A 678 -61.77 -22.86 -11.76
C ILE A 678 -63.24 -22.85 -11.33
N LYS A 679 -63.74 -24.01 -10.88
CA LYS A 679 -65.15 -24.21 -10.50
C LYS A 679 -65.53 -23.45 -9.23
N GLU A 680 -64.67 -23.42 -8.22
CA GLU A 680 -64.96 -22.74 -6.95
C GLU A 680 -65.05 -21.21 -7.10
N ALA A 681 -64.26 -20.64 -8.02
CA ALA A 681 -64.27 -19.21 -8.26
C ALA A 681 -65.55 -18.73 -8.96
N ASP A 682 -66.03 -19.47 -9.96
CA ASP A 682 -67.22 -19.11 -10.74
C ASP A 682 -68.48 -19.11 -9.87
N ALA A 683 -68.57 -19.99 -8.86
CA ALA A 683 -69.72 -20.09 -7.96
C ALA A 683 -69.92 -18.84 -7.09
N LEU A 684 -68.84 -18.15 -6.69
CA LEU A 684 -68.96 -16.93 -5.88
C LEU A 684 -69.34 -15.71 -6.72
N ASP A 685 -68.88 -15.64 -7.96
CA ASP A 685 -69.19 -14.55 -8.87
C ASP A 685 -70.69 -14.44 -9.15
N GLU A 686 -71.39 -15.57 -9.26
CA GLU A 686 -72.85 -15.60 -9.40
C GLU A 686 -73.56 -15.01 -8.17
N GLN A 687 -73.08 -15.32 -6.96
CA GLN A 687 -73.68 -14.81 -5.73
C GLN A 687 -73.49 -13.31 -5.55
N ILE A 688 -72.34 -12.77 -5.97
CA ILE A 688 -72.07 -11.33 -5.90
C ILE A 688 -72.99 -10.55 -6.85
N MET A 689 -73.22 -11.06 -8.06
CA MET A 689 -74.08 -10.41 -9.05
C MET A 689 -75.55 -10.31 -8.60
N ALA A 690 -76.01 -11.23 -7.74
CA ALA A 690 -77.37 -11.22 -7.20
C ALA A 690 -77.65 -10.05 -6.21
N LEU A 691 -76.62 -9.39 -5.66
CA LEU A 691 -76.79 -8.31 -4.67
C LEU A 691 -77.57 -7.10 -5.21
N ALA A 692 -77.49 -6.81 -6.51
CA ALA A 692 -78.13 -5.65 -7.12
C ALA A 692 -79.66 -5.65 -7.02
N ALA A 693 -80.28 -6.81 -6.76
CA ALA A 693 -81.73 -6.97 -6.66
C ALA A 693 -82.26 -6.99 -5.20
N THR A 694 -81.43 -6.73 -4.19
CA THR A 694 -81.81 -6.84 -2.77
C THR A 694 -82.54 -5.59 -2.24
N PRO A 695 -83.70 -5.72 -1.57
CA PRO A 695 -84.44 -4.59 -0.98
C PRO A 695 -83.65 -3.79 0.07
N PRO A 696 -83.84 -2.45 0.19
CA PRO A 696 -83.06 -1.59 1.08
C PRO A 696 -83.04 -2.02 2.56
N GLU A 697 -84.10 -2.68 3.03
CA GLU A 697 -84.25 -3.13 4.41
C GLU A 697 -83.43 -4.39 4.73
N LYS A 698 -83.13 -5.24 3.73
CA LYS A 698 -82.34 -6.48 3.87
C LYS A 698 -80.90 -6.35 3.38
N MET A 699 -80.58 -5.27 2.68
CA MET A 699 -79.30 -5.04 2.02
C MET A 699 -78.10 -5.00 2.99
N VAL A 700 -78.29 -4.57 4.24
CA VAL A 700 -77.21 -4.52 5.24
C VAL A 700 -76.75 -5.92 5.67
N GLU A 701 -77.67 -6.90 5.74
CA GLU A 701 -77.38 -8.25 6.24
C GLU A 701 -76.72 -9.14 5.17
N GLU A 702 -77.24 -9.12 3.94
CA GLU A 702 -76.77 -9.99 2.85
C GLU A 702 -75.35 -9.63 2.35
N VAL A 703 -75.03 -8.33 2.34
CA VAL A 703 -73.68 -7.85 1.99
C VAL A 703 -72.63 -8.37 2.98
N ALA A 704 -72.97 -8.47 4.28
CA ALA A 704 -72.04 -8.97 5.30
C ALA A 704 -71.77 -10.49 5.19
N LYS A 705 -72.77 -11.28 4.78
CA LYS A 705 -72.62 -12.73 4.57
C LYS A 705 -71.65 -13.05 3.43
N LEU A 706 -71.84 -12.41 2.27
CA LEU A 706 -70.98 -12.62 1.11
C LEU A 706 -69.54 -12.14 1.35
N GLY A 707 -69.37 -11.04 2.10
CA GLY A 707 -68.06 -10.53 2.53
C GLY A 707 -67.25 -11.55 3.35
N THR A 708 -67.93 -12.44 4.07
CA THR A 708 -67.29 -13.50 4.88
C THR A 708 -66.92 -14.70 4.02
N ALA A 709 -67.79 -15.13 3.11
CA ALA A 709 -67.53 -16.24 2.19
C ALA A 709 -66.32 -15.99 1.28
N TYR A 710 -66.20 -14.78 0.70
CA TYR A 710 -65.05 -14.41 -0.14
C TYR A 710 -63.71 -14.47 0.61
N LYS A 711 -63.68 -14.06 1.88
CA LYS A 711 -62.45 -14.05 2.69
C LYS A 711 -61.94 -15.45 3.02
N ALA A 712 -62.80 -16.47 3.05
CA ALA A 712 -62.45 -17.84 3.44
C ALA A 712 -61.83 -18.71 2.31
N MET A 713 -61.85 -18.28 1.05
CA MET A 713 -61.40 -19.08 -0.11
C MET A 713 -59.87 -19.24 -0.26
N ASP A 714 -59.42 -20.28 -0.98
CA ASP A 714 -58.00 -20.49 -1.32
C ASP A 714 -57.43 -19.36 -2.20
N SER A 715 -56.11 -19.12 -2.12
CA SER A 715 -55.44 -18.04 -2.83
C SER A 715 -55.42 -18.19 -4.36
N GLY A 716 -55.38 -19.42 -4.86
CA GLY A 716 -55.53 -19.74 -6.29
C GLY A 716 -56.94 -19.46 -6.78
N VAL A 717 -57.95 -19.83 -5.99
CA VAL A 717 -59.38 -19.62 -6.27
C VAL A 717 -59.74 -18.13 -6.24
N LYS A 718 -59.32 -17.39 -5.20
CA LYS A 718 -59.59 -15.94 -5.06
C LYS A 718 -59.16 -15.10 -6.25
N ARG A 719 -58.07 -15.49 -6.92
CA ARG A 719 -57.53 -14.78 -8.10
C ARG A 719 -58.37 -15.00 -9.36
N LEU A 720 -59.18 -16.05 -9.36
CA LEU A 720 -60.05 -16.41 -10.47
C LEU A 720 -61.46 -15.79 -10.32
N VAL A 721 -61.82 -15.25 -9.15
CA VAL A 721 -63.08 -14.52 -8.88
C VAL A 721 -63.05 -13.14 -9.56
N GLN A 722 -63.98 -12.90 -10.47
CA GLN A 722 -64.01 -11.74 -11.37
C GLN A 722 -64.76 -10.53 -10.78
N ASN A 723 -65.76 -10.73 -9.91
CA ASN A 723 -66.72 -9.70 -9.48
C ASN A 723 -66.52 -9.16 -8.04
N ALA A 724 -65.44 -9.53 -7.35
CA ALA A 724 -65.19 -9.19 -5.94
C ALA A 724 -65.31 -7.71 -5.56
N LYS A 725 -65.07 -6.79 -6.51
CA LYS A 725 -65.11 -5.33 -6.26
C LYS A 725 -66.52 -4.82 -5.92
N ILE A 726 -67.56 -5.41 -6.50
CA ILE A 726 -68.95 -4.96 -6.32
C ILE A 726 -69.38 -5.09 -4.84
N LEU A 727 -68.96 -6.18 -4.19
CA LEU A 727 -69.28 -6.49 -2.80
C LEU A 727 -68.72 -5.45 -1.81
N THR A 728 -67.48 -4.99 -2.03
CA THR A 728 -66.82 -4.00 -1.14
C THR A 728 -67.46 -2.62 -1.21
N ASP A 729 -68.00 -2.22 -2.37
CA ASP A 729 -68.61 -0.91 -2.54
C ASP A 729 -69.92 -0.77 -1.73
N PHE A 730 -70.70 -1.84 -1.58
CA PHE A 730 -71.94 -1.83 -0.78
C PHE A 730 -71.71 -1.76 0.74
N GLU A 731 -70.66 -2.39 1.28
CA GLU A 731 -70.34 -2.36 2.72
C GLU A 731 -70.10 -0.92 3.24
N ARG A 732 -69.52 -0.06 2.40
CA ARG A 732 -69.12 1.31 2.77
C ARG A 732 -70.29 2.25 2.96
N GLU A 733 -71.34 2.14 2.15
CA GLU A 733 -72.42 3.13 2.10
C GLU A 733 -73.40 3.02 3.29
N ASN A 734 -73.67 1.80 3.76
CA ASN A 734 -74.61 1.57 4.88
C ASN A 734 -74.16 2.22 6.20
N LYS A 735 -72.85 2.34 6.44
CA LYS A 735 -72.29 2.97 7.65
C LYS A 735 -72.53 4.48 7.72
N ALA A 736 -72.62 5.16 6.57
CA ALA A 736 -72.72 6.63 6.52
C ALA A 736 -74.12 7.14 6.91
N VAL A 737 -75.18 6.41 6.55
CA VAL A 737 -76.59 6.78 6.79
C VAL A 737 -76.91 6.86 8.29
N ILE A 738 -76.49 5.84 9.06
CA ILE A 738 -76.79 5.70 10.49
C ILE A 738 -76.30 6.92 11.30
N LYS A 739 -75.15 7.48 10.92
CA LYS A 739 -74.51 8.60 11.62
C LYS A 739 -75.30 9.90 11.52
N VAL A 740 -75.99 10.14 10.40
CA VAL A 740 -76.69 11.40 10.15
C VAL A 740 -77.95 11.51 11.01
N VAL A 741 -78.71 10.42 11.13
CA VAL A 741 -79.95 10.37 11.91
C VAL A 741 -79.71 10.78 13.37
N GLN A 742 -78.62 10.30 13.97
CA GLN A 742 -78.26 10.59 15.36
C GLN A 742 -77.88 12.05 15.62
N LEU A 743 -77.34 12.76 14.63
CA LEU A 743 -76.89 14.14 14.81
C LEU A 743 -78.07 15.12 14.91
N ILE A 744 -79.15 14.88 14.18
CA ILE A 744 -80.31 15.79 14.14
C ILE A 744 -81.15 15.69 15.41
N GLN A 745 -81.21 14.51 16.06
CA GLN A 745 -81.99 14.30 17.29
C GLN A 745 -81.49 15.08 18.53
N ASN A 746 -80.31 15.72 18.48
CA ASN A 746 -79.61 16.22 19.66
C ASN A 746 -79.35 17.77 19.66
N LEU A 747 -80.26 18.59 19.11
CA LEU A 747 -80.09 20.05 18.99
C LEU A 747 -80.84 20.86 20.09
N ASP A 748 -80.15 21.77 20.82
CA ASP A 748 -80.71 22.62 21.92
C ASP A 748 -80.07 24.04 21.96
N PRO A 749 -80.87 25.14 21.94
CA PRO A 749 -80.41 26.54 21.99
C PRO A 749 -79.64 26.97 23.25
N GLY A 750 -79.78 26.26 24.38
CA GLY A 750 -79.13 26.60 25.65
C GLY A 750 -77.61 26.37 25.66
N TYR A 751 -77.06 25.71 24.65
CA TYR A 751 -75.63 25.39 24.59
C TYR A 751 -74.77 26.52 24.00
N ARG A 752 -73.61 26.78 24.60
CA ARG A 752 -72.61 27.76 24.11
C ARG A 752 -72.11 27.48 22.68
N ASP A 753 -72.24 26.25 22.22
CA ASP A 753 -71.83 25.78 20.88
C ASP A 753 -73.02 25.48 19.96
N TYR A 754 -74.21 25.99 20.28
CA TYR A 754 -75.45 25.74 19.55
C TYR A 754 -75.31 25.88 18.02
N ALA A 755 -74.71 26.98 17.54
CA ALA A 755 -74.45 27.22 16.12
C ALA A 755 -73.59 26.13 15.44
N LYS A 756 -72.63 25.55 16.17
CA LYS A 756 -71.75 24.50 15.63
C LYS A 756 -72.46 23.16 15.51
N ARG A 757 -73.38 22.85 16.44
CA ARG A 757 -74.14 21.60 16.44
C ARG A 757 -75.11 21.53 15.27
N VAL A 758 -75.80 22.63 15.00
CA VAL A 758 -76.70 22.79 13.84
C VAL A 758 -75.92 22.60 12.53
N ALA A 759 -74.78 23.28 12.36
CA ALA A 759 -73.95 23.13 11.15
C ALA A 759 -73.38 21.71 10.94
N ALA A 760 -73.08 20.96 12.01
CA ALA A 760 -72.54 19.61 11.93
C ALA A 760 -73.56 18.59 11.43
N ALA A 761 -74.82 18.70 11.88
CA ALA A 761 -75.92 17.86 11.41
C ALA A 761 -76.18 18.07 9.90
N ARG A 762 -76.17 19.33 9.45
CA ARG A 762 -76.34 19.69 8.03
C ARG A 762 -75.29 19.05 7.13
N LYS A 763 -74.02 19.25 7.49
CA LYS A 763 -72.89 18.76 6.70
C LYS A 763 -72.83 17.23 6.60
N ALA A 764 -73.31 16.52 7.62
CA ALA A 764 -73.33 15.06 7.61
C ALA A 764 -74.37 14.52 6.62
N TYR A 765 -75.55 15.16 6.53
CA TYR A 765 -76.62 14.81 5.60
C TYR A 765 -76.23 15.06 4.14
N ASP A 766 -75.61 16.20 3.84
CA ASP A 766 -75.29 16.59 2.46
C ASP A 766 -74.32 15.63 1.76
N LYS A 767 -73.51 14.89 2.53
CA LYS A 767 -72.50 13.93 2.04
C LYS A 767 -73.05 12.57 1.58
N LEU A 768 -74.31 12.27 1.85
CA LEU A 768 -74.89 10.99 1.47
C LEU A 768 -75.21 10.95 -0.04
N THR A 769 -75.05 9.79 -0.67
CA THR A 769 -75.51 9.57 -2.06
C THR A 769 -77.04 9.69 -2.13
N PRO A 770 -77.66 9.92 -3.31
CA PRO A 770 -79.12 10.03 -3.40
C PRO A 770 -79.86 8.81 -2.80
N ILE A 771 -79.33 7.60 -3.04
CA ILE A 771 -79.86 6.35 -2.49
C ILE A 771 -79.65 6.28 -0.97
N ALA A 772 -78.54 6.80 -0.43
CA ALA A 772 -78.28 6.88 1.00
C ALA A 772 -79.07 8.01 1.70
N LYS A 773 -79.34 9.14 1.04
CA LYS A 773 -80.16 10.27 1.54
C LYS A 773 -81.61 9.85 1.75
N ALA A 774 -82.16 9.07 0.83
CA ALA A 774 -83.50 8.49 0.95
C ALA A 774 -83.68 7.57 2.18
N ARG A 775 -82.58 7.16 2.82
CA ARG A 775 -82.57 6.30 4.02
C ARG A 775 -82.45 7.09 5.35
N VAL A 776 -82.41 8.44 5.33
CA VAL A 776 -82.40 9.30 6.53
C VAL A 776 -83.80 9.87 6.82
N THR A 777 -84.37 9.58 7.98
CA THR A 777 -85.81 9.77 8.24
C THR A 777 -86.21 11.06 8.98
N ASN A 778 -85.27 11.85 9.54
CA ASN A 778 -85.53 12.94 10.49
C ASN A 778 -84.98 14.34 10.11
N TYR A 779 -84.87 14.66 8.82
CA TYR A 779 -84.19 15.88 8.34
C TYR A 779 -84.94 17.22 8.58
N LYS A 780 -86.28 17.22 8.70
CA LYS A 780 -87.08 18.45 8.83
C LYS A 780 -86.79 19.29 10.08
N ASP A 781 -86.37 18.65 11.18
CA ASP A 781 -86.14 19.34 12.47
C ASP A 781 -84.88 20.23 12.46
N LEU A 782 -84.02 20.07 11.46
CA LEU A 782 -82.79 20.84 11.30
C LEU A 782 -83.03 22.24 10.68
N GLU A 783 -84.02 22.40 9.80
CA GLU A 783 -84.22 23.64 9.03
C GLU A 783 -84.78 24.82 9.86
N SER A 784 -85.48 24.56 10.97
CA SER A 784 -86.20 25.61 11.73
C SER A 784 -85.35 26.45 12.70
N VAL A 785 -84.08 26.09 12.93
CA VAL A 785 -83.26 26.65 14.03
C VAL A 785 -82.04 27.46 13.56
N GLU A 786 -81.84 27.59 12.24
CA GLU A 786 -80.61 28.11 11.65
C GLU A 786 -80.37 29.64 11.85
N PRO A 787 -81.35 30.55 11.68
CA PRO A 787 -81.09 32.01 11.69
C PRO A 787 -80.60 32.60 13.03
N VAL A 788 -81.23 32.23 14.15
CA VAL A 788 -80.87 32.73 15.50
C VAL A 788 -79.50 32.20 15.93
N ALA A 789 -79.17 30.96 15.54
CA ALA A 789 -77.88 30.35 15.85
C ALA A 789 -76.71 31.08 15.18
N TYR A 790 -76.90 31.60 13.95
CA TYR A 790 -75.84 32.31 13.22
C TYR A 790 -75.47 33.66 13.87
N LEU A 791 -76.43 34.52 14.24
CA LEU A 791 -76.10 35.85 14.80
C LEU A 791 -75.44 35.78 16.19
N ILE A 792 -75.89 34.89 17.08
CA ILE A 792 -75.25 34.68 18.40
C ILE A 792 -73.79 34.26 18.22
N GLY A 793 -73.53 33.39 17.24
CA GLY A 793 -72.19 32.96 16.86
C GLY A 793 -71.31 34.11 16.38
N ASP A 794 -71.84 34.99 15.53
CA ASP A 794 -71.06 36.08 14.93
C ASP A 794 -70.71 37.19 15.94
N ILE A 795 -71.62 37.56 16.86
CA ILE A 795 -71.32 38.52 17.94
C ILE A 795 -70.27 37.94 18.90
N ALA A 796 -70.35 36.65 19.25
CA ALA A 796 -69.35 35.98 20.08
C ALA A 796 -67.99 35.83 19.38
N ALA A 797 -67.96 35.95 18.04
CA ALA A 797 -66.76 35.85 17.23
C ALA A 797 -66.05 37.19 17.00
N LEU A 798 -66.59 38.32 17.51
CA LEU A 798 -65.91 39.61 17.48
C LEU A 798 -64.56 39.54 18.17
N ARG A 799 -63.52 39.95 17.44
CA ARG A 799 -62.15 39.97 17.95
C ARG A 799 -61.48 41.27 17.52
N PRO A 800 -60.96 42.08 18.44
CA PRO A 800 -60.17 43.28 18.13
C PRO A 800 -58.97 43.02 17.21
N THR A 801 -58.58 41.75 17.06
CA THR A 801 -57.50 41.29 16.18
C THR A 801 -57.96 40.98 14.75
N SER A 802 -59.25 41.08 14.42
CA SER A 802 -59.78 40.80 13.08
C SER A 802 -59.39 41.93 12.13
N LYS A 803 -58.98 41.61 10.89
CA LYS A 803 -58.67 42.64 9.88
C LYS A 803 -59.91 43.39 9.42
N THR A 804 -61.05 42.71 9.50
CA THR A 804 -62.35 43.29 9.20
C THR A 804 -62.99 43.84 10.47
N PHE A 805 -62.29 43.89 11.62
CA PHE A 805 -62.87 44.28 12.91
C PHE A 805 -63.72 45.56 12.84
N ALA A 806 -63.21 46.63 12.24
CA ALA A 806 -63.98 47.86 12.05
C ALA A 806 -65.23 47.67 11.15
N LYS A 807 -65.15 46.82 10.12
CA LYS A 807 -66.26 46.49 9.22
C LYS A 807 -67.26 45.50 9.84
N ASP A 808 -66.78 44.54 10.61
CA ASP A 808 -67.55 43.49 11.27
C ASP A 808 -68.37 44.09 12.41
N VAL A 809 -67.79 45.01 13.18
CA VAL A 809 -68.49 45.81 14.20
C VAL A 809 -69.65 46.58 13.56
N ALA A 810 -69.39 47.27 12.43
CA ALA A 810 -70.44 47.99 11.70
C ALA A 810 -71.52 47.06 11.11
N THR A 811 -71.14 45.89 10.59
CA THR A 811 -72.07 44.94 9.94
C THR A 811 -72.94 44.22 10.96
N LEU A 812 -72.35 43.75 12.07
CA LEU A 812 -73.08 43.07 13.15
C LEU A 812 -74.11 43.97 13.81
N ARG A 813 -73.79 45.27 13.95
CA ARG A 813 -74.77 46.26 14.41
C ARG A 813 -75.98 46.28 13.48
N SER A 814 -75.77 46.32 12.18
CA SER A 814 -76.84 46.32 11.18
C SER A 814 -77.71 45.05 11.23
N THR A 815 -77.08 43.87 11.32
CA THR A 815 -77.81 42.58 11.36
C THR A 815 -78.63 42.41 12.64
N TYR A 816 -78.11 42.89 13.78
CA TYR A 816 -78.84 42.87 15.05
C TYR A 816 -80.13 43.70 14.96
N GLU A 817 -80.08 44.89 14.35
CA GLU A 817 -81.25 45.75 14.21
C GLU A 817 -82.37 45.13 13.35
N ALA A 818 -82.03 44.20 12.45
CA ALA A 818 -82.95 43.58 11.49
C ALA A 818 -83.78 42.38 12.02
N LEU A 819 -83.48 41.83 13.20
CA LEU A 819 -84.22 40.69 13.80
C LEU A 819 -85.59 41.08 14.38
N SER A 820 -86.53 40.13 14.46
CA SER A 820 -87.80 40.35 15.17
C SER A 820 -87.59 40.40 16.69
N GLU A 821 -88.53 41.00 17.43
CA GLU A 821 -88.40 41.16 18.89
C GLU A 821 -88.29 39.82 19.66
N ARG A 822 -88.91 38.75 19.15
CA ARG A 822 -88.76 37.41 19.73
C ARG A 822 -87.39 36.81 19.46
N GLU A 823 -86.77 37.12 18.32
CA GLU A 823 -85.43 36.65 17.96
C GLU A 823 -84.34 37.49 18.65
N LYS A 824 -84.53 38.81 18.77
CA LYS A 824 -83.64 39.72 19.53
C LYS A 824 -83.58 39.34 21.01
N ALA A 825 -84.70 38.95 21.61
CA ALA A 825 -84.76 38.48 23.00
C ALA A 825 -83.95 37.20 23.25
N LEU A 826 -83.64 36.42 22.20
CA LEU A 826 -82.79 35.24 22.29
C LEU A 826 -81.29 35.56 22.14
N ILE A 827 -80.93 36.82 21.81
CA ILE A 827 -79.53 37.28 21.70
C ILE A 827 -79.01 37.76 23.06
N THR A 828 -78.16 36.95 23.69
CA THR A 828 -77.72 37.18 25.07
C THR A 828 -76.39 37.93 25.23
N ASN A 829 -75.68 38.25 24.13
CA ASN A 829 -74.26 38.69 24.13
C ASN A 829 -73.97 40.09 23.55
N ILE A 830 -74.93 41.03 23.53
CA ILE A 830 -74.80 42.33 22.84
C ILE A 830 -73.73 43.31 23.40
N LYS A 831 -73.37 43.23 24.69
CA LYS A 831 -72.41 44.15 25.33
C LYS A 831 -71.01 44.13 24.68
N VAL A 832 -70.62 42.98 24.13
CA VAL A 832 -69.32 42.78 23.46
C VAL A 832 -69.15 43.69 22.24
N LEU A 833 -70.24 44.08 21.58
CA LEU A 833 -70.20 44.92 20.39
C LEU A 833 -69.90 46.40 20.71
N VAL A 834 -70.28 46.89 21.89
CA VAL A 834 -70.09 48.31 22.29
C VAL A 834 -68.63 48.59 22.69
N GLU A 835 -68.00 47.70 23.45
CA GLU A 835 -66.58 47.84 23.86
C GLU A 835 -65.61 47.84 22.66
N ALA A 836 -66.02 47.27 21.54
CA ALA A 836 -65.23 47.22 20.31
C ALA A 836 -65.15 48.58 19.58
N GLU A 837 -66.11 49.49 19.78
CA GLU A 837 -66.22 50.76 19.06
C GLU A 837 -65.22 51.82 19.59
N GLU A 838 -64.87 51.79 20.89
CA GLU A 838 -64.00 52.78 21.56
C GLU A 838 -62.50 52.61 21.22
N GLN A 839 -62.04 51.39 20.92
CA GLN A 839 -60.61 51.08 20.67
C GLN A 839 -60.03 51.63 19.37
N LEU A 840 -60.84 52.18 18.45
CA LEU A 840 -60.43 52.58 17.09
C LEU A 840 -59.84 54.01 16.99
N GLY A 841 -59.94 54.87 18.01
CA GLY A 841 -59.52 56.28 17.95
C GLY A 841 -58.01 56.57 18.00
N GLU A 842 -57.28 56.03 18.98
CA GLU A 842 -55.83 56.31 19.21
C GLU A 842 -54.89 55.74 18.11
N VAL A 843 -55.44 54.90 17.25
CA VAL A 843 -54.71 54.20 16.19
C VAL A 843 -54.45 55.11 14.98
N GLY A 844 -55.31 56.10 14.75
CA GLY A 844 -55.26 56.97 13.57
C GLY A 844 -54.02 57.88 13.49
N GLU A 845 -53.50 58.35 14.63
CA GLU A 845 -52.35 59.28 14.67
C GLU A 845 -51.04 58.62 14.23
N VAL A 846 -50.83 57.35 14.60
CA VAL A 846 -49.62 56.61 14.24
C VAL A 846 -49.60 56.26 12.75
N VAL A 847 -50.76 56.09 12.13
CA VAL A 847 -50.87 55.85 10.69
C VAL A 847 -50.30 57.03 9.89
N ALA A 848 -50.58 58.27 10.28
CA ALA A 848 -50.12 59.46 9.56
C ALA A 848 -48.58 59.62 9.57
N LEU A 849 -47.92 59.34 10.71
CA LEU A 849 -46.45 59.45 10.81
C LEU A 849 -45.72 58.43 9.92
N ILE A 850 -46.29 57.24 9.76
CA ILE A 850 -45.76 56.22 8.87
C ILE A 850 -45.90 56.65 7.40
N GLU A 851 -46.99 57.31 7.01
CA GLU A 851 -47.21 57.82 5.65
C GLU A 851 -46.18 58.90 5.26
N THR A 852 -45.89 59.83 6.16
CA THR A 852 -44.87 60.88 5.93
C THR A 852 -43.45 60.31 5.79
N ALA A 853 -43.12 59.23 6.49
CA ALA A 853 -41.80 58.61 6.40
C ALA A 853 -41.55 57.90 5.06
N ILE A 854 -42.59 57.38 4.43
CA ILE A 854 -42.50 56.60 3.18
C ILE A 854 -42.74 57.42 1.90
N GLU A 855 -43.11 58.70 2.03
CA GLU A 855 -43.42 59.60 0.92
C GLU A 855 -42.20 59.87 0.01
N ASP A 856 -41.00 60.02 0.59
CA ASP A 856 -39.75 60.20 -0.16
C ASP A 856 -38.62 59.34 0.42
N VAL A 857 -38.47 58.14 -0.15
CA VAL A 857 -37.48 57.14 0.25
C VAL A 857 -36.05 57.44 -0.20
N LYS A 858 -35.84 58.50 -1.00
CA LYS A 858 -34.52 58.89 -1.52
C LYS A 858 -33.92 60.10 -0.80
N HIS A 859 -34.70 60.75 0.05
CA HIS A 859 -34.26 61.90 0.82
C HIS A 859 -33.17 61.51 1.82
N GLU A 860 -32.18 62.39 2.05
CA GLU A 860 -31.13 62.20 3.06
C GLU A 860 -31.67 61.97 4.50
N ALA A 861 -32.89 62.42 4.79
CA ALA A 861 -33.54 62.30 6.10
C ALA A 861 -34.44 61.06 6.22
N TYR A 862 -34.54 60.22 5.17
CA TYR A 862 -35.42 59.05 5.13
C TYR A 862 -35.17 58.08 6.30
N MET A 863 -33.90 57.83 6.64
CA MET A 863 -33.53 56.98 7.78
C MET A 863 -33.97 57.56 9.13
N GLN A 864 -33.93 58.89 9.28
CA GLN A 864 -34.37 59.58 10.49
C GLN A 864 -35.89 59.54 10.63
N ARG A 865 -36.63 59.80 9.55
CA ARG A 865 -38.11 59.77 9.55
C ARG A 865 -38.68 58.38 9.87
N LEU A 866 -38.05 57.30 9.40
CA LEU A 866 -38.41 55.93 9.79
C LEU A 866 -38.20 55.69 11.29
N THR A 867 -37.15 56.26 11.87
CA THR A 867 -36.85 56.15 13.30
C THR A 867 -37.91 56.85 14.14
N ASP A 868 -38.36 58.04 13.73
CA ASP A 868 -39.38 58.81 14.45
C ASP A 868 -40.77 58.13 14.39
N ALA A 869 -41.16 57.60 13.22
CA ALA A 869 -42.38 56.81 13.06
C ALA A 869 -42.37 55.54 13.93
N ARG A 870 -41.20 54.92 14.11
CA ARG A 870 -41.03 53.77 15.00
C ARG A 870 -41.23 54.11 16.46
N ILE A 871 -40.68 55.23 16.91
CA ILE A 871 -40.84 55.71 18.29
C ILE A 871 -42.32 55.94 18.61
N ALA A 872 -43.07 56.56 17.69
CA ALA A 872 -44.51 56.79 17.88
C ALA A 872 -45.32 55.48 17.89
N PHE A 873 -45.03 54.55 16.98
CA PHE A 873 -45.65 53.22 16.97
C PHE A 873 -45.40 52.47 18.28
N ASP A 874 -44.19 52.54 18.83
CA ASP A 874 -43.83 51.80 20.05
C ASP A 874 -44.56 52.30 21.32
N ARG A 875 -45.10 53.52 21.31
CA ARG A 875 -45.90 54.08 22.41
C ARG A 875 -47.32 53.52 22.52
N LEU A 876 -47.87 52.89 21.47
CA LEU A 876 -49.22 52.29 21.49
C LEU A 876 -49.31 51.02 22.36
N THR A 877 -50.50 50.72 22.90
CA THR A 877 -50.72 49.43 23.57
C THR A 877 -50.64 48.26 22.58
N PRO A 878 -50.35 47.03 23.04
CA PRO A 878 -50.25 45.86 22.15
C PRO A 878 -51.51 45.57 21.32
N GLN A 879 -52.69 45.98 21.80
CA GLN A 879 -53.95 45.83 21.08
C GLN A 879 -54.12 46.92 20.01
N GLN A 880 -53.81 48.17 20.33
CA GLN A 880 -53.85 49.30 19.38
C GLN A 880 -52.80 49.19 18.28
N LYS A 881 -51.60 48.68 18.59
CA LYS A 881 -50.54 48.39 17.61
C LYS A 881 -51.05 47.53 16.45
N ARG A 882 -51.95 46.57 16.71
CA ARG A 882 -52.51 45.66 15.70
C ARG A 882 -53.52 46.32 14.76
N LEU A 883 -54.04 47.48 15.15
CA LEU A 883 -55.03 48.24 14.39
C LEU A 883 -54.38 49.27 13.46
N VAL A 884 -53.09 49.59 13.63
CA VAL A 884 -52.34 50.51 12.76
C VAL A 884 -52.24 49.91 11.36
N SER A 885 -53.00 50.46 10.41
CA SER A 885 -53.23 49.89 9.08
C SER A 885 -51.94 49.73 8.27
N ASN A 886 -51.00 50.66 8.43
CA ASN A 886 -49.72 50.73 7.71
C ASN A 886 -48.50 50.33 8.57
N GLN A 887 -48.70 49.66 9.72
CA GLN A 887 -47.61 49.11 10.53
C GLN A 887 -46.66 48.23 9.68
N LYS A 888 -47.23 47.51 8.71
CA LYS A 888 -46.45 46.67 7.80
C LYS A 888 -45.52 47.49 6.92
N GLU A 889 -45.93 48.66 6.46
CA GLU A 889 -45.07 49.54 5.66
C GLU A 889 -43.87 50.00 6.49
N LEU A 890 -44.09 50.49 7.72
CA LEU A 890 -42.99 50.83 8.63
C LEU A 890 -42.01 49.67 8.81
N MET A 891 -42.50 48.47 9.13
CA MET A 891 -41.65 47.28 9.28
C MET A 891 -40.95 46.86 7.97
N ASN A 892 -41.59 47.04 6.82
CA ASN A 892 -41.03 46.70 5.51
C ASN A 892 -39.90 47.65 5.16
N HIS A 893 -40.09 48.96 5.37
CA HIS A 893 -39.10 49.99 5.10
C HIS A 893 -37.92 49.91 6.08
N GLU A 894 -38.15 49.65 7.39
CA GLU A 894 -37.09 49.33 8.37
C GLU A 894 -36.27 48.09 7.96
N LYS A 895 -36.94 47.04 7.47
CA LYS A 895 -36.26 45.85 6.95
C LYS A 895 -35.50 46.13 5.67
N ALA A 896 -36.00 47.02 4.81
CA ALA A 896 -35.37 47.37 3.54
C ALA A 896 -34.07 48.17 3.73
N VAL A 897 -33.93 48.94 4.81
CA VAL A 897 -32.71 49.74 5.06
C VAL A 897 -31.65 49.00 5.88
N LYS A 898 -32.03 47.93 6.58
CA LYS A 898 -31.08 47.10 7.35
C LYS A 898 -29.92 46.53 6.51
N PRO A 899 -30.14 46.01 5.28
CA PRO A 899 -29.05 45.60 4.39
C PRO A 899 -28.10 46.73 4.01
N VAL A 900 -28.62 47.95 3.84
CA VAL A 900 -27.83 49.15 3.51
C VAL A 900 -26.87 49.47 4.66
N LEU A 901 -27.39 49.59 5.89
CA LEU A 901 -26.58 49.84 7.09
C LEU A 901 -25.51 48.76 7.30
N THR A 902 -25.89 47.50 7.12
CA THR A 902 -24.94 46.38 7.23
C THR A 902 -23.84 46.47 6.18
N THR A 903 -24.18 46.88 4.95
CA THR A 903 -23.22 47.06 3.85
C THR A 903 -22.25 48.21 4.15
N MET A 904 -22.74 49.34 4.67
CA MET A 904 -21.88 50.48 5.03
C MET A 904 -20.85 50.09 6.10
N VAL A 905 -21.28 49.38 7.16
CA VAL A 905 -20.37 48.89 8.20
C VAL A 905 -19.30 47.92 7.66
N LEU A 906 -19.65 47.09 6.68
CA LEU A 906 -18.69 46.18 6.05
C LEU A 906 -17.67 46.93 5.19
N ILE A 907 -18.11 47.98 4.48
CA ILE A 907 -17.21 48.82 3.67
C ILE A 907 -16.23 49.60 4.55
N ASP A 908 -16.67 50.11 5.72
CA ASP A 908 -15.80 50.84 6.65
C ASP A 908 -14.68 49.98 7.24
N ARG A 909 -14.84 48.66 7.26
CA ARG A 909 -13.83 47.71 7.76
C ARG A 909 -12.74 47.38 6.75
N ILE A 910 -12.88 47.78 5.48
CA ILE A 910 -11.88 47.49 4.44
C ILE A 910 -10.61 48.27 4.75
N ASP A 911 -9.52 47.55 5.00
CA ASP A 911 -8.20 48.10 5.30
C ASP A 911 -7.11 47.14 4.75
N PRO A 912 -6.24 47.59 3.82
CA PRO A 912 -5.19 46.75 3.20
C PRO A 912 -4.11 46.27 4.18
N GLU A 913 -3.94 46.90 5.34
CA GLU A 913 -2.98 46.46 6.36
C GLU A 913 -3.52 45.34 7.24
N MET A 914 -4.83 45.08 7.19
CA MET A 914 -5.50 44.08 8.01
C MET A 914 -5.46 42.69 7.36
N THR A 915 -5.24 41.65 8.17
CA THR A 915 -5.20 40.25 7.71
C THR A 915 -6.50 39.76 7.07
N ASN A 916 -7.63 40.40 7.36
CA ASN A 916 -8.94 40.07 6.77
C ASN A 916 -9.26 40.89 5.51
N PHE A 917 -8.35 41.71 4.99
CA PHE A 917 -8.58 42.65 3.88
C PHE A 917 -9.36 42.05 2.70
N VAL A 918 -8.89 40.94 2.14
CA VAL A 918 -9.55 40.26 0.99
C VAL A 918 -10.95 39.78 1.37
N LYS A 919 -11.10 39.20 2.57
CA LYS A 919 -12.36 38.67 3.07
C LYS A 919 -13.39 39.78 3.32
N ASP A 920 -12.97 40.87 3.93
CA ASP A 920 -13.84 42.01 4.25
C ASP A 920 -14.23 42.76 2.98
N THR A 921 -13.32 42.92 2.02
CA THR A 921 -13.61 43.48 0.69
C THR A 921 -14.62 42.63 -0.09
N LEU A 922 -14.44 41.31 -0.10
CA LEU A 922 -15.40 40.38 -0.72
C LEU A 922 -16.76 40.37 0.00
N ALA A 923 -16.77 40.44 1.33
CA ALA A 923 -18.00 40.50 2.12
C ALA A 923 -18.77 41.81 1.87
N ALA A 924 -18.07 42.94 1.83
CA ALA A 924 -18.63 44.24 1.47
C ALA A 924 -19.16 44.24 0.03
N ARG A 925 -18.41 43.69 -0.93
CA ARG A 925 -18.85 43.56 -2.33
C ARG A 925 -20.09 42.69 -2.47
N ALA A 926 -20.11 41.53 -1.80
CA ALA A 926 -21.26 40.65 -1.81
C ALA A 926 -22.50 41.26 -1.13
N ALA A 927 -22.30 42.00 -0.03
CA ALA A 927 -23.38 42.72 0.64
C ALA A 927 -23.95 43.82 -0.26
N TYR A 928 -23.10 44.62 -0.91
CA TYR A 928 -23.49 45.64 -1.87
C TYR A 928 -24.18 45.06 -3.10
N GLY A 929 -23.70 43.94 -3.64
CA GLY A 929 -24.30 43.26 -4.78
C GLY A 929 -25.73 42.74 -4.52
N LYS A 930 -26.03 42.39 -3.27
CA LYS A 930 -27.36 41.98 -2.81
C LYS A 930 -28.34 43.15 -2.64
N LEU A 931 -27.83 44.38 -2.63
CA LEU A 931 -28.69 45.57 -2.60
C LEU A 931 -29.37 45.76 -3.94
N ASP A 932 -30.68 46.02 -3.89
CA ASP A 932 -31.47 46.36 -5.06
C ASP A 932 -31.14 47.78 -5.59
N ARG A 933 -31.73 48.13 -6.73
CA ARG A 933 -31.45 49.41 -7.41
C ARG A 933 -31.79 50.64 -6.56
N ASN A 934 -32.73 50.54 -5.63
CA ASN A 934 -33.16 51.64 -4.77
C ASN A 934 -32.34 51.71 -3.47
N GLN A 935 -31.76 50.60 -3.03
CA GLN A 935 -30.91 50.51 -1.83
C GLN A 935 -29.47 50.99 -2.08
N ARG A 936 -28.91 50.75 -3.26
CA ARG A 936 -27.50 51.10 -3.59
C ARG A 936 -27.15 52.58 -3.40
N PRO A 937 -27.99 53.56 -3.80
CA PRO A 937 -27.70 54.98 -3.61
C PRO A 937 -27.64 55.41 -2.14
N LEU A 938 -28.17 54.61 -1.21
CA LEU A 938 -28.17 54.89 0.22
C LEU A 938 -26.85 54.49 0.91
N VAL A 939 -25.94 53.79 0.20
CA VAL A 939 -24.61 53.42 0.71
C VAL A 939 -23.63 54.55 0.43
N THR A 940 -23.46 55.45 1.40
CA THR A 940 -22.71 56.69 1.21
C THR A 940 -21.18 56.51 1.13
N ASN A 941 -20.65 55.35 1.53
CA ASN A 941 -19.21 55.06 1.57
C ASN A 941 -18.71 54.12 0.44
N TYR A 942 -19.50 53.93 -0.63
CA TYR A 942 -19.18 52.99 -1.73
C TYR A 942 -17.81 53.23 -2.41
N GLU A 943 -17.38 54.49 -2.53
CA GLU A 943 -16.10 54.84 -3.16
C GLU A 943 -14.89 54.12 -2.52
N ARG A 944 -14.95 53.87 -1.19
CA ARG A 944 -13.91 53.11 -0.48
C ARG A 944 -13.82 51.67 -0.98
N LEU A 945 -14.96 51.00 -1.22
CA LEU A 945 -14.99 49.64 -1.77
C LEU A 945 -14.42 49.61 -3.19
N ALA A 946 -14.85 50.54 -4.05
CA ALA A 946 -14.39 50.61 -5.44
C ALA A 946 -12.88 50.83 -5.55
N TYR A 947 -12.29 51.61 -4.63
CA TYR A 947 -10.86 51.89 -4.61
C TYR A 947 -9.99 50.67 -4.28
N TYR A 948 -10.40 49.85 -3.31
CA TYR A 948 -9.63 48.72 -2.80
C TYR A 948 -9.96 47.36 -3.46
N GLU A 949 -11.05 47.26 -4.21
CA GLU A 949 -11.48 46.02 -4.88
C GLU A 949 -10.41 45.43 -5.83
N PRO A 950 -9.74 46.22 -6.70
CA PRO A 950 -8.66 45.70 -7.55
C PRO A 950 -7.43 45.21 -6.77
N VAL A 951 -7.10 45.89 -5.66
CA VAL A 951 -5.98 45.51 -4.79
C VAL A 951 -6.30 44.16 -4.11
N ALA A 952 -7.51 44.00 -3.57
CA ALA A 952 -7.96 42.76 -2.95
C ALA A 952 -8.03 41.58 -3.94
N GLU A 953 -8.36 41.85 -5.21
CA GLU A 953 -8.35 40.84 -6.27
C GLU A 953 -6.93 40.28 -6.51
N VAL A 954 -5.93 41.17 -6.68
CA VAL A 954 -4.53 40.77 -6.84
C VAL A 954 -4.01 40.05 -5.59
N THR A 955 -4.25 40.61 -4.40
CA THR A 955 -3.85 39.98 -3.12
C THR A 955 -4.45 38.58 -3.00
N GLY A 956 -5.73 38.42 -3.31
CA GLY A 956 -6.41 37.12 -3.27
C GLY A 956 -5.94 36.12 -4.33
N LEU A 957 -5.48 36.59 -5.51
CA LEU A 957 -4.83 35.74 -6.50
C LEU A 957 -3.47 35.26 -6.03
N ILE A 958 -2.66 36.16 -5.46
CA ILE A 958 -1.34 35.83 -4.92
C ILE A 958 -1.46 34.83 -3.76
N ASP A 959 -2.45 34.97 -2.87
CA ASP A 959 -2.70 34.02 -1.77
C ASP A 959 -3.10 32.62 -2.26
N LYS A 960 -3.63 32.50 -3.47
CA LYS A 960 -4.01 31.23 -4.09
C LYS A 960 -2.87 30.55 -4.84
N ILE A 961 -1.75 31.24 -5.08
CA ILE A 961 -0.58 30.67 -5.74
C ILE A 961 -0.04 29.54 -4.87
N LYS A 962 -0.12 28.31 -5.40
CA LYS A 962 0.34 27.10 -4.72
C LYS A 962 1.30 26.35 -5.63
N PRO A 963 2.57 26.14 -5.22
CA PRO A 963 3.55 25.38 -6.00
C PRO A 963 3.12 23.96 -6.37
N THR A 964 2.13 23.40 -5.67
CA THR A 964 1.59 22.05 -5.92
C THR A 964 0.40 22.04 -6.89
N SER A 965 -0.10 23.21 -7.32
CA SER A 965 -1.23 23.31 -8.25
C SER A 965 -0.80 23.01 -9.69
N LYS A 966 -1.66 22.34 -10.46
CA LYS A 966 -1.44 22.16 -11.91
C LYS A 966 -1.48 23.48 -12.68
N SER A 967 -2.18 24.48 -12.15
CA SER A 967 -2.27 25.84 -12.68
C SER A 967 -1.20 26.77 -12.11
N TYR A 968 -0.21 26.28 -11.35
CA TYR A 968 0.76 27.15 -10.65
C TYR A 968 1.42 28.20 -11.56
N HIS A 969 1.83 27.81 -12.77
CA HIS A 969 2.39 28.75 -13.76
C HIS A 969 1.34 29.76 -14.23
N ASP A 970 0.17 29.29 -14.65
CA ASP A 970 -0.94 30.14 -15.10
C ASP A 970 -1.45 31.09 -14.00
N ASP A 971 -1.41 30.67 -12.73
CA ASP A 971 -1.87 31.45 -11.57
C ASP A 971 -0.86 32.55 -11.22
N VAL A 972 0.45 32.27 -11.34
CA VAL A 972 1.52 33.26 -11.19
C VAL A 972 1.46 34.29 -12.32
N GLU A 973 1.29 33.84 -13.57
CA GLU A 973 1.16 34.71 -14.74
C GLU A 973 -0.07 35.64 -14.62
N LYS A 974 -1.24 35.08 -14.27
CA LYS A 974 -2.45 35.88 -14.03
C LYS A 974 -2.29 36.89 -12.89
N ALA A 975 -1.69 36.49 -11.76
CA ALA A 975 -1.46 37.40 -10.65
C ALA A 975 -0.55 38.56 -11.06
N ARG A 976 0.49 38.29 -11.87
CA ARG A 976 1.37 39.32 -12.44
C ARG A 976 0.65 40.22 -13.43
N GLU A 977 -0.17 39.67 -14.31
CA GLU A 977 -0.95 40.44 -15.29
C GLU A 977 -1.89 41.44 -14.59
N ILE A 978 -2.65 41.00 -13.59
CA ILE A 978 -3.56 41.89 -12.86
C ILE A 978 -2.77 42.90 -12.01
N TYR A 979 -1.67 42.49 -11.35
CA TYR A 979 -0.78 43.41 -10.63
C TYR A 979 -0.25 44.53 -11.55
N ASN A 980 0.19 44.19 -12.76
CA ASN A 980 0.70 45.16 -13.74
C ASN A 980 -0.38 46.11 -14.28
N SER A 981 -1.67 45.76 -14.14
CA SER A 981 -2.79 46.60 -14.54
C SER A 981 -3.18 47.66 -13.49
N LEU A 982 -2.67 47.54 -12.26
CA LEU A 982 -2.86 48.52 -11.18
C LEU A 982 -1.95 49.75 -11.41
N ASP A 983 -2.43 50.93 -10.99
CA ASP A 983 -1.61 52.14 -10.88
C ASP A 983 -0.58 52.06 -9.74
N GLU A 984 0.43 52.95 -9.75
CA GLU A 984 1.56 52.91 -8.80
C GLU A 984 1.14 52.99 -7.33
N GLU A 985 0.11 53.79 -7.00
CA GLU A 985 -0.40 53.92 -5.64
C GLU A 985 -1.07 52.61 -5.18
N ARG A 986 -1.84 51.96 -6.06
CA ARG A 986 -2.49 50.67 -5.77
C ARG A 986 -1.52 49.48 -5.74
N GLN A 987 -0.46 49.51 -6.55
CA GLN A 987 0.58 48.48 -6.53
C GLN A 987 1.30 48.42 -5.18
N ALA A 988 1.58 49.58 -4.56
CA ALA A 988 2.21 49.68 -3.25
C ALA A 988 1.34 49.11 -2.11
N LEU A 989 0.02 48.98 -2.33
CA LEU A 989 -0.94 48.47 -1.35
C LEU A 989 -1.13 46.95 -1.41
N VAL A 990 -0.42 46.21 -2.28
CA VAL A 990 -0.50 44.74 -2.37
C VAL A 990 0.48 44.11 -1.35
N PRO A 991 0.00 43.66 -0.17
CA PRO A 991 0.90 43.33 0.95
C PRO A 991 1.72 42.06 0.73
N ASN A 992 1.27 41.18 -0.17
CA ASN A 992 1.87 39.86 -0.42
C ASN A 992 2.66 39.78 -1.74
N LEU A 993 3.04 40.92 -2.33
CA LEU A 993 3.90 40.97 -3.52
C LEU A 993 5.20 40.13 -3.42
N PRO A 994 5.89 40.05 -2.26
CA PRO A 994 7.06 39.17 -2.12
C PRO A 994 6.77 37.70 -2.44
N ASN A 995 5.56 37.21 -2.17
CA ASN A 995 5.17 35.83 -2.47
C ASN A 995 5.06 35.58 -3.97
N LEU A 996 4.60 36.57 -4.75
CA LEU A 996 4.56 36.50 -6.21
C LEU A 996 5.97 36.48 -6.80
N LEU A 997 6.87 37.35 -6.31
CA LEU A 997 8.27 37.41 -6.76
C LEU A 997 9.03 36.10 -6.43
N GLU A 998 8.80 35.53 -5.26
CA GLU A 998 9.36 34.24 -4.86
C GLU A 998 8.85 33.11 -5.77
N ALA A 999 7.56 33.13 -6.13
CA ALA A 999 6.96 32.15 -7.03
C ALA A 999 7.57 32.22 -8.45
N GLU A 1000 7.75 33.42 -8.99
CA GLU A 1000 8.39 33.67 -10.30
C GLU A 1000 9.86 33.21 -10.32
N LYS A 1001 10.61 33.51 -9.26
CA LYS A 1001 12.00 33.06 -9.10
C LYS A 1001 12.11 31.54 -9.07
N ASN A 1002 11.15 30.86 -8.44
CA ASN A 1002 11.09 29.40 -8.41
C ASN A 1002 10.73 28.79 -9.77
N ILE A 1003 9.83 29.41 -10.54
CA ILE A 1003 9.50 29.02 -11.92
C ILE A 1003 10.72 29.19 -12.83
N ALA A 1004 11.37 30.35 -12.80
CA ALA A 1004 12.57 30.61 -13.59
C ALA A 1004 13.70 29.63 -13.27
N GLY A 1005 13.90 29.30 -11.98
CA GLY A 1005 14.89 28.32 -11.54
C GLY A 1005 14.59 26.85 -11.90
N ALA A 1006 13.42 26.55 -12.45
CA ALA A 1006 13.00 25.22 -12.92
C ALA A 1006 12.95 25.10 -14.45
N ALA A 1007 13.13 26.20 -15.20
CA ALA A 1007 12.99 26.21 -16.66
C ALA A 1007 14.01 25.30 -17.37
N ASP A 1008 15.29 25.34 -16.96
CA ASP A 1008 16.37 24.57 -17.59
C ASP A 1008 16.13 23.05 -17.52
N ILE A 1009 15.61 22.56 -16.39
CA ILE A 1009 15.29 21.14 -16.23
C ILE A 1009 14.02 20.77 -17.00
N ASP A 1010 13.05 21.67 -17.11
CA ASP A 1010 11.84 21.42 -17.90
C ASP A 1010 12.16 21.28 -19.39
N GLU A 1011 13.07 22.11 -19.92
CA GLU A 1011 13.59 22.01 -21.28
C GLU A 1011 14.39 20.71 -21.46
N PHE A 1012 15.26 20.36 -20.51
CA PHE A 1012 16.03 19.12 -20.56
C PHE A 1012 15.12 17.88 -20.55
N ILE A 1013 14.09 17.85 -19.69
CA ILE A 1013 13.10 16.76 -19.65
C ILE A 1013 12.30 16.69 -20.95
N ALA A 1014 11.91 17.84 -21.53
CA ALA A 1014 11.19 17.89 -22.80
C ALA A 1014 12.00 17.33 -23.97
N SER A 1015 13.33 17.38 -23.90
CA SER A 1015 14.23 16.81 -24.92
C SER A 1015 14.38 15.28 -24.86
N LEU A 1016 14.10 14.64 -23.71
CA LEU A 1016 14.33 13.20 -23.49
C LEU A 1016 13.69 12.27 -24.53
N PRO A 1017 12.43 12.48 -24.99
CA PRO A 1017 11.82 11.62 -26.02
C PRO A 1017 12.58 11.62 -27.36
N ASN A 1018 13.34 12.68 -27.63
CA ASN A 1018 14.10 12.86 -28.86
C ASN A 1018 15.58 12.49 -28.71
N ALA A 1019 16.02 12.04 -27.54
CA ALA A 1019 17.41 11.66 -27.31
C ALA A 1019 17.83 10.46 -28.19
N PRO A 1020 19.08 10.44 -28.69
CA PRO A 1020 19.67 9.25 -29.29
C PRO A 1020 19.60 8.04 -28.36
N ALA A 1021 19.52 6.83 -28.91
CA ALA A 1021 19.39 5.60 -28.12
C ALA A 1021 20.55 5.39 -27.13
N GLU A 1022 21.76 5.78 -27.51
CA GLU A 1022 22.98 5.68 -26.71
C GLU A 1022 22.98 6.64 -25.52
N ASP A 1023 22.37 7.82 -25.69
CA ASP A 1023 22.32 8.86 -24.66
C ASP A 1023 21.05 8.81 -23.80
N PHE A 1024 19.98 8.15 -24.26
CA PHE A 1024 18.68 8.16 -23.58
C PHE A 1024 18.77 7.74 -22.10
N LEU A 1025 19.41 6.60 -21.80
CA LEU A 1025 19.54 6.10 -20.43
C LEU A 1025 20.34 7.07 -19.55
N LYS A 1026 21.42 7.64 -20.10
CA LYS A 1026 22.26 8.64 -19.42
C LYS A 1026 21.51 9.94 -19.18
N ASN A 1027 20.76 10.43 -20.16
CA ASN A 1027 20.02 11.69 -20.10
C ASN A 1027 18.83 11.58 -19.12
N VAL A 1028 18.12 10.46 -19.08
CA VAL A 1028 17.07 10.21 -18.09
C VAL A 1028 17.65 10.20 -16.68
N GLN A 1029 18.79 9.54 -16.46
CA GLN A 1029 19.48 9.54 -15.17
C GLN A 1029 19.99 10.94 -14.79
N GLN A 1030 20.53 11.69 -15.75
CA GLN A 1030 20.97 13.07 -15.56
C GLN A 1030 19.79 13.98 -15.19
N ALA A 1031 18.63 13.83 -15.84
CA ALA A 1031 17.43 14.60 -15.56
C ALA A 1031 16.92 14.31 -14.14
N ARG A 1032 16.95 13.04 -13.70
CA ARG A 1032 16.65 12.66 -12.31
C ARG A 1032 17.65 13.28 -11.32
N ASN A 1033 18.93 13.29 -11.64
CA ASN A 1033 19.96 13.87 -10.76
C ASN A 1033 19.80 15.39 -10.63
N ILE A 1034 19.57 16.09 -11.74
CA ILE A 1034 19.29 17.54 -11.74
C ILE A 1034 18.02 17.82 -10.94
N TYR A 1035 16.93 17.10 -11.20
CA TYR A 1035 15.68 17.22 -10.44
C TYR A 1035 15.91 16.98 -8.94
N ASN A 1036 16.69 15.97 -8.56
CA ASN A 1036 17.00 15.69 -7.15
C ASN A 1036 17.87 16.77 -6.48
N GLY A 1037 18.71 17.48 -7.25
CA GLY A 1037 19.54 18.59 -6.77
C GLY A 1037 18.80 19.91 -6.55
N LEU A 1038 17.55 20.04 -7.03
CA LEU A 1038 16.73 21.23 -6.81
C LEU A 1038 16.24 21.35 -5.35
N THR A 1039 16.04 22.59 -4.90
CA THR A 1039 15.35 22.88 -3.62
C THR A 1039 13.91 22.35 -3.67
N ALA A 1040 13.29 22.13 -2.50
CA ALA A 1040 11.94 21.57 -2.44
C ALA A 1040 10.90 22.45 -3.17
N GLU A 1041 11.11 23.76 -3.16
CA GLU A 1041 10.29 24.79 -3.79
C GLU A 1041 10.45 24.75 -5.32
N ARG A 1042 11.69 24.64 -5.82
CA ARG A 1042 11.97 24.52 -7.26
C ARG A 1042 11.55 23.18 -7.85
N LYS A 1043 11.69 22.08 -7.10
CA LYS A 1043 11.17 20.75 -7.51
C LYS A 1043 9.68 20.79 -7.83
N ARG A 1044 8.91 21.55 -7.04
CA ARG A 1044 7.46 21.70 -7.23
C ARG A 1044 7.12 22.56 -8.46
N ALA A 1045 8.02 23.44 -8.89
CA ALA A 1045 7.84 24.28 -10.07
C ALA A 1045 8.12 23.56 -11.41
N VAL A 1046 8.75 22.37 -11.40
CA VAL A 1046 9.07 21.57 -12.59
C VAL A 1046 7.80 21.01 -13.25
N LYS A 1047 7.39 21.60 -14.38
CA LYS A 1047 6.16 21.26 -15.12
C LYS A 1047 6.20 19.87 -15.74
N ASN A 1048 7.37 19.46 -16.25
CA ASN A 1048 7.57 18.22 -17.00
C ASN A 1048 7.96 17.03 -16.12
N TYR A 1049 7.87 17.12 -14.79
CA TYR A 1049 8.14 15.98 -13.91
C TYR A 1049 7.34 14.71 -14.25
N PRO A 1050 6.04 14.76 -14.63
CA PRO A 1050 5.31 13.57 -15.09
C PRO A 1050 5.93 12.94 -16.35
N LEU A 1051 6.46 13.75 -17.27
CA LEU A 1051 7.16 13.26 -18.46
C LEU A 1051 8.47 12.57 -18.05
N LEU A 1052 9.24 13.11 -17.11
CA LEU A 1052 10.41 12.43 -16.56
C LEU A 1052 10.04 11.06 -15.97
N GLN A 1053 8.98 10.97 -15.16
CA GLN A 1053 8.51 9.69 -14.61
C GLN A 1053 8.09 8.69 -15.72
N GLN A 1054 7.51 9.18 -16.81
CA GLN A 1054 7.18 8.35 -17.97
C GLN A 1054 8.45 7.82 -18.65
N GLN A 1055 9.45 8.68 -18.88
CA GLN A 1055 10.71 8.27 -19.50
C GLN A 1055 11.51 7.30 -18.61
N GLU A 1056 11.47 7.44 -17.28
CA GLU A 1056 12.06 6.49 -16.34
C GLU A 1056 11.42 5.10 -16.39
N LYS A 1057 10.10 5.04 -16.58
CA LYS A 1057 9.39 3.77 -16.79
C LYS A 1057 9.81 3.07 -18.09
N ILE A 1058 10.18 3.84 -19.12
CA ILE A 1058 10.75 3.31 -20.38
C ILE A 1058 12.20 2.89 -20.15
N ALA A 1059 13.00 3.69 -19.45
CA ALA A 1059 14.42 3.45 -19.22
C ALA A 1059 14.72 2.17 -18.44
N LYS A 1060 13.91 1.83 -17.42
CA LYS A 1060 14.15 0.65 -16.57
C LYS A 1060 14.18 -0.70 -17.32
N PRO A 1061 13.15 -1.08 -18.11
CA PRO A 1061 13.19 -2.32 -18.88
C PRO A 1061 14.22 -2.26 -20.03
N VAL A 1062 14.47 -1.07 -20.60
CA VAL A 1062 15.53 -0.88 -21.60
C VAL A 1062 16.91 -1.14 -21.01
N GLN A 1063 17.21 -0.59 -19.82
CA GLN A 1063 18.47 -0.80 -19.11
C GLN A 1063 18.71 -2.27 -18.77
N ASP A 1064 17.68 -2.98 -18.31
CA ASP A 1064 17.77 -4.42 -18.00
C ASP A 1064 18.15 -5.23 -19.24
N VAL A 1065 17.51 -4.95 -20.39
CA VAL A 1065 17.80 -5.62 -21.66
C VAL A 1065 19.18 -5.24 -22.21
N VAL A 1066 19.57 -3.96 -22.15
CA VAL A 1066 20.91 -3.48 -22.53
C VAL A 1066 21.98 -4.21 -21.73
N ASN A 1067 21.85 -4.25 -20.40
CA ASN A 1067 22.82 -4.92 -19.52
C ASN A 1067 22.90 -6.42 -19.78
N LYS A 1068 21.75 -7.07 -20.05
CA LYS A 1068 21.69 -8.48 -20.41
C LYS A 1068 22.39 -8.75 -21.74
N ILE A 1069 22.19 -7.90 -22.75
CA ILE A 1069 22.87 -8.00 -24.05
C ILE A 1069 24.39 -7.87 -23.87
N ASP A 1070 24.86 -6.90 -23.09
CA ASP A 1070 26.29 -6.71 -22.83
C ASP A 1070 26.92 -7.91 -22.12
N GLY A 1071 26.16 -8.58 -21.25
CA GLY A 1071 26.59 -9.79 -20.54
C GLY A 1071 26.58 -11.09 -21.34
N ILE A 1072 26.04 -11.14 -22.57
CA ILE A 1072 25.98 -12.38 -23.37
C ILE A 1072 27.39 -12.89 -23.70
N PHE A 1073 28.32 -11.97 -24.01
CA PHE A 1073 29.64 -12.31 -24.53
C PHE A 1073 30.57 -12.96 -23.50
N THR A 1074 30.25 -12.87 -22.21
CA THR A 1074 31.02 -13.46 -21.11
C THR A 1074 30.32 -14.67 -20.48
N ALA A 1075 29.16 -15.07 -21.00
CA ALA A 1075 28.36 -16.15 -20.45
C ALA A 1075 28.89 -17.55 -20.81
N ARG A 1076 28.89 -18.47 -19.84
CA ARG A 1076 29.26 -19.88 -20.04
C ARG A 1076 28.33 -20.65 -20.98
N ASP A 1077 27.05 -20.28 -21.03
CA ASP A 1077 26.01 -20.89 -21.88
C ASP A 1077 25.37 -19.79 -22.72
N MET A 1078 26.06 -19.41 -23.81
CA MET A 1078 25.68 -18.30 -24.68
C MET A 1078 24.32 -18.53 -25.34
N ALA A 1079 24.00 -19.77 -25.73
CA ALA A 1079 22.73 -20.13 -26.35
C ALA A 1079 21.54 -19.92 -25.40
N LYS A 1080 21.66 -20.37 -24.15
CA LYS A 1080 20.63 -20.13 -23.14
C LYS A 1080 20.49 -18.66 -22.77
N GLN A 1081 21.59 -17.93 -22.64
CA GLN A 1081 21.54 -16.50 -22.35
C GLN A 1081 20.93 -15.71 -23.50
N TYR A 1082 21.28 -16.03 -24.75
CA TYR A 1082 20.64 -15.45 -25.93
C TYR A 1082 19.12 -15.63 -25.91
N GLN A 1083 18.62 -16.81 -25.55
CA GLN A 1083 17.18 -17.06 -25.40
C GLN A 1083 16.54 -16.27 -24.25
N ILE A 1084 17.27 -16.07 -23.14
CA ILE A 1084 16.82 -15.23 -22.01
C ILE A 1084 16.73 -13.76 -22.45
N VAL A 1085 17.74 -13.27 -23.16
CA VAL A 1085 17.78 -11.90 -23.68
C VAL A 1085 16.75 -11.68 -24.78
N MET A 1086 16.54 -12.66 -25.67
CA MET A 1086 15.50 -12.61 -26.71
C MET A 1086 14.12 -12.47 -26.08
N LYS A 1087 13.79 -13.31 -25.09
CA LYS A 1087 12.53 -13.21 -24.35
C LYS A 1087 12.37 -11.89 -23.61
N ALA A 1088 13.45 -11.29 -23.13
CA ALA A 1088 13.42 -9.99 -22.47
C ALA A 1088 13.24 -8.84 -23.48
N TYR A 1089 13.94 -8.90 -24.62
CA TYR A 1089 13.82 -7.97 -25.74
C TYR A 1089 12.42 -8.03 -26.38
N ASP A 1090 11.84 -9.22 -26.53
CA ASP A 1090 10.49 -9.42 -27.09
C ASP A 1090 9.38 -8.88 -26.19
N LYS A 1091 9.62 -8.80 -24.88
CA LYS A 1091 8.68 -8.17 -23.93
C LYS A 1091 8.70 -6.65 -24.00
N LEU A 1092 9.72 -6.05 -24.61
CA LEU A 1092 9.76 -4.60 -24.82
C LEU A 1092 8.75 -4.20 -25.89
N ASP A 1093 8.07 -3.08 -25.68
CA ASP A 1093 7.25 -2.44 -26.71
C ASP A 1093 8.10 -1.72 -27.78
N ALA A 1094 7.45 -1.23 -28.84
CA ALA A 1094 8.13 -0.59 -29.96
C ALA A 1094 8.93 0.66 -29.55
N THR A 1095 8.44 1.42 -28.56
CA THR A 1095 9.11 2.62 -28.05
C THR A 1095 10.33 2.25 -27.22
N GLN A 1096 10.22 1.25 -26.35
CA GLN A 1096 11.33 0.74 -25.54
C GLN A 1096 12.43 0.15 -26.43
N ARG A 1097 12.09 -0.67 -27.44
CA ARG A 1097 13.07 -1.27 -28.36
C ARG A 1097 13.91 -0.23 -29.11
N LYS A 1098 13.36 0.95 -29.39
CA LYS A 1098 14.08 2.06 -30.04
C LYS A 1098 15.31 2.51 -29.23
N TYR A 1099 15.26 2.39 -27.90
CA TYR A 1099 16.33 2.86 -27.01
C TYR A 1099 17.33 1.77 -26.59
N VAL A 1100 17.18 0.54 -27.09
CA VAL A 1100 18.17 -0.53 -26.85
C VAL A 1100 19.32 -0.38 -27.86
N TYR A 1101 20.32 0.44 -27.53
CA TYR A 1101 21.39 0.78 -28.49
C TYR A 1101 22.20 -0.44 -28.99
N ASN A 1102 22.36 -1.47 -28.16
CA ASN A 1102 23.09 -2.70 -28.50
C ASN A 1102 22.20 -3.79 -29.13
N ALA A 1103 20.93 -3.50 -29.42
CA ALA A 1103 19.99 -4.47 -30.01
C ALA A 1103 20.48 -5.03 -31.36
N LYS A 1104 21.12 -4.20 -32.18
CA LYS A 1104 21.61 -4.61 -33.50
C LYS A 1104 22.66 -5.73 -33.37
N VAL A 1105 23.55 -5.62 -32.39
CA VAL A 1105 24.59 -6.63 -32.14
C VAL A 1105 23.95 -7.92 -31.65
N PHE A 1106 22.97 -7.83 -30.75
CA PHE A 1106 22.21 -8.97 -30.24
C PHE A 1106 21.46 -9.73 -31.35
N LEU A 1107 20.71 -9.03 -32.20
CA LEU A 1107 19.86 -9.64 -33.23
C LEU A 1107 20.64 -10.39 -34.31
N THR A 1108 21.95 -10.12 -34.45
CA THR A 1108 22.83 -10.80 -35.42
C THR A 1108 23.58 -12.00 -34.85
N LEU A 1109 23.46 -12.31 -33.54
CA LEU A 1109 24.21 -13.41 -32.91
C LEU A 1109 23.77 -14.82 -33.31
N THR A 1110 22.69 -14.96 -34.08
CA THR A 1110 22.15 -16.25 -34.50
C THR A 1110 23.20 -17.15 -35.15
N ASP A 1111 24.05 -16.61 -36.02
CA ASP A 1111 25.06 -17.41 -36.72
C ASP A 1111 26.30 -17.67 -35.85
N VAL A 1112 26.63 -16.75 -34.92
CA VAL A 1112 27.67 -16.97 -33.89
C VAL A 1112 27.29 -18.14 -32.98
N ILE A 1113 26.03 -18.20 -32.53
CA ILE A 1113 25.51 -19.27 -31.66
C ILE A 1113 25.48 -20.60 -32.39
N LYS A 1114 25.05 -20.64 -33.66
CA LYS A 1114 25.10 -21.87 -34.47
C LYS A 1114 26.52 -22.45 -34.56
N VAL A 1115 27.51 -21.60 -34.80
CA VAL A 1115 28.92 -22.04 -34.88
C VAL A 1115 29.42 -22.49 -33.50
N HIS A 1116 29.11 -21.74 -32.44
CA HIS A 1116 29.44 -22.11 -31.06
C HIS A 1116 28.89 -23.49 -30.68
N ASP A 1117 27.58 -23.74 -30.91
CA ASP A 1117 26.94 -25.03 -30.59
C ASP A 1117 27.51 -26.19 -31.41
N LYS A 1118 27.85 -25.95 -32.69
CA LYS A 1118 28.50 -26.95 -33.54
C LYS A 1118 29.91 -27.29 -33.08
N ILE A 1119 30.67 -26.32 -32.56
CA ILE A 1119 31.97 -26.58 -31.92
C ILE A 1119 31.77 -27.43 -30.66
N GLU A 1120 30.76 -27.12 -29.84
CA GLU A 1120 30.48 -27.86 -28.61
C GLU A 1120 30.03 -29.31 -28.86
N ALA A 1121 29.40 -29.56 -30.02
CA ALA A 1121 28.95 -30.88 -30.43
C ALA A 1121 30.06 -31.78 -31.00
N LEU A 1122 31.28 -31.25 -31.23
CA LEU A 1122 32.41 -32.02 -31.74
C LEU A 1122 32.85 -33.09 -30.74
N LYS A 1123 32.72 -34.38 -31.11
CA LYS A 1123 33.15 -35.50 -30.27
C LYS A 1123 34.23 -36.33 -30.96
N PRO A 1124 35.44 -36.46 -30.39
CA PRO A 1124 36.54 -37.23 -30.96
C PRO A 1124 36.20 -38.70 -31.28
N SER A 1125 35.18 -39.26 -30.61
CA SER A 1125 34.69 -40.62 -30.83
C SER A 1125 33.84 -40.81 -32.10
N ASP A 1126 33.39 -39.73 -32.75
CA ASP A 1126 32.51 -39.80 -33.92
C ASP A 1126 33.25 -40.36 -35.14
N PRO A 1127 32.67 -41.31 -35.92
CA PRO A 1127 33.33 -41.90 -37.09
C PRO A 1127 33.79 -40.89 -38.16
N ASN A 1128 33.12 -39.74 -38.27
CA ASN A 1128 33.47 -38.66 -39.20
C ASN A 1128 33.98 -37.39 -38.47
N TYR A 1129 34.61 -37.55 -37.31
CA TYR A 1129 35.03 -36.45 -36.44
C TYR A 1129 35.79 -35.35 -37.21
N PHE A 1130 36.82 -35.68 -37.98
CA PHE A 1130 37.59 -34.69 -38.72
C PHE A 1130 36.85 -34.05 -39.89
N GLY A 1131 35.87 -34.75 -40.49
CA GLY A 1131 34.97 -34.16 -41.47
C GLY A 1131 34.04 -33.12 -40.84
N LEU A 1132 33.56 -33.38 -39.62
CA LEU A 1132 32.78 -32.41 -38.84
C LEU A 1132 33.62 -31.21 -38.42
N VAL A 1133 34.86 -31.41 -37.98
CA VAL A 1133 35.80 -30.32 -37.64
C VAL A 1133 36.01 -29.38 -38.83
N GLN A 1134 36.22 -29.92 -40.04
CA GLN A 1134 36.36 -29.11 -41.26
C GLN A 1134 35.07 -28.37 -41.64
N LEU A 1135 33.91 -29.00 -41.46
CA LEU A 1135 32.62 -28.36 -41.70
C LEU A 1135 32.40 -27.18 -40.75
N VAL A 1136 32.67 -27.37 -39.46
CA VAL A 1136 32.58 -26.32 -38.43
C VAL A 1136 33.56 -25.18 -38.72
N ARG A 1137 34.80 -25.48 -39.15
CA ARG A 1137 35.77 -24.46 -39.57
C ARG A 1137 35.28 -23.66 -40.78
N LYS A 1138 34.65 -24.30 -41.76
CA LYS A 1138 34.09 -23.63 -42.93
C LYS A 1138 32.99 -22.64 -42.53
N GLU A 1139 32.09 -23.05 -41.64
CA GLU A 1139 31.02 -22.17 -41.14
C GLU A 1139 31.56 -21.03 -40.26
N TYR A 1140 32.55 -21.30 -39.41
CA TYR A 1140 33.27 -20.26 -38.67
C TYR A 1140 33.90 -19.23 -39.61
N ASN A 1141 34.46 -19.66 -40.75
CA ASN A 1141 35.08 -18.76 -41.73
C ASN A 1141 34.07 -17.86 -42.45
N GLN A 1142 32.79 -18.24 -42.51
CA GLN A 1142 31.71 -17.43 -43.10
C GLN A 1142 31.22 -16.32 -42.18
N LEU A 1143 31.57 -16.36 -40.88
CA LEU A 1143 31.28 -15.27 -39.95
C LEU A 1143 32.05 -14.00 -40.30
N SER A 1144 31.47 -12.84 -39.98
CA SER A 1144 32.15 -11.56 -40.09
C SER A 1144 33.37 -11.50 -39.16
N SER A 1145 34.32 -10.60 -39.43
CA SER A 1145 35.51 -10.44 -38.59
C SER A 1145 35.16 -10.15 -37.12
N ALA A 1146 34.08 -9.40 -36.87
CA ALA A 1146 33.59 -9.12 -35.52
C ALA A 1146 32.89 -10.33 -34.88
N ASP A 1147 32.18 -11.13 -35.67
CA ASP A 1147 31.47 -12.33 -35.18
C ASP A 1147 32.41 -13.49 -34.86
N LYS A 1148 33.51 -13.62 -35.60
CA LYS A 1148 34.59 -14.57 -35.30
C LYS A 1148 35.17 -14.37 -33.89
N GLN A 1149 35.36 -13.11 -33.49
CA GLN A 1149 35.85 -12.76 -32.14
C GLN A 1149 34.85 -13.08 -31.02
N ARG A 1150 33.57 -13.31 -31.36
CA ARG A 1150 32.49 -13.59 -30.40
C ARG A 1150 32.25 -15.09 -30.18
N VAL A 1151 32.88 -15.98 -30.95
CA VAL A 1151 32.78 -17.44 -30.76
C VAL A 1151 33.67 -17.85 -29.58
N SER A 1152 33.09 -17.84 -28.38
CA SER A 1152 33.84 -18.01 -27.11
C SER A 1152 34.50 -19.37 -26.93
N ASN A 1153 34.03 -20.42 -27.62
CA ASN A 1153 34.62 -21.76 -27.57
C ASN A 1153 35.55 -22.08 -28.75
N TYR A 1154 36.03 -21.06 -29.48
CA TYR A 1154 36.93 -21.21 -30.62
C TYR A 1154 38.19 -22.02 -30.31
N ASP A 1155 38.73 -21.93 -29.09
CA ASP A 1155 39.90 -22.70 -28.66
C ASP A 1155 39.69 -24.22 -28.77
N LYS A 1156 38.45 -24.71 -28.56
CA LYS A 1156 38.13 -26.13 -28.75
C LYS A 1156 38.21 -26.57 -30.21
N LEU A 1157 37.88 -25.67 -31.14
CA LEU A 1157 38.05 -25.93 -32.58
C LEU A 1157 39.54 -26.01 -32.95
N LEU A 1158 40.36 -25.11 -32.40
CA LEU A 1158 41.82 -25.17 -32.58
C LEU A 1158 42.42 -26.46 -32.00
N GLU A 1159 41.96 -26.88 -30.82
CA GLU A 1159 42.39 -28.14 -30.22
C GLU A 1159 42.00 -29.36 -31.08
N ALA A 1160 40.77 -29.38 -31.60
CA ALA A 1160 40.28 -30.44 -32.49
C ALA A 1160 41.07 -30.51 -33.81
N GLU A 1161 41.53 -29.37 -34.33
CA GLU A 1161 42.39 -29.30 -35.51
C GLU A 1161 43.82 -29.78 -35.21
N ALA A 1162 44.38 -29.42 -34.06
CA ALA A 1162 45.70 -29.90 -33.62
C ALA A 1162 45.73 -31.42 -33.43
N GLN A 1163 44.62 -32.01 -32.96
CA GLN A 1163 44.45 -33.46 -32.84
C GLN A 1163 44.59 -34.19 -34.19
N ARG A 1164 44.23 -33.55 -35.31
CA ARG A 1164 44.43 -34.13 -36.65
C ARG A 1164 45.91 -34.28 -36.98
N ALA A 1165 46.71 -33.24 -36.73
CA ALA A 1165 48.14 -33.28 -36.95
C ALA A 1165 48.83 -34.35 -36.07
N THR A 1166 48.35 -34.54 -34.84
CA THR A 1166 48.86 -35.60 -33.94
C THR A 1166 48.51 -36.98 -34.47
N LEU A 1167 47.29 -37.19 -34.95
CA LEU A 1167 46.88 -38.44 -35.58
C LEU A 1167 47.70 -38.74 -36.85
N ASP A 1168 47.87 -37.75 -37.72
CA ASP A 1168 48.64 -37.88 -38.97
C ASP A 1168 50.09 -38.27 -38.68
N LYS A 1169 50.71 -37.67 -37.65
CA LYS A 1169 52.08 -38.03 -37.21
C LYS A 1169 52.18 -39.48 -36.74
N VAL A 1170 51.21 -39.98 -36.00
CA VAL A 1170 51.19 -41.38 -35.54
C VAL A 1170 51.00 -42.33 -36.71
N MET A 1171 50.10 -42.00 -37.65
CA MET A 1171 49.94 -42.77 -38.88
C MET A 1171 51.24 -42.79 -39.70
N GLU A 1172 51.97 -41.69 -39.79
CA GLU A 1172 53.28 -41.65 -40.44
C GLU A 1172 54.32 -42.53 -39.73
N THR A 1173 54.40 -42.47 -38.39
CA THR A 1173 55.30 -43.34 -37.61
C THR A 1173 54.99 -44.82 -37.84
N ILE A 1174 53.71 -45.21 -37.84
CA ILE A 1174 53.30 -46.59 -38.17
C ILE A 1174 53.63 -46.94 -39.63
N ALA A 1175 53.48 -46.00 -40.55
CA ALA A 1175 53.80 -46.21 -41.96
C ALA A 1175 55.30 -46.44 -42.18
N ARG A 1176 56.18 -45.86 -41.36
CA ARG A 1176 57.64 -46.02 -41.44
C ARG A 1176 58.16 -47.38 -40.95
N ILE A 1177 57.35 -48.18 -40.25
CA ILE A 1177 57.75 -49.53 -39.80
C ILE A 1177 58.17 -50.36 -41.03
N SER A 1178 59.42 -50.84 -41.01
CA SER A 1178 60.01 -51.62 -42.11
C SER A 1178 60.74 -52.85 -41.59
N PRO A 1179 60.30 -54.08 -41.93
CA PRO A 1179 60.88 -55.34 -41.43
C PRO A 1179 62.31 -55.61 -41.91
N THR A 1180 62.82 -54.83 -42.85
CA THR A 1180 64.22 -54.91 -43.33
C THR A 1180 65.14 -53.89 -42.65
N SER A 1181 64.62 -53.07 -41.73
CA SER A 1181 65.41 -52.09 -40.99
C SER A 1181 66.22 -52.76 -39.89
N ALA A 1182 67.47 -52.31 -39.68
CA ALA A 1182 68.27 -52.72 -38.53
C ALA A 1182 67.60 -52.31 -37.20
N ASP A 1183 66.85 -51.22 -37.22
CA ASP A 1183 66.12 -50.64 -36.08
C ASP A 1183 64.67 -51.16 -35.98
N TYR A 1184 64.34 -52.29 -36.59
CA TYR A 1184 62.94 -52.74 -36.67
C TYR A 1184 62.26 -52.88 -35.29
N PHE A 1185 62.96 -53.41 -34.28
CA PHE A 1185 62.42 -53.55 -32.93
C PHE A 1185 62.10 -52.19 -32.28
N THR A 1186 62.98 -51.19 -32.44
CA THR A 1186 62.79 -49.85 -31.87
C THR A 1186 61.72 -49.09 -32.64
N MET A 1187 61.64 -49.22 -33.97
CA MET A 1187 60.57 -48.64 -34.79
C MET A 1187 59.18 -49.15 -34.38
N VAL A 1188 59.06 -50.44 -34.04
CA VAL A 1188 57.80 -51.03 -33.56
C VAL A 1188 57.45 -50.55 -32.15
N ASP A 1189 58.42 -50.51 -31.23
CA ASP A 1189 58.22 -50.01 -29.86
C ASP A 1189 57.86 -48.51 -29.87
N ASP A 1190 58.52 -47.69 -30.69
CA ASP A 1190 58.22 -46.26 -30.87
C ASP A 1190 56.84 -46.02 -31.51
N ALA A 1191 56.48 -46.82 -32.53
CA ALA A 1191 55.16 -46.73 -33.14
C ALA A 1191 54.04 -47.17 -32.20
N GLN A 1192 54.30 -48.18 -31.36
CA GLN A 1192 53.38 -48.62 -30.31
C GLN A 1192 53.24 -47.55 -29.22
N ALA A 1193 54.33 -46.93 -28.77
CA ALA A 1193 54.31 -45.83 -27.81
C ALA A 1193 53.57 -44.60 -28.37
N ALA A 1194 53.79 -44.27 -29.66
CA ALA A 1194 53.08 -43.20 -30.35
C ALA A 1194 51.58 -43.49 -30.50
N TYR A 1195 51.18 -44.74 -30.76
CA TYR A 1195 49.77 -45.14 -30.79
C TYR A 1195 49.11 -45.13 -29.41
N VAL A 1196 49.81 -45.56 -28.37
CA VAL A 1196 49.29 -45.56 -26.98
C VAL A 1196 49.21 -44.14 -26.42
N SER A 1197 50.10 -43.22 -26.81
CA SER A 1197 50.04 -41.82 -26.39
C SER A 1197 48.85 -41.06 -27.00
N LEU A 1198 48.23 -41.58 -28.09
CA LEU A 1198 46.98 -41.02 -28.58
C LEU A 1198 45.85 -41.19 -27.55
N PRO A 1199 45.02 -40.15 -27.35
CA PRO A 1199 43.76 -40.26 -26.61
C PRO A 1199 42.93 -41.44 -27.10
N ALA A 1200 42.35 -42.22 -26.19
CA ALA A 1200 41.61 -43.45 -26.51
C ALA A 1200 40.49 -43.24 -27.54
N ALA A 1201 39.86 -42.06 -27.54
CA ALA A 1201 38.84 -41.69 -28.52
C ALA A 1201 39.37 -41.52 -29.95
N LEU A 1202 40.64 -41.12 -30.12
CA LEU A 1202 41.26 -40.88 -31.43
C LEU A 1202 41.88 -42.13 -32.07
N ARG A 1203 42.22 -43.15 -31.28
CA ARG A 1203 42.86 -44.38 -31.77
C ARG A 1203 42.04 -45.12 -32.85
N LYS A 1204 40.71 -44.98 -32.83
CA LYS A 1204 39.80 -45.57 -33.83
C LYS A 1204 39.95 -44.96 -35.24
N HIS A 1205 40.61 -43.81 -35.35
CA HIS A 1205 40.85 -43.12 -36.62
C HIS A 1205 42.21 -43.48 -37.26
N VAL A 1206 43.01 -44.35 -36.62
CA VAL A 1206 44.30 -44.81 -37.14
C VAL A 1206 44.05 -45.92 -38.17
N ILE A 1207 44.00 -45.56 -39.45
CA ILE A 1207 43.61 -46.47 -40.53
C ILE A 1207 44.66 -47.55 -40.85
N ASN A 1208 45.92 -47.33 -40.48
CA ASN A 1208 47.03 -48.24 -40.76
C ASN A 1208 47.46 -49.07 -39.53
N TYR A 1209 46.60 -49.15 -38.51
CA TYR A 1209 46.89 -49.89 -37.28
C TYR A 1209 47.23 -51.37 -37.53
N ASP A 1210 46.62 -52.01 -38.52
CA ASP A 1210 46.89 -53.41 -38.89
C ASP A 1210 48.39 -53.66 -39.18
N LYS A 1211 49.10 -52.65 -39.71
CA LYS A 1211 50.55 -52.72 -39.94
C LYS A 1211 51.33 -52.80 -38.63
N LEU A 1212 50.93 -52.00 -37.63
CA LEU A 1212 51.53 -52.01 -36.29
C LEU A 1212 51.17 -53.30 -35.53
N ASP A 1213 49.92 -53.76 -35.60
CA ASP A 1213 49.48 -55.01 -34.96
C ASP A 1213 50.25 -56.23 -35.50
N LYS A 1214 50.43 -56.30 -36.83
CA LYS A 1214 51.27 -57.34 -37.45
C LYS A 1214 52.73 -57.24 -36.99
N ALA A 1215 53.31 -56.05 -37.01
CA ALA A 1215 54.70 -55.85 -36.62
C ALA A 1215 54.97 -56.18 -35.13
N ASN A 1216 54.03 -55.84 -34.24
CA ASN A 1216 54.07 -56.22 -32.83
C ASN A 1216 54.05 -57.74 -32.61
N LYS A 1217 53.22 -58.47 -33.38
CA LYS A 1217 53.16 -59.94 -33.32
C LYS A 1217 54.48 -60.55 -33.77
N ASP A 1218 55.06 -60.04 -34.85
CA ASP A 1218 56.34 -60.49 -35.39
C ASP A 1218 57.50 -60.22 -34.41
N VAL A 1219 57.57 -59.01 -33.84
CA VAL A 1219 58.55 -58.65 -32.80
C VAL A 1219 58.38 -59.51 -31.55
N THR A 1220 57.15 -59.78 -31.11
CA THR A 1220 56.88 -60.61 -29.92
C THR A 1220 57.34 -62.05 -30.15
N ALA A 1221 57.03 -62.62 -31.32
CA ALA A 1221 57.48 -63.97 -31.68
C ALA A 1221 59.01 -64.03 -31.76
N ALA A 1222 59.64 -63.02 -32.35
CA ALA A 1222 61.09 -62.95 -32.48
C ALA A 1222 61.79 -62.78 -31.12
N ARG A 1223 61.30 -61.88 -30.24
CA ARG A 1223 61.87 -61.62 -28.92
C ARG A 1223 61.80 -62.84 -28.00
N LYS A 1224 60.74 -63.65 -28.11
CA LYS A 1224 60.64 -64.94 -27.39
C LYS A 1224 61.76 -65.91 -27.75
N VAL A 1225 62.08 -66.03 -29.05
CA VAL A 1225 63.14 -66.92 -29.52
C VAL A 1225 64.52 -66.35 -29.20
N ILE A 1226 64.76 -65.05 -29.43
CA ILE A 1226 66.02 -64.37 -29.04
C ILE A 1226 66.33 -64.60 -27.56
N ASN A 1227 65.34 -64.39 -26.68
CA ASN A 1227 65.51 -64.60 -25.25
C ASN A 1227 65.72 -66.08 -24.91
N ALA A 1228 64.97 -66.99 -25.54
CA ALA A 1228 65.14 -68.43 -25.32
C ALA A 1228 66.57 -68.88 -25.66
N ILE A 1229 67.16 -68.36 -26.74
CA ILE A 1229 68.55 -68.61 -27.14
C ILE A 1229 69.52 -67.97 -26.14
N ALA A 1230 69.29 -66.73 -25.71
CA ALA A 1230 70.16 -66.01 -24.79
C ALA A 1230 70.20 -66.63 -23.38
N THR A 1231 69.17 -67.38 -22.98
CA THR A 1231 69.07 -68.06 -21.69
C THR A 1231 69.62 -69.49 -21.68
N ILE A 1232 70.17 -69.96 -22.81
CA ILE A 1232 70.83 -71.27 -22.88
C ILE A 1232 72.13 -71.18 -22.09
N ASP A 1233 72.30 -72.08 -21.14
CA ASP A 1233 73.51 -72.20 -20.33
C ASP A 1233 74.24 -73.48 -20.73
N GLU A 1234 75.42 -73.34 -21.34
CA GLU A 1234 76.29 -74.44 -21.79
C GLU A 1234 76.69 -75.40 -20.66
N GLN A 1235 76.66 -74.93 -19.40
CA GLN A 1235 77.02 -75.74 -18.23
C GLN A 1235 75.79 -76.42 -17.58
N SER A 1236 74.59 -76.23 -18.13
CA SER A 1236 73.35 -76.77 -17.57
C SER A 1236 73.15 -78.24 -17.91
N LEU A 1237 72.72 -79.04 -16.94
CA LEU A 1237 72.27 -80.43 -17.17
C LEU A 1237 71.08 -80.55 -18.13
N ASN A 1238 70.39 -79.44 -18.42
CA ASN A 1238 69.30 -79.37 -19.38
C ASN A 1238 69.69 -78.69 -20.71
N PHE A 1239 70.99 -78.45 -20.95
CA PHE A 1239 71.49 -77.75 -22.14
C PHE A 1239 70.89 -78.31 -23.44
N GLU A 1240 70.96 -79.62 -23.65
CA GLU A 1240 70.38 -80.28 -24.83
C GLU A 1240 68.87 -80.00 -24.99
N LYS A 1241 68.09 -80.09 -23.90
CA LYS A 1241 66.66 -79.79 -23.92
C LYS A 1241 66.38 -78.31 -24.19
N GLN A 1242 67.20 -77.40 -23.65
CA GLN A 1242 67.08 -75.96 -23.86
C GLN A 1242 67.37 -75.59 -25.32
N VAL A 1243 68.42 -76.17 -25.91
CA VAL A 1243 68.78 -75.99 -27.32
C VAL A 1243 67.69 -76.56 -28.24
N ILE A 1244 67.20 -77.78 -28.00
CA ILE A 1244 66.10 -78.37 -28.80
C ILE A 1244 64.83 -77.53 -28.70
N ALA A 1245 64.49 -77.02 -27.50
CA ALA A 1245 63.31 -76.18 -27.32
C ALA A 1245 63.45 -74.83 -28.04
N ALA A 1246 64.63 -74.20 -27.97
CA ALA A 1246 64.92 -72.94 -28.66
C ALA A 1246 64.97 -73.12 -30.18
N GLN A 1247 65.54 -74.23 -30.67
CA GLN A 1247 65.54 -74.61 -32.09
C GLN A 1247 64.12 -74.87 -32.59
N LYS A 1248 63.30 -75.61 -31.84
CA LYS A 1248 61.89 -75.84 -32.19
C LYS A 1248 61.10 -74.53 -32.22
N ALA A 1249 61.37 -73.61 -31.30
CA ALA A 1249 60.74 -72.30 -31.28
C ALA A 1249 61.20 -71.43 -32.48
N PHE A 1250 62.48 -71.51 -32.86
CA PHE A 1250 63.02 -70.86 -34.07
C PHE A 1250 62.43 -71.44 -35.35
N ASP A 1251 62.28 -72.76 -35.46
CA ASP A 1251 61.69 -73.44 -36.62
C ASP A 1251 60.20 -73.15 -36.77
N ALA A 1252 59.49 -72.85 -35.68
CA ALA A 1252 58.09 -72.43 -35.72
C ALA A 1252 57.90 -70.99 -36.25
N LEU A 1253 58.97 -70.19 -36.34
CA LEU A 1253 58.91 -68.83 -36.89
C LEU A 1253 58.77 -68.86 -38.41
N THR A 1254 58.06 -67.86 -38.95
CA THR A 1254 58.02 -67.61 -40.40
C THR A 1254 59.38 -67.17 -40.94
N SER A 1255 59.61 -67.30 -42.25
CA SER A 1255 60.86 -66.86 -42.89
C SER A 1255 61.21 -65.40 -42.56
N ASP A 1256 60.22 -64.51 -42.46
CA ASP A 1256 60.45 -63.10 -42.14
C ASP A 1256 60.77 -62.89 -40.65
N GLN A 1257 60.10 -63.61 -39.74
CA GLN A 1257 60.38 -63.56 -38.30
C GLN A 1257 61.76 -64.15 -37.96
N ARG A 1258 62.21 -65.20 -38.66
CA ARG A 1258 63.55 -65.80 -38.46
C ARG A 1258 64.67 -64.82 -38.76
N ARG A 1259 64.50 -63.94 -39.76
CA ARG A 1259 65.48 -62.91 -40.12
C ARG A 1259 65.70 -61.87 -39.02
N LEU A 1260 64.77 -61.76 -38.06
CA LEU A 1260 64.86 -60.84 -36.94
C LEU A 1260 65.69 -61.40 -35.77
N ILE A 1261 66.06 -62.68 -35.81
CA ILE A 1261 66.79 -63.37 -34.72
C ILE A 1261 68.30 -63.21 -34.92
N HIS A 1262 68.86 -62.14 -34.38
CA HIS A 1262 70.28 -61.82 -34.56
C HIS A 1262 71.24 -62.83 -33.91
N ASN A 1263 70.82 -63.51 -32.84
CA ASN A 1263 71.60 -64.53 -32.15
C ASN A 1263 71.32 -65.96 -32.65
N ALA A 1264 70.68 -66.12 -33.81
CA ALA A 1264 70.37 -67.44 -34.36
C ALA A 1264 71.62 -68.29 -34.64
N PHE A 1265 72.75 -67.67 -34.96
CA PHE A 1265 74.02 -68.38 -35.16
C PHE A 1265 74.48 -69.15 -33.92
N MET A 1266 74.14 -68.67 -32.72
CA MET A 1266 74.44 -69.37 -31.46
C MET A 1266 73.73 -70.72 -31.40
N LEU A 1267 72.53 -70.86 -31.98
CA LEU A 1267 71.84 -72.16 -32.05
C LEU A 1267 72.58 -73.16 -32.93
N GLU A 1268 73.20 -72.71 -34.04
CA GLU A 1268 74.01 -73.60 -34.87
C GLU A 1268 75.26 -74.06 -34.12
N ASP A 1269 75.88 -73.18 -33.34
CA ASP A 1269 77.05 -73.53 -32.52
C ASP A 1269 76.67 -74.45 -31.35
N TYR A 1270 75.58 -74.16 -30.64
CA TYR A 1270 75.05 -75.03 -29.59
C TYR A 1270 74.59 -76.40 -30.13
N SER A 1271 74.04 -76.44 -31.34
CA SER A 1271 73.62 -77.69 -31.99
C SER A 1271 74.80 -78.55 -32.47
N LYS A 1272 76.01 -78.00 -32.62
CA LYS A 1272 77.24 -78.78 -32.90
C LYS A 1272 77.90 -79.32 -31.63
N GLN A 1273 77.57 -78.74 -30.47
CA GLN A 1273 78.09 -79.16 -29.15
C GLN A 1273 77.27 -80.31 -28.54
N ILE A 1274 76.05 -80.52 -29.02
CA ILE A 1274 75.20 -81.69 -28.77
C ILE A 1274 75.51 -82.73 -29.85
#